data_AF-A0A1F9NUP9-F1
#
_entry.id   AF-A0A1F9NUP9-F1
#
_cell.length_a   1.000
_cell.length_b   1.000
_cell.length_c   1.000
_cell.angle_alpha   90.00
_cell.angle_beta   90.00
_cell.angle_gamma   90.00
#
_symmetry.space_group_name_H-M   'P 1'
#
loop_
_entity.id
_entity.type
_entity.pdbx_description
1 polymer ?
#
loop_
_entity_poly.entity_id
_entity_poly.type
_entity_poly.pdbx_seq_one_letter_code
_entity_poly.pdbx_strand_id
1 'polypeptide(L)'
;MDSVTHDFDFHAFRTYWGKTPKSACDPDPEFELSKVLGSIPSHHLFESRTAGKNLHTIQSEIRHLLADPADKEQYLKGMKISASVSAGIYAHIFPDREVSELDYFFKTLLEFDGKGPYFAFKAVYQGRISVDVMEKTISTVSEPRRLAFVDQYIQTDPNIRLKFGLPFKRILKSIEQRESVVEFFAGLFDQLRNADPFLNNINPDLRDPDQIIVNELRSRDSDIKIMGLKALAMIMTKIPPDLLVDILARADEKVRIAIYNIIENSSMGTYPELFYPILQFFYNREKEEAFHAFKALAVSGKFPLYTLLKMIQQKYPSLMPIINAEIASLSKISFFFIQDIALNKKKYNNSTIEVNFACILGMIKKRPERILQLIKERDGFKESAGKEMTRFIQKTDQLLALEKKSIDVEFEPIIQFVKKEFRKSESTTEKKIDALKDKKQMNSIHFEGELIKKTDLSSFSFFSPALCFSKCIFYTCNFSNAIFSNTIFEKSIFYNIDMRQTRFDTINFDNAVFINVNAKRATFKNCSFQNVSVYNCNFSHTDLRDALFVNAVISKASFDQADLSGSCFAYSKTSSVSFVTSNMNRADFSDVSARFCRFSSNAKSTTRTENLDYNARKYQLFPEDIPEMKESIVADINMIIFCEFLHYGEMKFLKQNQISLLTAFDIFKAEQADLFQIIPFLLHENIVFPGIEKIDEKTPCGIWDYLPSLEIQEVLKKYVSLEHLMFRRREKYAVEGLFTIGSIGSIAQTKDSDIDYWVCINEDHFSSQEMKLLQRKLEILETMSSERFGTKVTFFLVDITKARDNDFGDSTIESSGSAQARLLKEEFYRTMIYVAGKLPLWSVLPTAISLNYYNSIIDAIPDFSHHARYIDLGDIHAIPTSEFFGASIWQMFKWLKSPFKSVIKMALLEKYIYEYGKKSLLCNQYKDEWMNSGAHLKLAQNDSYYILLKNLVNYFEAVGDELSVRLLLTCFFLKLGISEESQFDNTVFGLRKILLENCMKTWGWSKQNVFEMGSFKTWQYRDIVYLSDIIEKYMVKKYKIVNQRFDRQFQGQSRITPEDRTVLGRKVFIEFSKQPGRVAKVLLVTRSDRYYGRLHLKYLQEDNDVGMWELFNQKTKALQQDEILIKAKTVEEICAWLIHNHLYNETAVIHLVPNPTCVTFDDIQNLYKAMHDFFSPVLKKTISFNQLLMPSKIMGLFVSINFNVPRHQREMTEYTLIYLNSWGEMFYNAFCPDQGFTTLHELKKDIMNRMGIKSIPANTLFYFSKNRKKVSKRWSI
;
A
#
# COMPACT_ATOMS: atom_id res chain seq x y z
N MET A 1 21.76 5.48 -49.41
CA MET A 1 20.69 5.84 -50.35
C MET A 1 20.80 4.87 -51.51
N ASP A 2 19.65 4.34 -51.96
CA ASP A 2 19.46 3.32 -53.00
C ASP A 2 19.87 1.87 -52.66
N SER A 3 18.96 1.14 -52.00
CA SER A 3 18.72 -0.32 -52.16
C SER A 3 17.86 -0.94 -51.02
N VAL A 4 16.68 -0.40 -50.71
CA VAL A 4 15.62 -1.18 -50.03
C VAL A 4 14.24 -0.64 -50.45
N THR A 5 13.91 -0.73 -51.73
CA THR A 5 12.51 -0.81 -52.16
C THR A 5 12.15 -2.29 -52.15
N HIS A 6 11.67 -2.79 -51.01
CA HIS A 6 10.90 -4.03 -51.03
C HIS A 6 9.54 -3.69 -51.64
N ASP A 7 9.30 -4.23 -52.83
CA ASP A 7 7.99 -4.30 -53.43
C ASP A 7 7.02 -4.88 -52.41
N PHE A 8 5.99 -4.10 -52.07
CA PHE A 8 4.87 -4.60 -51.31
C PHE A 8 4.14 -5.63 -52.19
N ASP A 9 4.30 -6.91 -51.86
CA ASP A 9 3.67 -7.99 -52.59
C ASP A 9 2.14 -7.93 -52.39
N PHE A 10 1.48 -7.30 -53.35
CA PHE A 10 0.04 -7.16 -53.43
C PHE A 10 -0.65 -8.55 -53.50
N HIS A 11 0.08 -9.56 -53.99
CA HIS A 11 -0.34 -10.95 -53.97
C HIS A 11 -0.27 -11.50 -52.54
N ALA A 12 0.82 -11.28 -51.79
CA ALA A 12 0.92 -11.64 -50.37
C ALA A 12 -0.15 -10.94 -49.51
N PHE A 13 -0.49 -9.67 -49.76
CA PHE A 13 -1.57 -8.95 -49.06
C PHE A 13 -2.97 -9.52 -49.39
N ARG A 14 -3.24 -9.84 -50.67
CA ARG A 14 -4.44 -10.60 -51.06
C ARG A 14 -4.44 -12.05 -50.55
N THR A 15 -3.27 -12.65 -50.36
CA THR A 15 -3.10 -14.01 -49.85
C THR A 15 -3.23 -14.04 -48.32
N TYR A 16 -2.86 -12.96 -47.64
CA TYR A 16 -3.08 -12.73 -46.20
C TYR A 16 -4.57 -12.50 -45.91
N TRP A 17 -5.28 -11.82 -46.82
CA TRP A 17 -6.73 -11.60 -46.71
C TRP A 17 -7.61 -12.71 -47.30
N GLY A 18 -7.08 -13.48 -48.27
CA GLY A 18 -7.81 -14.45 -49.09
C GLY A 18 -7.48 -15.92 -48.83
N LYS A 19 -6.67 -16.25 -47.81
CA LYS A 19 -6.52 -17.64 -47.38
C LYS A 19 -7.77 -18.10 -46.62
N THR A 20 -8.69 -18.76 -47.31
CA THR A 20 -8.93 -20.16 -46.95
C THR A 20 -7.65 -20.93 -47.31
N PRO A 21 -7.12 -21.80 -46.45
CA PRO A 21 -5.88 -22.50 -46.75
C PRO A 21 -6.07 -23.32 -48.04
N LYS A 22 -5.28 -23.00 -49.08
CA LYS A 22 -5.17 -23.81 -50.30
C LYS A 22 -4.26 -25.04 -50.15
N SER A 23 -3.81 -25.35 -48.93
CA SER A 23 -3.12 -26.60 -48.62
C SER A 23 -3.82 -27.29 -47.45
N ALA A 24 -4.25 -28.52 -47.67
CA ALA A 24 -4.95 -29.37 -46.70
C ALA A 24 -4.10 -29.79 -45.47
N CYS A 25 -3.01 -29.11 -45.14
CA CYS A 25 -2.03 -29.56 -44.15
C CYS A 25 -1.62 -28.56 -43.07
N ASP A 26 -2.06 -27.29 -43.07
CA ASP A 26 -1.87 -26.39 -41.91
C ASP A 26 -3.19 -25.65 -41.63
N PRO A 27 -3.96 -26.07 -40.61
CA PRO A 27 -5.18 -25.38 -40.21
C PRO A 27 -4.84 -24.05 -39.55
N ASP A 28 -5.49 -22.97 -39.98
CA ASP A 28 -5.46 -21.68 -39.28
C ASP A 28 -6.18 -21.85 -37.92
N PRO A 29 -5.48 -21.66 -36.78
CA PRO A 29 -6.05 -21.87 -35.45
C PRO A 29 -7.30 -21.03 -35.17
N GLU A 30 -7.38 -19.81 -35.71
CA GLU A 30 -8.56 -18.94 -35.53
C GLU A 30 -9.76 -19.43 -36.36
N PHE A 31 -9.51 -19.91 -37.58
CA PHE A 31 -10.55 -20.49 -38.43
C PHE A 31 -11.10 -21.79 -37.83
N GLU A 32 -10.23 -22.66 -37.30
CA GLU A 32 -10.66 -23.87 -36.60
C GLU A 32 -11.37 -23.56 -35.27
N LEU A 33 -10.95 -22.53 -34.55
CA LEU A 33 -11.63 -22.08 -33.33
C LEU A 33 -13.07 -21.60 -33.62
N SER A 34 -13.29 -20.88 -34.71
CA SER A 34 -14.65 -20.44 -35.09
C SER A 34 -15.60 -21.61 -35.38
N LYS A 35 -15.10 -22.68 -36.03
CA LYS A 35 -15.83 -23.93 -36.26
C LYS A 35 -16.11 -24.69 -34.96
N VAL A 36 -15.12 -24.74 -34.06
CA VAL A 36 -15.22 -25.37 -32.74
C VAL A 36 -16.26 -24.65 -31.88
N LEU A 37 -16.19 -23.32 -31.78
CA LEU A 37 -17.10 -22.53 -30.95
C LEU A 37 -18.54 -22.53 -31.47
N GLY A 38 -18.74 -22.59 -32.80
CA GLY A 38 -20.06 -22.72 -33.42
C GLY A 38 -20.72 -24.10 -33.27
N SER A 39 -19.95 -25.15 -32.96
CA SER A 39 -20.45 -26.54 -32.85
C SER A 39 -20.67 -27.02 -31.41
N ILE A 40 -20.25 -26.24 -30.40
CA ILE A 40 -20.47 -26.56 -28.98
C ILE A 40 -21.96 -26.50 -28.54
N PRO A 41 -22.84 -25.63 -29.09
CA PRO A 41 -24.26 -25.62 -28.73
C PRO A 41 -25.06 -26.80 -29.30
N SER A 42 -24.50 -27.62 -30.20
CA SER A 42 -25.26 -28.70 -30.83
C SER A 42 -25.26 -29.95 -29.94
N HIS A 43 -26.45 -30.46 -29.58
CA HIS A 43 -26.63 -31.74 -28.87
C HIS A 43 -26.14 -32.97 -29.67
N HIS A 44 -25.39 -32.77 -30.76
CA HIS A 44 -24.86 -33.82 -31.63
C HIS A 44 -23.46 -34.27 -31.16
N LEU A 45 -23.42 -35.46 -30.55
CA LEU A 45 -22.22 -36.16 -30.06
C LEU A 45 -21.03 -36.25 -31.05
N PHE A 46 -21.27 -36.16 -32.36
CA PHE A 46 -20.22 -36.28 -33.39
C PHE A 46 -19.49 -34.95 -33.64
N GLU A 47 -20.20 -33.82 -33.63
CA GLU A 47 -19.62 -32.49 -33.82
C GLU A 47 -18.77 -32.09 -32.59
N SER A 48 -19.26 -32.39 -31.38
CA SER A 48 -18.54 -32.22 -30.12
C SER A 48 -17.20 -32.99 -30.06
N ARG A 49 -17.15 -34.25 -30.54
CA ARG A 49 -15.90 -35.04 -30.58
C ARG A 49 -14.85 -34.49 -31.54
N THR A 50 -15.30 -33.93 -32.66
CA THR A 50 -14.41 -33.35 -33.68
C THR A 50 -13.88 -32.01 -33.23
N ALA A 51 -14.74 -31.19 -32.61
CA ALA A 51 -14.39 -29.93 -31.98
C ALA A 51 -13.34 -30.10 -30.86
N GLY A 52 -13.51 -31.11 -30.00
CA GLY A 52 -12.52 -31.43 -28.95
C GLY A 52 -11.15 -31.85 -29.48
N LYS A 53 -11.09 -32.59 -30.60
CA LYS A 53 -9.82 -32.95 -31.26
C LYS A 53 -9.09 -31.72 -31.82
N ASN A 54 -9.81 -30.81 -32.47
CA ASN A 54 -9.22 -29.60 -33.04
C ASN A 54 -8.65 -28.68 -31.94
N LEU A 55 -9.36 -28.54 -30.83
CA LEU A 55 -8.91 -27.77 -29.68
C LEU A 55 -7.62 -28.35 -29.06
N HIS A 56 -7.53 -29.68 -28.95
CA HIS A 56 -6.31 -30.36 -28.49
C HIS A 56 -5.14 -30.14 -29.45
N THR A 57 -5.36 -30.12 -30.77
CA THR A 57 -4.31 -29.81 -31.75
C THR A 57 -3.77 -28.39 -31.53
N ILE A 58 -4.65 -27.39 -31.41
CA ILE A 58 -4.26 -25.99 -31.15
C ILE A 58 -3.49 -25.88 -29.83
N GLN A 59 -3.95 -26.57 -28.79
CA GLN A 59 -3.27 -26.59 -27.50
C GLN A 59 -1.86 -27.20 -27.58
N SER A 60 -1.69 -28.28 -28.36
CA SER A 60 -0.38 -28.92 -28.58
C SER A 60 0.56 -28.00 -29.37
N GLU A 61 0.04 -27.28 -30.36
CA GLU A 61 0.81 -26.30 -31.12
C GLU A 61 1.31 -25.16 -30.22
N ILE A 62 0.43 -24.59 -29.41
CA ILE A 62 0.80 -23.54 -28.45
C ILE A 62 1.88 -24.04 -27.49
N ARG A 63 1.75 -25.25 -26.93
CA ARG A 63 2.77 -25.85 -26.07
C ARG A 63 4.12 -25.97 -26.77
N HIS A 64 4.14 -26.45 -28.01
CA HIS A 64 5.38 -26.55 -28.80
C HIS A 64 6.02 -25.17 -29.04
N LEU A 65 5.21 -24.16 -29.37
CA LEU A 65 5.70 -22.79 -29.57
C LEU A 65 6.24 -22.15 -28.29
N LEU A 66 5.71 -22.53 -27.13
CA LEU A 66 6.14 -22.01 -25.82
C LEU A 66 7.22 -22.85 -25.14
N ALA A 67 7.69 -23.93 -25.77
CA ALA A 67 8.61 -24.90 -25.17
C ALA A 67 10.01 -24.32 -24.92
N ASP A 68 10.50 -23.41 -25.77
CA ASP A 68 11.80 -22.75 -25.62
C ASP A 68 11.64 -21.22 -25.52
N PRO A 69 11.67 -20.65 -24.30
CA PRO A 69 11.65 -19.21 -24.09
C PRO A 69 12.87 -18.46 -24.64
N ALA A 70 13.98 -19.14 -24.96
CA ALA A 70 15.16 -18.50 -25.53
C ALA A 70 14.94 -18.07 -26.99
N ASP A 71 14.12 -18.82 -27.74
CA ASP A 71 13.62 -18.39 -29.06
C ASP A 71 12.46 -17.39 -28.88
N LYS A 72 12.84 -16.11 -28.76
CA LYS A 72 11.90 -15.01 -28.56
C LYS A 72 10.85 -14.89 -29.67
N GLU A 73 11.18 -15.26 -30.90
CA GLU A 73 10.25 -15.12 -32.03
C GLU A 73 9.18 -16.21 -31.98
N GLN A 74 9.60 -17.47 -31.80
CA GLN A 74 8.69 -18.60 -31.67
C GLN A 74 7.81 -18.47 -30.41
N TYR A 75 8.42 -18.09 -29.29
CA TYR A 75 7.70 -17.89 -28.04
C TYR A 75 6.65 -16.78 -28.15
N LEU A 76 7.00 -15.62 -28.73
CA LEU A 76 6.05 -14.52 -28.95
C LEU A 76 4.91 -14.95 -29.89
N LYS A 77 5.19 -15.76 -30.91
CA LYS A 77 4.16 -16.33 -31.79
C LYS A 77 3.19 -17.22 -30.99
N GLY A 78 3.70 -18.11 -30.14
CA GLY A 78 2.89 -18.96 -29.26
C GLY A 78 2.01 -18.15 -28.31
N MET A 79 2.57 -17.10 -27.71
CA MET A 79 1.84 -16.20 -26.81
C MET A 79 0.71 -15.44 -27.51
N LYS A 80 0.93 -14.99 -28.75
CA LYS A 80 -0.09 -14.33 -29.58
C LYS A 80 -1.25 -15.26 -29.90
N ILE A 81 -0.95 -16.49 -30.34
CA ILE A 81 -1.97 -17.50 -30.69
C ILE A 81 -2.78 -17.87 -29.43
N SER A 82 -2.09 -18.12 -28.31
CA SER A 82 -2.73 -18.37 -27.01
C SER A 82 -3.69 -17.25 -26.62
N ALA A 83 -3.29 -16.00 -26.79
CA ALA A 83 -4.11 -14.84 -26.46
C ALA A 83 -5.35 -14.71 -27.35
N SER A 84 -5.21 -14.83 -28.68
CA SER A 84 -6.35 -14.82 -29.61
C SER A 84 -7.34 -15.92 -29.26
N VAL A 85 -6.85 -17.17 -29.11
CA VAL A 85 -7.71 -18.32 -28.84
C VAL A 85 -8.45 -18.18 -27.51
N SER A 86 -7.73 -17.78 -26.45
CA SER A 86 -8.33 -17.57 -25.13
C SER A 86 -9.34 -16.41 -25.11
N ALA A 87 -9.07 -15.34 -25.86
CA ALA A 87 -10.00 -14.22 -26.01
C ALA A 87 -11.28 -14.64 -26.74
N GLY A 88 -11.16 -15.44 -27.81
CA GLY A 88 -12.30 -16.01 -28.53
C GLY A 88 -13.18 -16.90 -27.65
N ILE A 89 -12.56 -17.77 -26.85
CA ILE A 89 -13.30 -18.61 -25.88
C ILE A 89 -14.01 -17.73 -24.83
N TYR A 90 -13.29 -16.75 -24.27
CA TYR A 90 -13.83 -15.81 -23.28
C TYR A 90 -15.05 -15.05 -23.80
N ALA A 91 -15.04 -14.65 -25.08
CA ALA A 91 -16.15 -13.93 -25.70
C ALA A 91 -17.46 -14.72 -25.71
N HIS A 92 -17.42 -16.05 -25.58
CA HIS A 92 -18.61 -16.91 -25.50
C HIS A 92 -19.09 -17.22 -24.09
N ILE A 93 -18.37 -16.77 -23.05
CA ILE A 93 -18.76 -16.99 -21.65
C ILE A 93 -19.72 -15.88 -21.23
N PHE A 94 -20.97 -16.26 -20.96
CA PHE A 94 -22.04 -15.36 -20.49
C PHE A 94 -22.71 -15.93 -19.24
N PRO A 95 -23.08 -15.09 -18.25
CA PRO A 95 -23.69 -15.56 -17.00
C PRO A 95 -24.96 -16.41 -17.18
N ASP A 96 -25.71 -16.19 -18.26
CA ASP A 96 -27.02 -16.82 -18.51
C ASP A 96 -26.92 -18.22 -19.16
N ARG A 97 -25.71 -18.74 -19.44
CA ARG A 97 -25.50 -20.07 -20.01
C ARG A 97 -25.70 -21.19 -18.99
N GLU A 98 -25.88 -22.42 -19.48
CA GLU A 98 -25.92 -23.60 -18.61
C GLU A 98 -24.59 -23.80 -17.87
N VAL A 99 -24.69 -24.24 -16.60
CA VAL A 99 -23.53 -24.45 -15.72
C VAL A 99 -22.53 -25.45 -16.30
N SER A 100 -22.99 -26.46 -17.04
CA SER A 100 -22.16 -27.46 -17.75
C SER A 100 -21.32 -26.82 -18.87
N GLU A 101 -21.89 -25.90 -19.64
CA GLU A 101 -21.16 -25.15 -20.68
C GLU A 101 -20.13 -24.20 -20.05
N LEU A 102 -20.52 -23.50 -18.98
CA LEU A 102 -19.62 -22.61 -18.24
C LEU A 102 -18.43 -23.36 -17.64
N ASP A 103 -18.66 -24.54 -17.05
CA ASP A 103 -17.62 -25.45 -16.55
C ASP A 103 -16.66 -25.85 -17.68
N TYR A 104 -17.18 -26.25 -18.84
CA TYR A 104 -16.38 -26.65 -20.00
C TYR A 104 -15.49 -25.50 -20.52
N PHE A 105 -16.05 -24.31 -20.76
CA PHE A 105 -15.29 -23.16 -21.26
C PHE A 105 -14.25 -22.68 -20.25
N PHE A 106 -14.62 -22.64 -18.96
CA PHE A 106 -13.71 -22.24 -17.91
C PHE A 106 -12.55 -23.23 -17.75
N LYS A 107 -12.84 -24.54 -17.74
CA LYS A 107 -11.81 -25.59 -17.74
C LYS A 107 -10.88 -25.48 -18.94
N THR A 108 -11.47 -25.29 -20.12
CA THR A 108 -10.72 -25.12 -21.36
C THR A 108 -9.72 -23.96 -21.26
N LEU A 109 -10.16 -22.79 -20.79
CA LEU A 109 -9.27 -21.63 -20.58
C LEU A 109 -8.11 -21.95 -19.62
N LEU A 110 -8.38 -22.68 -18.53
CA LEU A 110 -7.37 -23.08 -17.56
C LEU A 110 -6.33 -24.06 -18.12
N GLU A 111 -6.68 -24.84 -19.13
CA GLU A 111 -5.78 -25.83 -19.74
C GLU A 111 -4.84 -25.23 -20.79
N PHE A 112 -5.11 -24.03 -21.30
CA PHE A 112 -4.22 -23.34 -22.24
C PHE A 112 -2.98 -22.75 -21.54
N ASP A 113 -1.80 -22.97 -22.12
CA ASP A 113 -0.58 -22.24 -21.78
C ASP A 113 -0.66 -20.77 -22.22
N GLY A 114 0.16 -19.90 -21.64
CA GLY A 114 0.19 -18.47 -21.98
C GLY A 114 -0.95 -17.68 -21.33
N LYS A 115 -1.85 -17.08 -22.12
CA LYS A 115 -2.90 -16.15 -21.66
C LYS A 115 -4.22 -16.83 -21.23
N GLY A 116 -4.32 -18.16 -21.31
CA GLY A 116 -5.49 -18.92 -20.85
C GLY A 116 -5.91 -18.60 -19.40
N PRO A 117 -5.02 -18.73 -18.41
CA PRO A 117 -5.31 -18.40 -17.01
C PRO A 117 -5.76 -16.95 -16.81
N TYR A 118 -5.22 -16.01 -17.59
CA TYR A 118 -5.63 -14.60 -17.54
C TYR A 118 -7.11 -14.43 -17.89
N PHE A 119 -7.54 -15.01 -19.02
CA PHE A 119 -8.93 -14.94 -19.44
C PHE A 119 -9.87 -15.74 -18.53
N ALA A 120 -9.39 -16.85 -17.96
CA ALA A 120 -10.12 -17.59 -16.93
C ALA A 120 -10.39 -16.70 -15.71
N PHE A 121 -9.35 -16.04 -15.18
CA PHE A 121 -9.50 -15.15 -14.02
C PHE A 121 -10.37 -13.95 -14.35
N LYS A 122 -10.21 -13.39 -15.54
CA LYS A 122 -11.03 -12.31 -16.06
C LYS A 122 -12.51 -12.69 -16.10
N ALA A 123 -12.85 -13.92 -16.48
CA ALA A 123 -14.24 -14.42 -16.49
C ALA A 123 -14.84 -14.48 -15.08
N VAL A 124 -14.08 -14.95 -14.10
CA VAL A 124 -14.50 -14.93 -12.68
C VAL A 124 -14.65 -13.50 -12.16
N TYR A 125 -13.67 -12.65 -12.45
CA TYR A 125 -13.66 -11.25 -12.01
C TYR A 125 -14.88 -10.47 -12.51
N GLN A 126 -15.21 -10.62 -13.80
CA GLN A 126 -16.35 -9.95 -14.45
C GLN A 126 -17.70 -10.59 -14.10
N GLY A 127 -17.72 -11.63 -13.24
CA GLY A 127 -18.94 -12.32 -12.85
C GLY A 127 -19.56 -13.18 -13.97
N ARG A 128 -18.81 -13.45 -15.05
CA ARG A 128 -19.21 -14.38 -16.12
C ARG A 128 -19.16 -15.83 -15.64
N ILE A 129 -18.25 -16.12 -14.70
CA ILE A 129 -18.16 -17.39 -13.97
C ILE A 129 -18.39 -17.10 -12.49
N SER A 130 -19.33 -17.82 -11.87
CA SER A 130 -19.56 -17.71 -10.42
C SER A 130 -18.45 -18.40 -9.62
N VAL A 131 -18.30 -18.00 -8.34
CA VAL A 131 -17.31 -18.61 -7.45
C VAL A 131 -17.58 -20.11 -7.25
N ASP A 132 -18.85 -20.52 -7.21
CA ASP A 132 -19.23 -21.93 -7.03
C ASP A 132 -18.81 -22.79 -8.23
N VAL A 133 -19.04 -22.29 -9.45
CA VAL A 133 -18.59 -22.97 -10.68
C VAL A 133 -17.06 -23.04 -10.68
N MET A 134 -16.39 -21.93 -10.39
CA MET A 134 -14.93 -21.89 -10.31
C MET A 134 -14.37 -22.94 -9.32
N GLU A 135 -14.89 -23.00 -8.08
CA GLU A 135 -14.41 -23.94 -7.06
C GLU A 135 -14.65 -25.41 -7.44
N LYS A 136 -15.77 -25.71 -8.12
CA LYS A 136 -16.04 -27.05 -8.65
C LYS A 136 -15.03 -27.41 -9.75
N THR A 137 -14.87 -26.56 -10.76
CA THR A 137 -14.01 -26.84 -11.92
C THR A 137 -12.55 -26.93 -11.54
N ILE A 138 -12.05 -26.01 -10.71
CA ILE A 138 -10.62 -25.87 -10.40
C ILE A 138 -10.03 -27.12 -9.74
N SER A 139 -10.85 -27.87 -8.98
CA SER A 139 -10.46 -29.13 -8.34
C SER A 139 -10.11 -30.23 -9.34
N THR A 140 -10.58 -30.12 -10.58
CA THR A 140 -10.36 -31.12 -11.66
C THR A 140 -9.16 -30.79 -12.55
N VAL A 141 -8.46 -29.68 -12.28
CA VAL A 141 -7.33 -29.19 -13.10
C VAL A 141 -6.00 -29.48 -12.40
N SER A 142 -4.96 -29.76 -13.18
CA SER A 142 -3.60 -30.03 -12.67
C SER A 142 -3.03 -28.86 -11.85
N GLU A 143 -2.12 -29.18 -10.93
CA GLU A 143 -1.54 -28.21 -9.99
C GLU A 143 -0.81 -27.04 -10.67
N PRO A 144 0.02 -27.25 -11.71
CA PRO A 144 0.66 -26.14 -12.42
C PRO A 144 -0.35 -25.13 -12.99
N ARG A 145 -1.50 -25.60 -13.47
CA ARG A 145 -2.58 -24.73 -13.97
C ARG A 145 -3.31 -24.01 -12.85
N ARG A 146 -3.55 -24.68 -11.72
CA ARG A 146 -4.10 -24.05 -10.52
C ARG A 146 -3.19 -22.93 -10.03
N LEU A 147 -1.87 -23.16 -10.00
CA LEU A 147 -0.87 -22.15 -9.65
C LEU A 147 -0.83 -21.01 -10.66
N ALA A 148 -0.88 -21.28 -11.96
CA ALA A 148 -0.97 -20.25 -13.01
C ALA A 148 -2.26 -19.41 -12.91
N PHE A 149 -3.36 -19.98 -12.43
CA PHE A 149 -4.60 -19.26 -12.15
C PHE A 149 -4.49 -18.39 -10.90
N VAL A 150 -3.94 -18.93 -9.80
CA VAL A 150 -3.65 -18.15 -8.57
C VAL A 150 -2.72 -16.98 -8.88
N ASP A 151 -1.77 -17.20 -9.77
CA ASP A 151 -0.82 -16.20 -10.21
C ASP A 151 -1.50 -14.96 -10.84
N GLN A 152 -2.61 -15.14 -11.54
CA GLN A 152 -3.40 -14.02 -12.07
C GLN A 152 -4.12 -13.23 -10.97
N TYR A 153 -4.54 -13.92 -9.90
CA TYR A 153 -5.21 -13.32 -8.76
C TYR A 153 -4.27 -12.49 -7.86
N ILE A 154 -3.03 -12.93 -7.65
CA ILE A 154 -2.08 -12.20 -6.78
C ILE A 154 -1.57 -10.89 -7.41
N GLN A 155 -1.63 -10.76 -8.74
CA GLN A 155 -1.27 -9.54 -9.50
C GLN A 155 -2.29 -8.41 -9.42
N THR A 156 -3.33 -8.60 -8.63
CA THR A 156 -4.58 -7.88 -8.74
C THR A 156 -4.71 -6.89 -7.58
N ASP A 157 -5.51 -5.83 -7.74
CA ASP A 157 -5.59 -4.75 -6.74
C ASP A 157 -6.06 -5.25 -5.36
N PRO A 158 -5.63 -4.61 -4.26
CA PRO A 158 -5.98 -5.02 -2.90
C PRO A 158 -7.48 -5.27 -2.66
N ASN A 159 -8.35 -4.44 -3.24
CA ASN A 159 -9.80 -4.55 -3.04
C ASN A 159 -10.39 -5.86 -3.61
N ILE A 160 -9.84 -6.38 -4.71
CA ILE A 160 -10.35 -7.61 -5.30
C ILE A 160 -9.66 -8.83 -4.73
N ARG A 161 -8.41 -8.66 -4.31
CA ARG A 161 -7.77 -9.63 -3.45
C ARG A 161 -8.61 -9.87 -2.19
N LEU A 162 -9.12 -8.80 -1.58
CA LEU A 162 -10.03 -8.90 -0.44
C LEU A 162 -11.33 -9.63 -0.79
N LYS A 163 -11.92 -9.35 -1.97
CA LYS A 163 -13.14 -10.01 -2.45
C LYS A 163 -12.98 -11.54 -2.64
N PHE A 164 -11.88 -11.98 -3.25
CA PHE A 164 -11.70 -13.40 -3.64
C PHE A 164 -10.71 -14.19 -2.77
N GLY A 165 -10.19 -13.62 -1.68
CA GLY A 165 -9.09 -14.24 -0.94
C GLY A 165 -9.38 -15.63 -0.35
N LEU A 166 -10.59 -15.87 0.14
CA LEU A 166 -10.95 -17.18 0.74
C LEU A 166 -10.95 -18.32 -0.30
N PRO A 167 -11.63 -18.22 -1.46
CA PRO A 167 -11.53 -19.24 -2.51
C PRO A 167 -10.09 -19.53 -2.95
N PHE A 168 -9.28 -18.49 -3.19
CA PHE A 168 -7.89 -18.67 -3.62
C PHE A 168 -7.00 -19.28 -2.54
N LYS A 169 -7.28 -19.01 -1.25
CA LYS A 169 -6.62 -19.68 -0.13
C LYS A 169 -6.91 -21.18 -0.11
N ARG A 170 -8.14 -21.59 -0.47
CA ARG A 170 -8.50 -23.03 -0.60
C ARG A 170 -7.75 -23.68 -1.77
N ILE A 171 -7.64 -22.99 -2.91
CA ILE A 171 -6.87 -23.49 -4.06
C ILE A 171 -5.41 -23.75 -3.66
N LEU A 172 -4.75 -22.81 -3.01
CA LEU A 172 -3.36 -22.99 -2.56
C LEU A 172 -3.18 -24.13 -1.56
N LYS A 173 -4.16 -24.34 -0.66
CA LYS A 173 -4.14 -25.46 0.30
C LYS A 173 -4.34 -26.83 -0.35
N SER A 174 -4.87 -26.88 -1.57
CA SER A 174 -5.10 -28.12 -2.33
C SER A 174 -3.89 -28.56 -3.17
N ILE A 175 -2.77 -27.83 -3.12
CA ILE A 175 -1.53 -28.14 -3.83
C ILE A 175 -0.73 -29.14 -2.97
N GLU A 176 -0.33 -30.27 -3.57
CA GLU A 176 0.35 -31.37 -2.89
C GLU A 176 1.69 -31.73 -3.54
N GLN A 177 1.92 -31.36 -4.80
CA GLN A 177 3.12 -31.71 -5.56
C GLN A 177 4.23 -30.68 -5.37
N ARG A 178 5.36 -31.14 -4.81
CA ARG A 178 6.53 -30.29 -4.56
C ARG A 178 7.17 -29.75 -5.84
N GLU A 179 7.29 -30.57 -6.87
CA GLU A 179 7.87 -30.19 -8.18
C GLU A 179 7.14 -28.98 -8.78
N SER A 180 5.80 -29.07 -8.86
CA SER A 180 4.93 -27.97 -9.31
C SER A 180 5.15 -26.66 -8.54
N VAL A 181 5.40 -26.73 -7.22
CA VAL A 181 5.66 -25.55 -6.39
C VAL A 181 7.04 -24.97 -6.69
N VAL A 182 8.08 -25.79 -6.78
CA VAL A 182 9.45 -25.35 -7.07
C VAL A 182 9.53 -24.74 -8.47
N GLU A 183 8.95 -25.38 -9.48
CA GLU A 183 8.83 -24.86 -10.84
C GLU A 183 8.10 -23.51 -10.87
N PHE A 184 6.98 -23.40 -10.14
CA PHE A 184 6.23 -22.16 -10.07
C PHE A 184 7.04 -21.00 -9.49
N PHE A 185 7.74 -21.22 -8.37
CA PHE A 185 8.61 -20.20 -7.80
C PHE A 185 9.79 -19.85 -8.72
N ALA A 186 10.38 -20.83 -9.42
CA ALA A 186 11.41 -20.56 -10.41
C ALA A 186 10.87 -19.72 -11.58
N GLY A 187 9.66 -20.02 -12.07
CA GLY A 187 8.99 -19.26 -13.12
C GLY A 187 8.68 -17.81 -12.72
N LEU A 188 8.31 -17.56 -11.46
CA LEU A 188 8.14 -16.19 -10.95
C LEU A 188 9.43 -15.38 -11.02
N PHE A 189 10.58 -16.01 -10.75
CA PHE A 189 11.89 -15.37 -10.90
C PHE A 189 12.17 -14.99 -12.36
N ASP A 190 11.91 -15.91 -13.29
CA ASP A 190 12.14 -15.70 -14.73
C ASP A 190 11.27 -14.58 -15.31
N GLN A 191 10.06 -14.42 -14.78
CA GLN A 191 9.15 -13.32 -15.13
C GLN A 191 9.48 -11.99 -14.42
N LEU A 192 10.54 -11.93 -13.59
CA LEU A 192 10.88 -10.78 -12.74
C LEU A 192 9.75 -10.34 -11.80
N ARG A 193 9.00 -11.31 -11.27
CA ARG A 193 7.82 -11.07 -10.43
C ARG A 193 8.08 -11.32 -8.96
N ASN A 194 7.42 -10.57 -8.10
CA ASN A 194 7.51 -10.76 -6.64
C ASN A 194 6.89 -12.09 -6.23
N ALA A 195 7.52 -12.81 -5.29
CA ALA A 195 6.84 -13.87 -4.56
C ALA A 195 5.84 -13.19 -3.63
N ASP A 196 4.56 -13.25 -4.01
CA ASP A 196 3.52 -12.69 -3.19
C ASP A 196 3.42 -13.48 -1.87
N PRO A 197 3.39 -12.81 -0.72
CA PRO A 197 3.30 -13.51 0.56
C PRO A 197 2.07 -14.41 0.70
N PHE A 198 1.01 -14.19 -0.10
CA PHE A 198 -0.17 -15.05 -0.16
C PHE A 198 0.17 -16.50 -0.53
N LEU A 199 1.28 -16.72 -1.25
CA LEU A 199 1.77 -18.05 -1.59
C LEU A 199 2.22 -18.86 -0.36
N ASN A 200 2.41 -18.24 0.81
CA ASN A 200 2.68 -18.96 2.06
C ASN A 200 1.49 -19.78 2.57
N ASN A 201 0.31 -19.67 1.94
CA ASN A 201 -0.81 -20.57 2.16
C ASN A 201 -0.64 -21.94 1.49
N ILE A 202 0.38 -22.13 0.63
CA ILE A 202 0.86 -23.45 0.20
C ILE A 202 1.44 -24.17 1.42
N ASN A 203 1.26 -25.49 1.49
CA ASN A 203 1.84 -26.32 2.54
C ASN A 203 3.35 -26.00 2.71
N PRO A 204 3.80 -25.58 3.92
CA PRO A 204 5.19 -25.23 4.18
C PRO A 204 6.21 -26.30 3.75
N ASP A 205 5.89 -27.58 3.87
CA ASP A 205 6.79 -28.69 3.54
C ASP A 205 7.14 -28.72 2.04
N LEU A 206 6.22 -28.28 1.18
CA LEU A 206 6.43 -28.21 -0.28
C LEU A 206 7.35 -27.07 -0.70
N ARG A 207 7.55 -26.09 0.18
CA ARG A 207 8.38 -24.90 -0.05
C ARG A 207 9.53 -24.78 0.94
N ASP A 208 9.89 -25.88 1.60
CA ASP A 208 10.98 -25.93 2.58
C ASP A 208 12.34 -25.68 1.88
N PRO A 209 13.05 -24.58 2.22
CA PRO A 209 14.35 -24.29 1.65
C PRO A 209 15.38 -25.40 1.86
N ASP A 210 15.37 -26.08 3.01
CA ASP A 210 16.36 -27.11 3.32
C ASP A 210 16.18 -28.34 2.41
N GLN A 211 14.92 -28.69 2.13
CA GLN A 211 14.60 -29.71 1.12
C GLN A 211 15.05 -29.28 -0.28
N ILE A 212 14.92 -27.99 -0.64
CA ILE A 212 15.38 -27.49 -1.95
C ILE A 212 16.89 -27.58 -2.10
N ILE A 213 17.62 -27.29 -1.03
CA ILE A 213 19.07 -27.43 -1.00
C ILE A 213 19.47 -28.89 -1.15
N VAL A 214 18.76 -29.83 -0.51
CA VAL A 214 19.10 -31.26 -0.55
C VAL A 214 18.74 -31.90 -1.89
N ASN A 215 17.57 -31.59 -2.46
CA ASN A 215 17.06 -32.30 -3.64
C ASN A 215 17.54 -31.65 -4.96
N GLU A 216 17.36 -30.34 -5.13
CA GLU A 216 17.67 -29.67 -6.39
C GLU A 216 19.14 -29.24 -6.48
N LEU A 217 19.69 -28.59 -5.46
CA LEU A 217 21.04 -28.01 -5.55
C LEU A 217 22.16 -29.06 -5.57
N ARG A 218 21.90 -30.26 -5.05
CA ARG A 218 22.83 -31.40 -5.10
C ARG A 218 22.68 -32.26 -6.34
N SER A 219 21.72 -31.96 -7.23
CA SER A 219 21.54 -32.67 -8.49
C SER A 219 22.83 -32.64 -9.33
N ARG A 220 22.99 -33.57 -10.26
CA ARG A 220 24.06 -33.47 -11.28
C ARG A 220 23.62 -32.64 -12.49
N ASP A 221 22.32 -32.50 -12.67
CA ASP A 221 21.71 -31.72 -13.74
C ASP A 221 21.74 -30.22 -13.42
N SER A 222 22.29 -29.44 -14.34
CA SER A 222 22.42 -27.99 -14.20
C SER A 222 21.08 -27.27 -14.27
N ASP A 223 20.11 -27.75 -15.05
CA ASP A 223 18.80 -27.11 -15.19
C ASP A 223 17.98 -27.29 -13.89
N ILE A 224 18.05 -28.47 -13.27
CA ILE A 224 17.45 -28.71 -11.94
C ILE A 224 18.08 -27.82 -10.87
N LYS A 225 19.42 -27.64 -10.89
CA LYS A 225 20.08 -26.71 -9.95
C LYS A 225 19.63 -25.27 -10.16
N ILE A 226 19.55 -24.82 -11.41
CA ILE A 226 19.12 -23.46 -11.75
C ILE A 226 17.69 -23.24 -11.26
N MET A 227 16.80 -24.20 -11.50
CA MET A 227 15.43 -24.16 -11.00
C MET A 227 15.39 -24.04 -9.47
N GLY A 228 16.14 -24.88 -8.74
CA GLY A 228 16.25 -24.82 -7.28
C GLY A 228 16.79 -23.48 -6.77
N LEU A 229 17.84 -22.93 -7.42
CA LEU A 229 18.42 -21.63 -7.08
C LEU A 229 17.41 -20.48 -7.25
N LYS A 230 16.68 -20.47 -8.37
CA LYS A 230 15.64 -19.48 -8.66
C LYS A 230 14.50 -19.59 -7.63
N ALA A 231 14.03 -20.80 -7.34
CA ALA A 231 12.99 -21.02 -6.33
C ALA A 231 13.42 -20.54 -4.93
N LEU A 232 14.66 -20.84 -4.52
CA LEU A 232 15.22 -20.34 -3.25
C LEU A 232 15.30 -18.82 -3.20
N ALA A 233 15.67 -18.15 -4.30
CA ALA A 233 15.72 -16.69 -4.36
C ALA A 233 14.34 -16.05 -4.14
N MET A 234 13.28 -16.75 -4.56
CA MET A 234 11.90 -16.32 -4.35
C MET A 234 11.41 -16.58 -2.92
N ILE A 235 11.68 -17.77 -2.37
CA ILE A 235 11.20 -18.22 -1.06
C ILE A 235 11.97 -17.57 0.10
N MET A 236 13.31 -17.50 0.00
CA MET A 236 14.16 -16.99 1.08
C MET A 236 14.30 -15.46 1.01
N THR A 237 14.62 -14.84 2.14
CA THR A 237 14.99 -13.42 2.20
C THR A 237 16.38 -13.16 1.62
N LYS A 238 17.35 -14.02 1.94
CA LYS A 238 18.73 -14.03 1.42
C LYS A 238 19.20 -15.48 1.39
N ILE A 239 19.71 -15.95 0.25
CA ILE A 239 20.36 -17.26 0.16
C ILE A 239 21.70 -17.16 0.90
N PRO A 240 22.12 -18.15 1.72
CA PRO A 240 23.39 -18.10 2.41
C PRO A 240 24.56 -17.82 1.45
N PRO A 241 25.37 -16.77 1.66
CA PRO A 241 26.49 -16.45 0.76
C PRO A 241 27.49 -17.59 0.63
N ASP A 242 27.79 -18.31 1.72
CA ASP A 242 28.75 -19.42 1.72
C ASP A 242 28.28 -20.55 0.77
N LEU A 243 26.98 -20.84 0.76
CA LEU A 243 26.39 -21.80 -0.18
C LEU A 243 26.56 -21.36 -1.64
N LEU A 244 26.36 -20.07 -1.92
CA LEU A 244 26.54 -19.53 -3.27
C LEU A 244 28.01 -19.55 -3.70
N VAL A 245 28.96 -19.27 -2.80
CA VAL A 245 30.41 -19.37 -3.07
C VAL A 245 30.79 -20.81 -3.41
N ASP A 246 30.32 -21.77 -2.62
CA ASP A 246 30.60 -23.19 -2.83
C ASP A 246 30.08 -23.69 -4.19
N ILE A 247 28.87 -23.29 -4.57
CA ILE A 247 28.28 -23.63 -5.87
C ILE A 247 29.06 -22.94 -6.99
N LEU A 248 29.34 -21.64 -6.86
CA LEU A 248 30.01 -20.84 -7.88
C LEU A 248 31.42 -21.38 -8.22
N ALA A 249 32.13 -21.93 -7.23
CA ALA A 249 33.45 -22.53 -7.44
C ALA A 249 33.43 -23.84 -8.27
N ARG A 250 32.30 -24.56 -8.29
CA ARG A 250 32.17 -25.90 -8.93
C ARG A 250 31.16 -25.93 -10.09
N ALA A 251 30.45 -24.83 -10.33
CA ALA A 251 29.39 -24.68 -11.31
C ALA A 251 29.92 -24.58 -12.75
N ASP A 252 29.10 -24.96 -13.72
CA ASP A 252 29.29 -24.59 -15.13
C ASP A 252 28.84 -23.14 -15.39
N GLU A 253 28.95 -22.69 -16.65
CA GLU A 253 28.57 -21.33 -17.04
C GLU A 253 27.10 -21.00 -16.77
N LYS A 254 26.17 -21.89 -17.16
CA LYS A 254 24.72 -21.66 -17.00
C LYS A 254 24.34 -21.44 -15.53
N VAL A 255 24.88 -22.27 -14.63
CA VAL A 255 24.64 -22.15 -13.19
C VAL A 255 25.27 -20.88 -12.62
N ARG A 256 26.47 -20.48 -13.07
CA ARG A 256 27.09 -19.21 -12.64
C ARG A 256 26.28 -18.00 -13.09
N ILE A 257 25.79 -17.98 -14.33
CA ILE A 257 24.89 -16.93 -14.84
C ILE A 257 23.61 -16.85 -13.99
N ALA A 258 23.02 -17.98 -13.61
CA ALA A 258 21.86 -17.98 -12.71
C ALA A 258 22.18 -17.33 -11.35
N ILE A 259 23.34 -17.61 -10.75
CA ILE A 259 23.78 -16.95 -9.50
C ILE A 259 23.96 -15.43 -9.72
N TYR A 260 24.60 -15.02 -10.81
CA TYR A 260 24.76 -13.59 -11.12
C TYR A 260 23.41 -12.89 -11.28
N ASN A 261 22.45 -13.51 -11.96
CA ASN A 261 21.09 -12.99 -12.11
C ASN A 261 20.36 -12.90 -10.77
N ILE A 262 20.54 -13.86 -9.85
CA ILE A 262 19.96 -13.79 -8.50
C ILE A 262 20.49 -12.56 -7.74
N ILE A 263 21.79 -12.29 -7.85
CA ILE A 263 22.41 -11.12 -7.21
C ILE A 263 21.92 -9.84 -7.88
N GLU A 264 21.92 -9.77 -9.21
CA GLU A 264 21.39 -8.64 -9.98
C GLU A 264 19.94 -8.31 -9.59
N ASN A 265 19.10 -9.33 -9.40
CA ASN A 265 17.70 -9.19 -9.02
C ASN A 265 17.47 -8.99 -7.52
N SER A 266 18.52 -8.99 -6.69
CA SER A 266 18.44 -8.66 -5.27
C SER A 266 18.52 -7.15 -5.01
N SER A 267 18.24 -6.73 -3.78
CA SER A 267 18.41 -5.33 -3.35
C SER A 267 19.89 -4.97 -3.36
N MET A 268 20.20 -3.71 -3.70
CA MET A 268 21.59 -3.28 -3.75
C MET A 268 22.26 -3.46 -2.39
N GLY A 269 23.46 -4.05 -2.37
CA GLY A 269 24.17 -4.34 -1.11
C GLY A 269 23.69 -5.59 -0.37
N THR A 270 22.85 -6.46 -0.97
CA THR A 270 22.42 -7.71 -0.30
C THR A 270 23.56 -8.73 -0.19
N TYR A 271 24.44 -8.81 -1.20
CA TYR A 271 25.53 -9.79 -1.29
C TYR A 271 26.93 -9.15 -1.44
N PRO A 272 27.36 -8.27 -0.52
CA PRO A 272 28.69 -7.65 -0.60
C PRO A 272 29.82 -8.67 -0.41
N GLU A 273 29.54 -9.81 0.22
CA GLU A 273 30.50 -10.89 0.47
C GLU A 273 30.88 -11.63 -0.83
N LEU A 274 29.97 -11.66 -1.81
CA LEU A 274 30.19 -12.33 -3.10
C LEU A 274 31.04 -11.50 -4.07
N PHE A 275 31.37 -10.25 -3.75
CA PHE A 275 32.13 -9.38 -4.66
C PHE A 275 33.47 -9.99 -5.08
N TYR A 276 34.32 -10.39 -4.12
CA TYR A 276 35.63 -10.95 -4.43
C TYR A 276 35.56 -12.34 -5.10
N PRO A 277 34.71 -13.28 -4.63
CA PRO A 277 34.48 -14.54 -5.32
C PRO A 277 34.09 -14.36 -6.79
N ILE A 278 33.18 -13.42 -7.11
CA ILE A 278 32.77 -13.16 -8.50
C ILE A 278 33.89 -12.50 -9.29
N LEU A 279 34.59 -11.53 -8.69
CA LEU A 279 35.68 -10.80 -9.35
C LEU A 279 36.84 -11.73 -9.76
N GLN A 280 37.08 -12.82 -9.00
CA GLN A 280 38.11 -13.81 -9.32
C GLN A 280 37.88 -14.47 -10.69
N PHE A 281 36.61 -14.73 -11.04
CA PHE A 281 36.27 -15.33 -12.33
C PHE A 281 36.11 -14.26 -13.41
N PHE A 282 35.52 -13.11 -13.08
CA PHE A 282 35.14 -12.04 -14.01
C PHE A 282 36.15 -11.74 -15.13
N TYR A 283 37.44 -11.57 -14.81
CA TYR A 283 38.45 -11.15 -15.79
C TYR A 283 38.85 -12.24 -16.81
N ASN A 284 38.56 -13.51 -16.52
CA ASN A 284 38.99 -14.67 -17.32
C ASN A 284 37.81 -15.39 -18.00
N ARG A 285 36.67 -14.72 -18.16
CA ARG A 285 35.45 -15.27 -18.75
C ARG A 285 35.09 -14.63 -20.09
N GLU A 286 34.31 -15.37 -20.85
CA GLU A 286 33.73 -14.90 -22.11
C GLU A 286 32.82 -13.69 -21.88
N LYS A 287 32.58 -12.91 -22.94
CA LYS A 287 31.91 -11.61 -22.84
C LYS A 287 30.51 -11.71 -22.23
N GLU A 288 29.76 -12.76 -22.55
CA GLU A 288 28.40 -12.98 -22.04
C GLU A 288 28.39 -13.23 -20.53
N GLU A 289 29.12 -14.25 -20.07
CA GLU A 289 29.25 -14.53 -18.64
C GLU A 289 29.83 -13.33 -17.86
N ALA A 290 30.88 -12.69 -18.39
CA ALA A 290 31.50 -11.53 -17.76
C ALA A 290 30.52 -10.34 -17.64
N PHE A 291 29.63 -10.15 -18.62
CA PHE A 291 28.62 -9.13 -18.56
C PHE A 291 27.61 -9.39 -17.43
N HIS A 292 27.10 -10.61 -17.28
CA HIS A 292 26.24 -10.97 -16.14
C HIS A 292 26.97 -10.81 -14.80
N ALA A 293 28.23 -11.23 -14.71
CA ALA A 293 29.07 -11.04 -13.52
C ALA A 293 29.26 -9.54 -13.20
N PHE A 294 29.45 -8.67 -14.20
CA PHE A 294 29.51 -7.22 -14.00
C PHE A 294 28.22 -6.69 -13.34
N LYS A 295 27.05 -7.10 -13.83
CA LYS A 295 25.75 -6.69 -13.26
C LYS A 295 25.64 -7.10 -11.79
N ALA A 296 26.06 -8.32 -11.46
CA ALA A 296 26.11 -8.80 -10.07
C ALA A 296 27.11 -8.00 -9.22
N LEU A 297 28.31 -7.70 -9.73
CA LEU A 297 29.31 -6.87 -9.04
C LEU A 297 28.81 -5.45 -8.77
N ALA A 298 28.10 -4.84 -9.73
CA ALA A 298 27.49 -3.52 -9.57
C ALA A 298 26.44 -3.52 -8.43
N VAL A 299 25.53 -4.51 -8.43
CA VAL A 299 24.46 -4.61 -7.42
C VAL A 299 24.96 -5.07 -6.05
N SER A 300 26.12 -5.74 -5.97
CA SER A 300 26.74 -6.11 -4.69
C SER A 300 27.00 -4.90 -3.76
N GLY A 301 27.07 -3.68 -4.32
CA GLY A 301 27.24 -2.44 -3.57
C GLY A 301 28.57 -2.29 -2.84
N LYS A 302 29.56 -3.15 -3.11
CA LYS A 302 30.84 -3.16 -2.39
C LYS A 302 31.67 -1.89 -2.62
N PHE A 303 31.61 -1.33 -3.83
CA PHE A 303 32.32 -0.12 -4.24
C PHE A 303 31.39 0.82 -5.02
N PRO A 304 31.65 2.14 -5.02
CA PRO A 304 30.95 3.06 -5.94
C PRO A 304 31.11 2.65 -7.40
N LEU A 305 30.08 2.85 -8.22
CA LEU A 305 30.04 2.35 -9.61
C LEU A 305 31.16 2.93 -10.46
N TYR A 306 31.51 4.21 -10.29
CA TYR A 306 32.64 4.81 -11.01
C TYR A 306 33.99 4.10 -10.71
N THR A 307 34.15 3.50 -9.53
CA THR A 307 35.37 2.75 -9.17
C THR A 307 35.38 1.40 -9.87
N LEU A 308 34.24 0.71 -9.88
CA LEU A 308 34.09 -0.56 -10.61
C LEU A 308 34.35 -0.37 -12.11
N LEU A 309 33.80 0.69 -12.72
CA LEU A 309 34.05 1.02 -14.12
C LEU A 309 35.54 1.26 -14.41
N LYS A 310 36.23 2.00 -13.54
CA LYS A 310 37.67 2.23 -13.70
C LYS A 310 38.47 0.92 -13.65
N MET A 311 38.10 -0.01 -12.75
CA MET A 311 38.72 -1.34 -12.68
C MET A 311 38.50 -2.13 -13.98
N ILE A 312 37.32 -2.02 -14.60
CA ILE A 312 36.97 -2.71 -15.84
C ILE A 312 37.68 -2.09 -17.03
N GLN A 313 37.71 -0.75 -17.13
CA GLN A 313 38.44 -0.05 -18.20
C GLN A 313 39.92 -0.44 -18.23
N GLN A 314 40.54 -0.61 -17.06
CA GLN A 314 41.97 -0.96 -16.95
C GLN A 314 42.26 -2.44 -17.30
N LYS A 315 41.36 -3.36 -16.95
CA LYS A 315 41.63 -4.81 -17.04
C LYS A 315 40.82 -5.55 -18.11
N TYR A 316 39.69 -5.01 -18.57
CA TYR A 316 38.81 -5.62 -19.58
C TYR A 316 38.11 -4.56 -20.46
N PRO A 317 38.85 -3.70 -21.19
CA PRO A 317 38.30 -2.57 -21.93
C PRO A 317 37.27 -2.95 -23.01
N SER A 318 37.38 -4.15 -23.61
CA SER A 318 36.44 -4.62 -24.63
C SER A 318 35.02 -4.88 -24.14
N LEU A 319 34.78 -4.90 -22.82
CA LEU A 319 33.45 -5.04 -22.23
C LEU A 319 32.70 -3.70 -22.15
N MET A 320 33.41 -2.57 -22.19
CA MET A 320 32.82 -1.23 -22.05
C MET A 320 31.74 -0.90 -23.07
N PRO A 321 31.85 -1.24 -24.37
CA PRO A 321 30.78 -1.01 -25.33
C PRO A 321 29.48 -1.73 -24.98
N ILE A 322 29.57 -2.95 -24.43
CA ILE A 322 28.40 -3.75 -24.00
C ILE A 322 27.75 -3.10 -22.78
N ILE A 323 28.57 -2.64 -21.81
CA ILE A 323 28.08 -1.90 -20.63
C ILE A 323 27.39 -0.60 -21.04
N ASN A 324 27.99 0.17 -21.96
CA ASN A 324 27.40 1.42 -22.45
C ASN A 324 26.08 1.16 -23.21
N ALA A 325 25.99 0.07 -23.98
CA ALA A 325 24.74 -0.33 -24.63
C ALA A 325 23.64 -0.69 -23.62
N GLU A 326 23.99 -1.42 -22.55
CA GLU A 326 23.09 -1.73 -21.44
C GLU A 326 22.60 -0.45 -20.75
N ILE A 327 23.49 0.50 -20.46
CA ILE A 327 23.13 1.78 -19.84
C ILE A 327 22.19 2.58 -20.76
N ALA A 328 22.47 2.60 -22.07
CA ALA A 328 21.64 3.24 -23.08
C ALA A 328 20.28 2.55 -23.31
N SER A 329 20.09 1.32 -22.83
CA SER A 329 18.77 0.67 -22.81
C SER A 329 17.84 1.23 -21.73
N LEU A 330 18.36 2.07 -20.83
CA LEU A 330 17.64 2.61 -19.66
C LEU A 330 17.11 1.49 -18.74
N SER A 331 17.91 0.43 -18.56
CA SER A 331 17.58 -0.71 -17.71
C SER A 331 17.62 -0.37 -16.22
N LYS A 332 17.36 -1.37 -15.37
CA LYS A 332 17.51 -1.25 -13.90
C LYS A 332 18.90 -0.74 -13.50
N ILE A 333 19.95 -1.17 -14.20
CA ILE A 333 21.32 -0.75 -13.88
C ILE A 333 21.54 0.71 -14.23
N SER A 334 20.91 1.22 -15.29
CA SER A 334 20.94 2.64 -15.65
C SER A 334 20.45 3.52 -14.51
N PHE A 335 19.45 3.08 -13.73
CA PHE A 335 18.96 3.82 -12.55
C PHE A 335 20.07 4.02 -11.50
N PHE A 336 20.84 2.97 -11.18
CA PHE A 336 21.96 3.10 -10.24
C PHE A 336 23.07 4.00 -10.78
N PHE A 337 23.36 3.97 -12.08
CA PHE A 337 24.30 4.89 -12.70
C PHE A 337 23.83 6.34 -12.69
N ILE A 338 22.55 6.60 -12.98
CA ILE A 338 21.97 7.96 -12.92
C ILE A 338 22.03 8.51 -11.49
N GLN A 339 21.76 7.68 -10.49
CA GLN A 339 21.95 8.05 -9.08
C GLN A 339 23.43 8.34 -8.78
N ASP A 340 24.36 7.49 -9.21
CA ASP A 340 25.79 7.70 -8.95
C ASP A 340 26.33 8.93 -9.69
N ILE A 341 25.81 9.27 -10.87
CA ILE A 341 26.12 10.53 -11.59
C ILE A 341 25.64 11.73 -10.78
N ALA A 342 24.41 11.70 -10.28
CA ALA A 342 23.86 12.77 -9.45
C ALA A 342 24.68 13.01 -8.17
N LEU A 343 25.17 11.93 -7.56
CA LEU A 343 26.00 11.95 -6.35
C LEU A 343 27.46 12.34 -6.61
N ASN A 344 28.03 11.90 -7.74
CA ASN A 344 29.47 11.97 -8.03
C ASN A 344 29.80 12.72 -9.33
N LYS A 345 29.04 13.78 -9.66
CA LYS A 345 29.13 14.56 -10.91
C LYS A 345 30.57 14.81 -11.41
N LYS A 346 31.46 15.30 -10.53
CA LYS A 346 32.86 15.60 -10.88
C LYS A 346 33.65 14.38 -11.38
N LYS A 347 33.33 13.16 -10.92
CA LYS A 347 34.01 11.93 -11.35
C LYS A 347 33.59 11.54 -12.76
N TYR A 348 32.31 11.68 -13.07
CA TYR A 348 31.73 11.34 -14.37
C TYR A 348 32.02 12.37 -15.47
N ASN A 349 32.39 13.61 -15.12
CA ASN A 349 32.79 14.62 -16.11
C ASN A 349 34.25 14.50 -16.55
N ASN A 350 35.08 13.72 -15.85
CA ASN A 350 36.51 13.57 -16.16
C ASN A 350 36.83 12.21 -16.81
N SER A 351 36.92 11.14 -16.02
CA SER A 351 37.47 9.84 -16.47
C SER A 351 36.43 8.85 -17.03
N THR A 352 35.14 9.17 -16.95
CA THR A 352 34.03 8.25 -17.27
C THR A 352 32.88 8.97 -18.00
N ILE A 353 33.20 9.98 -18.83
CA ILE A 353 32.20 10.79 -19.55
C ILE A 353 31.35 9.97 -20.52
N GLU A 354 31.87 8.87 -21.05
CA GLU A 354 31.14 7.93 -21.94
C GLU A 354 29.84 7.42 -21.32
N VAL A 355 29.78 7.28 -19.99
CA VAL A 355 28.56 6.86 -19.28
C VAL A 355 27.47 7.92 -19.36
N ASN A 356 27.82 9.21 -19.27
CA ASN A 356 26.87 10.30 -19.50
C ASN A 356 26.30 10.21 -20.92
N PHE A 357 27.16 10.01 -21.92
CA PHE A 357 26.71 9.88 -23.31
C PHE A 357 25.84 8.64 -23.53
N ALA A 358 26.12 7.52 -22.85
CA ALA A 358 25.25 6.34 -22.87
C ALA A 358 23.85 6.65 -22.30
N CYS A 359 23.76 7.34 -21.16
CA CYS A 359 22.48 7.78 -20.59
C CYS A 359 21.73 8.73 -21.53
N ILE A 360 22.44 9.72 -22.10
CA ILE A 360 21.89 10.68 -23.07
C ILE A 360 21.37 9.96 -24.31
N LEU A 361 22.13 8.99 -24.85
CA LEU A 361 21.71 8.18 -25.98
C LEU A 361 20.42 7.43 -25.68
N GLY A 362 20.32 6.81 -24.50
CA GLY A 362 19.11 6.12 -24.09
C GLY A 362 17.90 7.05 -24.03
N MET A 363 18.09 8.27 -23.54
CA MET A 363 17.03 9.27 -23.50
C MET A 363 16.65 9.78 -24.90
N ILE A 364 17.62 9.97 -25.80
CA ILE A 364 17.37 10.30 -27.20
C ILE A 364 16.64 9.16 -27.91
N LYS A 365 16.98 7.90 -27.63
CA LYS A 365 16.29 6.71 -28.17
C LYS A 365 14.85 6.59 -27.67
N LYS A 366 14.53 7.20 -26.52
CA LYS A 366 13.21 7.22 -25.90
C LYS A 366 12.37 8.43 -26.34
N ARG A 367 12.90 9.65 -26.20
CA ARG A 367 12.21 10.94 -26.48
C ARG A 367 13.17 11.99 -27.08
N PRO A 368 13.61 11.81 -28.33
CA PRO A 368 14.52 12.73 -29.00
C PRO A 368 13.88 14.10 -29.18
N GLU A 369 12.56 14.20 -29.36
CA GLU A 369 11.87 15.48 -29.48
C GLU A 369 12.06 16.36 -28.24
N ARG A 370 12.09 15.78 -27.03
CA ARG A 370 12.34 16.52 -25.78
C ARG A 370 13.78 17.01 -25.70
N ILE A 371 14.73 16.15 -26.05
CA ILE A 371 16.15 16.50 -26.05
C ILE A 371 16.46 17.58 -27.09
N LEU A 372 15.89 17.47 -28.29
CA LEU A 372 16.03 18.49 -29.33
C LEU A 372 15.44 19.83 -28.90
N GLN A 373 14.27 19.82 -28.26
CA GLN A 373 13.64 21.04 -27.76
C GLN A 373 14.54 21.73 -26.73
N LEU A 374 15.04 21.01 -25.73
CA LEU A 374 15.94 21.58 -24.72
C LEU A 374 17.22 22.16 -25.35
N ILE A 375 17.84 21.43 -26.28
CA ILE A 375 19.05 21.91 -26.97
C ILE A 375 18.74 23.21 -27.73
N LYS A 376 17.61 23.27 -28.46
CA LYS A 376 17.17 24.45 -29.22
C LYS A 376 16.90 25.66 -28.30
N GLU A 377 16.35 25.45 -27.11
CA GLU A 377 16.02 26.51 -26.13
C GLU A 377 17.28 27.06 -25.42
N ARG A 378 18.22 26.19 -25.04
CA ARG A 378 19.41 26.58 -24.24
C ARG A 378 20.55 27.18 -25.06
N ASP A 379 20.72 26.78 -26.31
CA ASP A 379 21.79 27.32 -27.17
C ASP A 379 21.45 28.70 -27.78
N GLY A 380 20.27 29.27 -27.48
CA GLY A 380 19.86 30.58 -27.98
C GLY A 380 20.01 30.66 -29.49
N PHE A 381 19.37 29.73 -30.21
CA PHE A 381 19.69 29.32 -31.59
C PHE A 381 19.52 30.43 -32.65
N LYS A 382 20.41 31.42 -32.61
CA LYS A 382 20.82 32.31 -33.69
C LYS A 382 22.33 32.56 -33.51
N GLU A 383 23.10 32.03 -34.48
CA GLU A 383 24.53 32.27 -34.76
C GLU A 383 25.64 31.52 -33.96
N SER A 384 25.40 30.86 -32.82
CA SER A 384 26.51 30.28 -32.01
C SER A 384 26.60 28.74 -31.90
N ALA A 385 25.65 27.96 -32.43
CA ALA A 385 25.70 26.50 -32.34
C ALA A 385 26.79 25.91 -33.28
N GLY A 386 27.67 25.07 -32.73
CA GLY A 386 28.74 24.42 -33.50
C GLY A 386 28.20 23.51 -34.63
N LYS A 387 28.96 23.37 -35.73
CA LYS A 387 28.55 22.64 -36.95
C LYS A 387 28.06 21.20 -36.68
N GLU A 388 28.66 20.50 -35.72
CA GLU A 388 28.30 19.13 -35.36
C GLU A 388 26.95 19.03 -34.67
N MET A 389 26.64 19.97 -33.76
CA MET A 389 25.35 20.04 -33.09
C MET A 389 24.21 20.33 -34.07
N THR A 390 24.44 21.22 -35.06
CA THR A 390 23.46 21.47 -36.12
C THR A 390 23.18 20.21 -36.96
N ARG A 391 24.22 19.44 -37.30
CA ARG A 391 24.07 18.18 -38.04
C ARG A 391 23.28 17.15 -37.24
N PHE A 392 23.55 17.02 -35.95
CA PHE A 392 22.82 16.13 -35.04
C PHE A 392 21.32 16.47 -35.00
N ILE A 393 20.97 17.76 -34.84
CA ILE A 393 19.58 18.23 -34.83
C ILE A 393 18.89 17.88 -36.16
N GLN A 394 19.52 18.20 -37.29
CA GLN A 394 18.96 17.94 -38.63
C GLN A 394 18.74 16.44 -38.87
N LYS A 395 19.71 15.59 -38.51
CA LYS A 395 19.58 14.13 -38.64
C LYS A 395 18.42 13.61 -37.79
N THR A 396 18.30 14.09 -36.55
CA THR A 396 17.22 13.67 -35.64
C THR A 396 15.84 14.08 -36.17
N ASP A 397 15.69 15.32 -36.66
CA ASP A 397 14.45 15.82 -37.26
C ASP A 397 14.08 15.01 -38.53
N GLN A 398 15.06 14.62 -39.36
CA GLN A 398 14.86 13.74 -40.52
C GLN A 398 14.38 12.34 -40.12
N LEU A 399 14.99 11.71 -39.12
CA LEU A 399 14.58 10.38 -38.64
C LEU A 399 13.15 10.42 -38.08
N LEU A 400 12.79 11.46 -37.32
CA LEU A 400 11.42 11.65 -36.83
C LEU A 400 10.40 11.84 -37.96
N ALA A 401 10.78 12.49 -39.07
CA ALA A 401 9.92 12.61 -40.24
C ALA A 401 9.74 11.28 -40.99
N LEU A 402 10.81 10.51 -41.16
CA LEU A 402 10.75 9.15 -41.72
C LEU A 402 9.87 8.22 -40.87
N GLU A 403 9.96 8.38 -39.56
CA GLU A 403 9.14 7.68 -38.59
C GLU A 403 7.66 8.06 -38.81
N LYS A 404 7.28 9.34 -38.82
CA LYS A 404 5.88 9.73 -39.11
C LYS A 404 5.37 9.18 -40.44
N LYS A 405 6.21 9.21 -41.50
CA LYS A 405 5.84 8.68 -42.83
C LYS A 405 5.61 7.16 -42.82
N SER A 406 6.40 6.38 -42.07
CA SER A 406 6.26 4.92 -42.09
C SER A 406 4.95 4.42 -41.48
N ILE A 407 4.35 5.17 -40.55
CA ILE A 407 3.03 4.86 -39.98
C ILE A 407 1.95 4.96 -41.06
N ASP A 408 2.07 5.92 -41.97
CA ASP A 408 1.07 6.18 -43.01
C ASP A 408 1.16 5.17 -44.15
N VAL A 409 2.37 4.75 -44.50
CA VAL A 409 2.64 3.78 -45.57
C VAL A 409 1.97 2.42 -45.32
N GLU A 410 1.79 2.02 -44.06
CA GLU A 410 1.16 0.73 -43.70
C GLU A 410 -0.31 0.63 -44.16
N PHE A 411 -1.04 1.75 -44.19
CA PHE A 411 -2.47 1.77 -44.54
C PHE A 411 -2.77 2.23 -45.98
N GLU A 412 -1.79 2.83 -46.66
CA GLU A 412 -1.95 3.36 -48.02
C GLU A 412 -2.46 2.32 -49.05
N PRO A 413 -1.99 1.05 -49.06
CA PRO A 413 -2.51 0.03 -49.98
C PRO A 413 -4.01 -0.24 -49.79
N ILE A 414 -4.49 -0.26 -48.55
CA ILE A 414 -5.92 -0.47 -48.23
C ILE A 414 -6.74 0.73 -48.71
N ILE A 415 -6.26 1.94 -48.43
CA ILE A 415 -6.92 3.17 -48.86
C ILE A 415 -7.04 3.22 -50.38
N GLN A 416 -5.97 2.85 -51.11
CA GLN A 416 -5.99 2.78 -52.56
C GLN A 416 -6.94 1.70 -53.09
N PHE A 417 -6.97 0.52 -52.45
CA PHE A 417 -7.92 -0.55 -52.77
C PHE A 417 -9.37 -0.09 -52.60
N VAL A 418 -9.75 0.48 -51.45
CA VAL A 418 -11.11 0.96 -51.19
C VAL A 418 -11.51 2.06 -52.19
N LYS A 419 -10.60 3.01 -52.47
CA LYS A 419 -10.81 4.04 -53.49
C LYS A 419 -11.00 3.46 -54.89
N LYS A 420 -10.31 2.36 -55.23
CA LYS A 420 -10.47 1.64 -56.50
C LYS A 420 -11.81 0.91 -56.57
N GLU A 421 -12.20 0.17 -55.53
CA GLU A 421 -13.51 -0.51 -55.47
C GLU A 421 -14.67 0.48 -55.51
N PHE A 422 -14.53 1.65 -54.88
CA PHE A 422 -15.52 2.73 -54.98
C PHE A 422 -15.80 3.18 -56.42
N ARG A 423 -14.78 3.19 -57.30
CA ARG A 423 -14.90 3.62 -58.71
C ARG A 423 -15.61 2.60 -59.61
N LYS A 424 -15.85 1.37 -59.16
CA LYS A 424 -16.63 0.37 -59.93
C LYS A 424 -18.13 0.72 -59.91
N SER A 425 -18.80 0.59 -61.06
CA SER A 425 -20.23 0.86 -61.26
C SER A 425 -21.12 -0.35 -60.97
N GLU A 426 -22.25 -0.06 -60.34
CA GLU A 426 -23.39 -0.93 -59.97
C GLU A 426 -23.11 -2.04 -58.94
N SER A 427 -23.76 -1.94 -57.77
CA SER A 427 -23.93 -3.06 -56.84
C SER A 427 -25.41 -3.41 -56.73
N THR A 428 -25.73 -4.69 -56.88
CA THR A 428 -27.07 -5.29 -56.73
C THR A 428 -27.57 -5.30 -55.27
N THR A 429 -27.10 -4.39 -54.42
CA THR A 429 -27.32 -4.38 -52.96
C THR A 429 -28.51 -3.54 -52.49
N GLU A 430 -29.08 -2.67 -53.33
CA GLU A 430 -30.18 -1.77 -52.93
C GLU A 430 -31.38 -2.53 -52.36
N LYS A 431 -31.81 -3.63 -53.01
CA LYS A 431 -32.91 -4.48 -52.51
C LYS A 431 -32.61 -5.10 -51.14
N LYS A 432 -31.37 -5.51 -50.87
CA LYS A 432 -30.96 -6.07 -49.56
C LYS A 432 -30.91 -4.97 -48.49
N ILE A 433 -30.49 -3.76 -48.85
CA ILE A 433 -30.44 -2.60 -47.95
C ILE A 433 -31.86 -2.12 -47.62
N ASP A 434 -32.78 -2.13 -48.59
CA ASP A 434 -34.19 -1.81 -48.35
C ASP A 434 -34.85 -2.85 -47.45
N ALA A 435 -34.58 -4.15 -47.69
CA ALA A 435 -35.03 -5.22 -46.80
C ALA A 435 -34.45 -5.09 -45.39
N LEU A 436 -33.19 -4.65 -45.25
CA LEU A 436 -32.56 -4.37 -43.95
C LEU A 436 -33.26 -3.24 -43.20
N LYS A 437 -33.78 -2.22 -43.91
CA LYS A 437 -34.51 -1.09 -43.32
C LYS A 437 -35.97 -1.40 -43.00
N ASP A 438 -36.56 -2.43 -43.61
CA ASP A 438 -37.94 -2.82 -43.35
C ASP A 438 -38.07 -3.60 -42.04
N LYS A 439 -38.76 -3.02 -41.05
CA LYS A 439 -39.01 -3.63 -39.73
C LYS A 439 -39.88 -4.89 -39.79
N LYS A 440 -40.53 -5.20 -40.92
CA LYS A 440 -41.49 -6.31 -41.06
C LYS A 440 -40.88 -7.63 -41.57
N GLN A 441 -39.66 -7.61 -42.13
CA GLN A 441 -38.97 -8.82 -42.60
C GLN A 441 -37.59 -8.96 -41.96
N MET A 442 -37.50 -9.69 -40.84
CA MET A 442 -36.22 -10.16 -40.30
C MET A 442 -36.00 -11.64 -40.64
N ASN A 443 -35.92 -11.95 -41.93
CA ASN A 443 -35.32 -13.21 -42.38
C ASN A 443 -33.78 -13.11 -42.25
N SER A 444 -33.05 -14.22 -42.38
CA SER A 444 -31.58 -14.23 -42.35
C SER A 444 -30.97 -13.43 -43.52
N ILE A 445 -30.58 -12.19 -43.26
CA ILE A 445 -29.95 -11.32 -44.27
C ILE A 445 -28.44 -11.47 -44.15
N HIS A 446 -27.84 -12.08 -45.19
CA HIS A 446 -26.38 -12.24 -45.29
C HIS A 446 -25.82 -11.35 -46.41
N PHE A 447 -24.82 -10.57 -46.02
CA PHE A 447 -23.92 -9.83 -46.90
C PHE A 447 -22.54 -10.48 -46.82
N GLU A 448 -22.03 -10.91 -47.97
CA GLU A 448 -20.70 -11.49 -48.18
C GLU A 448 -19.99 -10.71 -49.29
N GLY A 449 -19.02 -9.87 -48.92
CA GLY A 449 -18.16 -9.18 -49.88
C GLY A 449 -18.77 -7.97 -50.58
N GLU A 450 -20.02 -7.58 -50.30
CA GLU A 450 -20.65 -6.49 -51.03
C GLU A 450 -20.18 -5.08 -50.62
N LEU A 451 -20.32 -4.14 -51.55
CA LEU A 451 -20.01 -2.72 -51.38
C LEU A 451 -21.29 -1.93 -51.07
N ILE A 452 -21.31 -1.27 -49.92
CA ILE A 452 -22.44 -0.48 -49.40
C ILE A 452 -21.99 0.98 -49.36
N LYS A 453 -22.57 1.81 -50.24
CA LYS A 453 -22.15 3.21 -50.44
C LYS A 453 -23.20 4.16 -49.89
N LYS A 454 -22.77 5.22 -49.20
CA LYS A 454 -23.57 6.40 -48.84
C LYS A 454 -24.93 6.07 -48.21
N THR A 455 -25.01 4.96 -47.49
CA THR A 455 -26.27 4.48 -46.92
C THR A 455 -26.46 5.12 -45.54
N ASP A 456 -27.64 5.69 -45.32
CA ASP A 456 -28.06 6.13 -44.01
C ASP A 456 -28.81 5.01 -43.28
N LEU A 457 -28.22 4.54 -42.18
CA LEU A 457 -28.77 3.58 -41.21
C LEU A 457 -28.90 4.23 -39.82
N SER A 458 -28.84 5.56 -39.72
CA SER A 458 -28.93 6.25 -38.45
C SER A 458 -30.26 5.99 -37.74
N SER A 459 -30.20 5.83 -36.42
CA SER A 459 -31.36 5.56 -35.55
C SER A 459 -32.14 4.27 -35.84
N PHE A 460 -31.64 3.37 -36.71
CA PHE A 460 -32.22 2.04 -36.90
C PHE A 460 -31.75 1.07 -35.82
N SER A 461 -32.58 0.06 -35.52
CA SER A 461 -32.24 -1.00 -34.58
C SER A 461 -32.29 -2.37 -35.25
N PHE A 462 -31.19 -3.10 -35.15
CA PHE A 462 -30.97 -4.41 -35.76
C PHE A 462 -30.69 -5.43 -34.64
N PHE A 463 -31.60 -6.39 -34.43
CA PHE A 463 -31.55 -7.35 -33.32
C PHE A 463 -31.43 -8.82 -33.78
N SER A 464 -31.10 -9.06 -35.04
CA SER A 464 -31.12 -10.41 -35.61
C SER A 464 -29.76 -11.10 -35.44
N PRO A 465 -29.69 -12.29 -34.80
CA PRO A 465 -28.48 -13.11 -34.76
C PRO A 465 -28.09 -13.67 -36.15
N ALA A 466 -28.98 -13.56 -37.14
CA ALA A 466 -28.73 -13.98 -38.52
C ALA A 466 -28.30 -12.82 -39.44
N LEU A 467 -28.07 -11.61 -38.90
CA LEU A 467 -27.54 -10.50 -39.67
C LEU A 467 -26.02 -10.60 -39.73
N CYS A 468 -25.49 -10.87 -40.92
CA CYS A 468 -24.06 -11.04 -41.16
C CYS A 468 -23.58 -10.11 -42.28
N PHE A 469 -22.51 -9.37 -42.01
CA PHE A 469 -21.76 -8.56 -42.96
C PHE A 469 -20.31 -9.05 -42.95
N SER A 470 -20.04 -10.15 -43.62
CA SER A 470 -18.67 -10.65 -43.74
C SER A 470 -18.02 -10.07 -44.98
N LYS A 471 -16.76 -9.63 -44.86
CA LYS A 471 -15.96 -9.11 -45.98
C LYS A 471 -16.55 -7.90 -46.72
N CYS A 472 -17.55 -7.23 -46.14
CA CYS A 472 -18.27 -6.12 -46.79
C CYS A 472 -17.44 -4.84 -46.75
N ILE A 473 -17.71 -3.91 -47.68
CA ILE A 473 -17.09 -2.58 -47.69
C ILE A 473 -18.18 -1.52 -47.49
N PHE A 474 -18.15 -0.84 -46.35
CA PHE A 474 -18.97 0.34 -46.06
C PHE A 474 -18.19 1.59 -46.43
N TYR A 475 -18.75 2.40 -47.33
CA TYR A 475 -18.11 3.61 -47.83
C TYR A 475 -19.02 4.81 -47.61
N THR A 476 -18.60 5.77 -46.78
CA THR A 476 -19.35 7.02 -46.52
C THR A 476 -20.78 6.82 -45.97
N CYS A 477 -21.00 5.77 -45.18
CA CYS A 477 -22.31 5.49 -44.56
C CYS A 477 -22.48 6.19 -43.19
N ASN A 478 -23.73 6.37 -42.77
CA ASN A 478 -24.10 6.97 -41.49
C ASN A 478 -24.82 5.94 -40.61
N PHE A 479 -24.22 5.58 -39.48
CA PHE A 479 -24.73 4.66 -38.47
C PHE A 479 -25.09 5.37 -37.16
N SER A 480 -25.07 6.71 -37.13
CA SER A 480 -25.26 7.48 -35.89
C SER A 480 -26.56 7.12 -35.18
N ASN A 481 -26.52 6.97 -33.86
CA ASN A 481 -27.65 6.54 -33.02
C ASN A 481 -28.27 5.17 -33.36
N ALA A 482 -27.67 4.37 -34.25
CA ALA A 482 -28.16 3.03 -34.55
C ALA A 482 -27.91 2.06 -33.39
N ILE A 483 -28.61 0.92 -33.40
CA ILE A 483 -28.42 -0.20 -32.47
C ILE A 483 -28.15 -1.45 -33.30
N PHE A 484 -27.05 -2.13 -33.03
CA PHE A 484 -26.74 -3.44 -33.58
C PHE A 484 -26.57 -4.42 -32.41
N SER A 485 -27.27 -5.54 -32.45
CA SER A 485 -27.18 -6.61 -31.47
C SER A 485 -27.01 -7.95 -32.16
N ASN A 486 -26.04 -8.75 -31.72
CA ASN A 486 -25.73 -10.08 -32.26
C ASN A 486 -25.41 -10.10 -33.78
N THR A 487 -24.87 -9.00 -34.32
CA THR A 487 -24.44 -8.90 -35.73
C THR A 487 -22.97 -9.29 -35.89
N ILE A 488 -22.63 -9.85 -37.05
CA ILE A 488 -21.25 -10.17 -37.43
C ILE A 488 -20.76 -9.15 -38.48
N PHE A 489 -19.60 -8.52 -38.23
CA PHE A 489 -18.90 -7.63 -39.16
C PHE A 489 -17.47 -8.12 -39.47
N GLU A 490 -17.23 -9.42 -39.30
CA GLU A 490 -15.91 -10.03 -39.47
C GLU A 490 -15.32 -9.69 -40.85
N LYS A 491 -14.04 -9.32 -40.90
CA LYS A 491 -13.32 -8.96 -42.14
C LYS A 491 -13.97 -7.81 -42.94
N SER A 492 -14.87 -7.01 -42.36
CA SER A 492 -15.47 -5.87 -43.09
C SER A 492 -14.61 -4.60 -43.02
N ILE A 493 -14.73 -3.74 -44.04
CA ILE A 493 -14.02 -2.45 -44.14
C ILE A 493 -15.01 -1.30 -43.94
N PHE A 494 -14.73 -0.42 -42.98
CA PHE A 494 -15.44 0.81 -42.68
C PHE A 494 -14.58 2.01 -43.11
N TYR A 495 -14.94 2.66 -44.21
CA TYR A 495 -14.22 3.81 -44.73
C TYR A 495 -15.07 5.08 -44.69
N ASN A 496 -14.61 6.07 -43.95
CA ASN A 496 -15.26 7.37 -43.76
C ASN A 496 -16.68 7.24 -43.19
N ILE A 497 -16.83 6.52 -42.07
CA ILE A 497 -18.12 6.21 -41.43
C ILE A 497 -18.38 7.11 -40.23
N ASP A 498 -19.61 7.60 -40.10
CA ASP A 498 -20.12 8.24 -38.88
C ASP A 498 -20.93 7.22 -38.07
N MET A 499 -20.48 6.87 -36.87
CA MET A 499 -21.16 5.98 -35.94
C MET A 499 -21.22 6.59 -34.53
N ARG A 500 -21.41 7.91 -34.47
CA ARG A 500 -21.59 8.63 -33.21
C ARG A 500 -22.82 8.11 -32.46
N GLN A 501 -22.66 7.87 -31.15
CA GLN A 501 -23.75 7.42 -30.26
C GLN A 501 -24.40 6.09 -30.68
N THR A 502 -23.77 5.30 -31.55
CA THR A 502 -24.24 3.96 -31.92
C THR A 502 -24.07 2.99 -30.75
N ARG A 503 -25.00 2.05 -30.59
CA ARG A 503 -24.90 0.95 -29.62
C ARG A 503 -24.64 -0.36 -30.33
N PHE A 504 -23.52 -0.99 -30.00
CA PHE A 504 -23.14 -2.33 -30.41
C PHE A 504 -23.20 -3.24 -29.18
N ASP A 505 -23.98 -4.31 -29.29
CA ASP A 505 -24.13 -5.32 -28.25
C ASP A 505 -23.77 -6.70 -28.81
N THR A 506 -22.71 -7.31 -28.28
CA THR A 506 -22.29 -8.66 -28.64
C THR A 506 -21.98 -8.77 -30.13
N ILE A 507 -21.08 -7.91 -30.61
CA ILE A 507 -20.71 -7.78 -32.02
C ILE A 507 -19.30 -8.32 -32.27
N ASN A 508 -19.12 -9.05 -33.38
CA ASN A 508 -17.82 -9.51 -33.84
C ASN A 508 -17.28 -8.56 -34.94
N PHE A 509 -16.21 -7.82 -34.63
CA PHE A 509 -15.43 -6.99 -35.57
C PHE A 509 -14.03 -7.58 -35.84
N ASP A 510 -13.84 -8.87 -35.62
CA ASP A 510 -12.54 -9.51 -35.79
C ASP A 510 -12.07 -9.37 -37.24
N ASN A 511 -10.79 -9.06 -37.41
CA ASN A 511 -10.17 -8.77 -38.70
C ASN A 511 -10.81 -7.59 -39.48
N ALA A 512 -11.68 -6.77 -38.87
CA ALA A 512 -12.26 -5.61 -39.53
C ALA A 512 -11.25 -4.46 -39.70
N VAL A 513 -11.55 -3.54 -40.62
CA VAL A 513 -10.71 -2.38 -40.90
C VAL A 513 -11.51 -1.09 -40.76
N PHE A 514 -11.09 -0.19 -39.89
CA PHE A 514 -11.69 1.12 -39.67
C PHE A 514 -10.76 2.22 -40.15
N ILE A 515 -11.20 3.03 -41.13
CA ILE A 515 -10.43 4.14 -41.68
C ILE A 515 -11.30 5.39 -41.66
N ASN A 516 -10.82 6.46 -41.02
CA ASN A 516 -11.54 7.73 -40.91
C ASN A 516 -12.94 7.57 -40.27
N VAL A 517 -13.05 6.78 -39.20
CA VAL A 517 -14.32 6.51 -38.52
C VAL A 517 -14.51 7.42 -37.31
N ASN A 518 -15.71 7.99 -37.17
CA ASN A 518 -16.11 8.77 -36.00
C ASN A 518 -17.09 7.96 -35.13
N ALA A 519 -16.59 7.37 -34.05
CA ALA A 519 -17.34 6.57 -33.08
C ALA A 519 -17.53 7.30 -31.74
N LYS A 520 -17.43 8.64 -31.73
CA LYS A 520 -17.56 9.43 -30.49
C LYS A 520 -18.86 9.09 -29.74
N ARG A 521 -18.76 8.79 -28.45
CA ARG A 521 -19.89 8.38 -27.57
C ARG A 521 -20.61 7.08 -27.95
N ALA A 522 -20.03 6.25 -28.83
CA ALA A 522 -20.56 4.92 -29.10
C ALA A 522 -20.37 3.97 -27.90
N THR A 523 -21.20 2.92 -27.82
CA THR A 523 -21.14 1.88 -26.79
C THR A 523 -20.87 0.54 -27.46
N PHE A 524 -19.87 -0.21 -26.97
CA PHE A 524 -19.43 -1.49 -27.51
C PHE A 524 -19.42 -2.55 -26.41
N LYS A 525 -20.60 -3.05 -26.04
CA LYS A 525 -20.73 -4.08 -25.01
C LYS A 525 -20.42 -5.44 -25.60
N ASN A 526 -19.58 -6.23 -24.91
CA ASN A 526 -19.23 -7.60 -25.31
C ASN A 526 -18.76 -7.71 -26.77
N CYS A 527 -18.07 -6.68 -27.29
CA CYS A 527 -17.60 -6.66 -28.67
C CYS A 527 -16.17 -7.19 -28.77
N SER A 528 -15.90 -7.95 -29.84
CA SER A 528 -14.56 -8.44 -30.19
C SER A 528 -13.97 -7.61 -31.35
N PHE A 529 -12.69 -7.27 -31.23
CA PHE A 529 -11.89 -6.48 -32.18
C PHE A 529 -10.53 -7.15 -32.40
N GLN A 530 -10.48 -8.49 -32.40
CA GLN A 530 -9.23 -9.22 -32.55
C GLN A 530 -8.67 -9.00 -33.96
N ASN A 531 -7.36 -8.79 -34.06
CA ASN A 531 -6.69 -8.51 -35.34
C ASN A 531 -7.26 -7.29 -36.11
N VAL A 532 -7.98 -6.39 -35.43
CA VAL A 532 -8.58 -5.20 -36.07
C VAL A 532 -7.50 -4.24 -36.56
N SER A 533 -7.75 -3.57 -37.69
CA SER A 533 -6.93 -2.47 -38.18
C SER A 533 -7.68 -1.14 -38.07
N VAL A 534 -7.13 -0.16 -37.36
CA VAL A 534 -7.75 1.15 -37.11
C VAL A 534 -6.80 2.25 -37.55
N TYR A 535 -7.25 3.16 -38.42
CA TYR A 535 -6.47 4.29 -38.90
C TYR A 535 -7.27 5.59 -38.91
N ASN A 536 -6.74 6.61 -38.23
CA ASN A 536 -7.30 7.96 -38.20
C ASN A 536 -8.76 8.00 -37.69
N CYS A 537 -9.03 7.34 -36.55
CA CYS A 537 -10.38 7.20 -36.00
C CYS A 537 -10.56 7.93 -34.66
N ASN A 538 -11.81 8.30 -34.36
CA ASN A 538 -12.19 8.95 -33.11
C ASN A 538 -13.10 8.05 -32.26
N PHE A 539 -12.55 7.48 -31.18
CA PHE A 539 -13.25 6.68 -30.17
C PHE A 539 -13.42 7.44 -28.84
N SER A 540 -13.38 8.78 -28.86
CA SER A 540 -13.48 9.57 -27.63
C SER A 540 -14.84 9.37 -26.94
N HIS A 541 -14.85 9.32 -25.61
CA HIS A 541 -16.05 9.11 -24.78
C HIS A 541 -16.81 7.79 -25.04
N THR A 542 -16.16 6.78 -25.59
CA THR A 542 -16.80 5.48 -25.85
C THR A 542 -16.85 4.60 -24.59
N ASP A 543 -17.84 3.71 -24.52
CA ASP A 543 -17.85 2.60 -23.56
C ASP A 543 -17.32 1.35 -24.28
N LEU A 544 -16.09 0.98 -23.95
CA LEU A 544 -15.32 -0.16 -24.48
C LEU A 544 -14.87 -1.07 -23.33
N ARG A 545 -15.64 -1.10 -22.23
CA ARG A 545 -15.36 -2.00 -21.11
C ARG A 545 -15.32 -3.42 -21.61
N ASP A 546 -14.29 -4.14 -21.19
CA ASP A 546 -14.06 -5.55 -21.52
C ASP A 546 -13.80 -5.85 -23.01
N ALA A 547 -13.64 -4.83 -23.87
CA ALA A 547 -13.40 -5.01 -25.30
C ALA A 547 -12.07 -5.74 -25.60
N LEU A 548 -12.07 -6.57 -26.65
CA LEU A 548 -10.94 -7.44 -27.01
C LEU A 548 -10.22 -6.94 -28.27
N PHE A 549 -9.12 -6.20 -28.10
CA PHE A 549 -8.23 -5.70 -29.16
C PHE A 549 -6.96 -6.54 -29.30
N VAL A 550 -7.02 -7.85 -29.06
CA VAL A 550 -5.82 -8.72 -29.14
C VAL A 550 -5.24 -8.66 -30.55
N ASN A 551 -3.92 -8.50 -30.67
CA ASN A 551 -3.20 -8.41 -31.96
C ASN A 551 -3.67 -7.26 -32.88
N ALA A 552 -4.28 -6.21 -32.35
CA ALA A 552 -4.76 -5.09 -33.15
C ALA A 552 -3.64 -4.20 -33.71
N VAL A 553 -3.91 -3.52 -34.83
CA VAL A 553 -3.05 -2.47 -35.40
C VAL A 553 -3.81 -1.15 -35.38
N ILE A 554 -3.41 -0.24 -34.49
CA ILE A 554 -4.14 1.00 -34.22
C ILE A 554 -3.21 2.19 -34.45
N SER A 555 -3.55 3.03 -35.43
CA SER A 555 -2.74 4.19 -35.81
C SER A 555 -3.57 5.47 -35.87
N LYS A 556 -3.01 6.57 -35.34
CA LYS A 556 -3.63 7.91 -35.35
C LYS A 556 -5.07 7.93 -34.78
N ALA A 557 -5.32 7.21 -33.69
CA ALA A 557 -6.64 7.14 -33.06
C ALA A 557 -6.68 7.92 -31.73
N SER A 558 -7.87 8.37 -31.32
CA SER A 558 -8.09 8.92 -29.97
C SER A 558 -9.13 8.10 -29.19
N PHE A 559 -8.75 7.67 -28.00
CA PHE A 559 -9.61 7.05 -26.98
C PHE A 559 -9.77 7.97 -25.76
N ASP A 560 -9.59 9.29 -25.92
CA ASP A 560 -9.69 10.23 -24.80
C ASP A 560 -11.11 10.17 -24.17
N GLN A 561 -11.15 10.12 -22.84
CA GLN A 561 -12.37 9.90 -22.04
C GLN A 561 -13.15 8.60 -22.34
N ALA A 562 -12.57 7.64 -23.03
CA ALA A 562 -13.19 6.32 -23.19
C ALA A 562 -13.09 5.50 -21.89
N ASP A 563 -14.08 4.64 -21.63
CA ASP A 563 -13.98 3.59 -20.62
C ASP A 563 -13.45 2.31 -21.27
N LEU A 564 -12.20 1.99 -20.96
CA LEU A 564 -11.45 0.82 -21.42
C LEU A 564 -11.24 -0.20 -20.27
N SER A 565 -12.02 -0.11 -19.19
CA SER A 565 -11.82 -0.98 -18.02
C SER A 565 -11.89 -2.46 -18.40
N GLY A 566 -10.87 -3.22 -18.03
CA GLY A 566 -10.74 -4.64 -18.35
C GLY A 566 -10.55 -4.98 -19.83
N SER A 567 -10.39 -4.00 -20.74
CA SER A 567 -10.10 -4.27 -22.15
C SER A 567 -8.74 -4.97 -22.35
N CYS A 568 -8.56 -5.67 -23.46
CA CYS A 568 -7.30 -6.37 -23.74
C CYS A 568 -6.71 -5.91 -25.07
N PHE A 569 -5.57 -5.22 -25.03
CA PHE A 569 -4.78 -4.78 -26.18
C PHE A 569 -3.53 -5.66 -26.38
N ALA A 570 -3.39 -6.78 -25.66
CA ALA A 570 -2.15 -7.57 -25.66
C ALA A 570 -1.63 -7.86 -27.08
N TYR A 571 -0.32 -7.73 -27.25
CA TYR A 571 0.42 -7.94 -28.52
C TYR A 571 0.05 -6.99 -29.68
N SER A 572 -0.69 -5.92 -29.41
CA SER A 572 -1.06 -4.92 -30.42
C SER A 572 0.10 -4.01 -30.84
N LYS A 573 -0.02 -3.45 -32.04
CA LYS A 573 0.80 -2.33 -32.51
C LYS A 573 -0.02 -1.05 -32.43
N THR A 574 0.41 -0.12 -31.60
CA THR A 574 -0.23 1.19 -31.46
C THR A 574 0.73 2.30 -31.87
N SER A 575 0.29 3.18 -32.78
CA SER A 575 1.11 4.28 -33.30
C SER A 575 0.35 5.62 -33.27
N SER A 576 0.88 6.62 -32.57
CA SER A 576 0.26 7.94 -32.43
C SER A 576 -1.17 7.88 -31.87
N VAL A 577 -1.40 7.04 -30.85
CA VAL A 577 -2.70 6.86 -30.20
C VAL A 577 -2.79 7.67 -28.90
N SER A 578 -3.95 8.27 -28.61
CA SER A 578 -4.20 8.99 -27.35
C SER A 578 -5.09 8.20 -26.38
N PHE A 579 -4.61 8.02 -25.16
CA PHE A 579 -5.28 7.41 -24.00
C PHE A 579 -5.20 8.33 -22.76
N VAL A 580 -5.05 9.64 -22.92
CA VAL A 580 -4.61 10.53 -21.83
C VAL A 580 -5.64 10.62 -20.70
N THR A 581 -6.92 10.60 -21.03
CA THR A 581 -8.02 10.78 -20.08
C THR A 581 -8.96 9.57 -20.01
N SER A 582 -8.58 8.44 -20.62
CA SER A 582 -9.37 7.22 -20.57
C SER A 582 -9.36 6.59 -19.16
N ASN A 583 -10.39 5.81 -18.86
CA ASN A 583 -10.34 4.86 -17.76
C ASN A 583 -9.76 3.56 -18.29
N MET A 584 -8.60 3.14 -17.81
CA MET A 584 -7.93 1.93 -18.28
C MET A 584 -7.78 0.89 -17.16
N ASN A 585 -8.54 1.00 -16.07
CA ASN A 585 -8.41 0.10 -14.94
C ASN A 585 -8.46 -1.37 -15.40
N ARG A 586 -7.40 -2.12 -15.13
CA ARG A 586 -7.22 -3.54 -15.51
C ARG A 586 -7.17 -3.82 -17.00
N ALA A 587 -7.00 -2.80 -17.83
CA ALA A 587 -6.69 -3.02 -19.23
C ALA A 587 -5.34 -3.74 -19.36
N ASP A 588 -5.24 -4.65 -20.33
CA ASP A 588 -4.01 -5.39 -20.61
C ASP A 588 -3.30 -4.84 -21.85
N PHE A 589 -2.13 -4.24 -21.65
CA PHE A 589 -1.22 -3.75 -22.69
C PHE A 589 0.09 -4.57 -22.73
N SER A 590 0.06 -5.82 -22.28
CA SER A 590 1.24 -6.70 -22.32
C SER A 590 1.75 -6.87 -23.75
N ASP A 591 3.06 -6.77 -23.93
CA ASP A 591 3.77 -6.93 -25.21
C ASP A 591 3.25 -6.00 -26.33
N VAL A 592 2.63 -4.87 -25.96
CA VAL A 592 2.20 -3.85 -26.93
C VAL A 592 3.41 -3.04 -27.39
N SER A 593 3.49 -2.84 -28.70
CA SER A 593 4.41 -1.88 -29.32
C SER A 593 3.73 -0.53 -29.41
N ALA A 594 4.11 0.44 -28.57
CA ALA A 594 3.47 1.73 -28.43
C ALA A 594 4.38 2.88 -28.90
N ARG A 595 4.23 3.30 -30.15
CA ARG A 595 5.06 4.34 -30.78
C ARG A 595 4.34 5.68 -30.84
N PHE A 596 4.92 6.74 -30.28
CA PHE A 596 4.28 8.07 -30.17
C PHE A 596 2.90 8.07 -29.48
N CYS A 597 2.59 7.02 -28.71
CA CYS A 597 1.35 6.94 -27.96
C CYS A 597 1.42 7.80 -26.70
N ARG A 598 0.27 8.35 -26.29
CA ARG A 598 0.14 9.13 -25.05
C ARG A 598 -0.78 8.39 -24.10
N PHE A 599 -0.27 8.01 -22.93
CA PHE A 599 -1.04 7.35 -21.87
C PHE A 599 -1.41 8.33 -20.77
N SER A 600 -2.43 8.00 -19.99
CA SER A 600 -2.71 8.69 -18.73
C SER A 600 -1.49 8.57 -17.81
N SER A 601 -1.35 9.55 -16.94
CA SER A 601 -0.19 9.63 -16.06
C SER A 601 -0.08 8.40 -15.13
N ASN A 602 -1.21 7.94 -14.60
CA ASN A 602 -1.36 6.77 -13.73
C ASN A 602 -1.47 5.41 -14.45
N ALA A 603 -1.34 5.35 -15.78
CA ALA A 603 -1.59 4.09 -16.51
C ALA A 603 -0.77 2.92 -15.96
N LYS A 604 0.53 3.11 -15.68
CA LYS A 604 1.41 2.03 -15.20
C LYS A 604 0.98 1.41 -13.86
N SER A 605 0.23 2.12 -13.02
CA SER A 605 -0.22 1.60 -11.72
C SER A 605 -1.57 0.91 -11.78
N THR A 606 -2.36 1.15 -12.83
CA THR A 606 -3.73 0.62 -12.96
C THR A 606 -3.91 -0.32 -14.15
N THR A 607 -2.91 -0.44 -15.02
CA THR A 607 -2.94 -1.31 -16.21
C THR A 607 -1.82 -2.35 -16.20
N ARG A 608 -2.06 -3.49 -16.84
CA ARG A 608 -1.01 -4.49 -17.07
C ARG A 608 -0.16 -4.03 -18.25
N THR A 609 1.15 -3.93 -18.05
CA THR A 609 2.09 -3.33 -19.01
C THR A 609 3.38 -4.17 -19.16
N GLU A 610 3.28 -5.48 -18.93
CA GLU A 610 4.40 -6.42 -19.06
C GLU A 610 4.99 -6.30 -20.47
N ASN A 611 6.31 -6.05 -20.59
CA ASN A 611 7.00 -5.86 -21.88
C ASN A 611 6.40 -4.78 -22.81
N LEU A 612 5.65 -3.80 -22.29
CA LEU A 612 5.15 -2.68 -23.09
C LEU A 612 6.32 -1.84 -23.61
N ASP A 613 6.52 -1.83 -24.94
CA ASP A 613 7.57 -1.06 -25.59
C ASP A 613 7.04 0.32 -26.01
N TYR A 614 7.25 1.32 -25.14
CA TYR A 614 6.95 2.73 -25.43
C TYR A 614 7.81 3.35 -26.54
N ASN A 615 8.85 2.66 -27.01
CA ASN A 615 9.89 3.18 -27.88
C ASN A 615 10.16 2.29 -29.10
N ALA A 616 9.13 1.56 -29.56
CA ALA A 616 9.17 0.62 -30.70
C ALA A 616 9.39 1.33 -32.06
N ARG A 617 10.48 2.09 -32.18
CA ARG A 617 10.78 2.93 -33.32
C ARG A 617 11.66 2.24 -34.33
N LYS A 618 11.40 2.51 -35.61
CA LYS A 618 12.15 1.92 -36.72
C LYS A 618 13.42 2.70 -37.03
N TYR A 619 13.37 4.03 -36.99
CA TYR A 619 14.50 4.91 -37.27
C TYR A 619 15.06 5.49 -35.97
N GLN A 620 16.32 5.15 -35.64
CA GLN A 620 16.99 5.50 -34.39
C GLN A 620 18.38 6.09 -34.64
N LEU A 621 18.91 6.79 -33.63
CA LEU A 621 20.28 7.31 -33.62
C LEU A 621 21.24 6.29 -33.00
N PHE A 622 22.50 6.35 -33.43
CA PHE A 622 23.58 5.49 -32.95
C PHE A 622 24.58 6.27 -32.09
N PRO A 623 25.41 5.60 -31.26
CA PRO A 623 26.41 6.29 -30.43
C PRO A 623 27.30 7.26 -31.21
N GLU A 624 27.64 6.93 -32.45
CA GLU A 624 28.50 7.72 -33.34
C GLU A 624 27.84 9.03 -33.80
N ASP A 625 26.52 9.17 -33.61
CA ASP A 625 25.76 10.36 -33.96
C ASP A 625 25.78 11.43 -32.87
N ILE A 626 26.20 11.09 -31.65
CA ILE A 626 26.19 12.03 -30.51
C ILE A 626 27.39 12.98 -30.63
N PRO A 627 27.16 14.31 -30.75
CA PRO A 627 28.26 15.27 -30.79
C PRO A 627 28.88 15.47 -29.42
N GLU A 628 30.09 16.02 -29.37
CA GLU A 628 30.63 16.56 -28.11
C GLU A 628 29.72 17.69 -27.60
N MET A 629 29.36 17.62 -26.31
CA MET A 629 28.44 18.57 -25.68
C MET A 629 29.16 19.33 -24.56
N LYS A 630 28.82 20.62 -24.39
CA LYS A 630 29.27 21.41 -23.24
C LYS A 630 28.75 20.79 -21.94
N GLU A 631 29.56 20.86 -20.88
CA GLU A 631 29.23 20.29 -19.56
C GLU A 631 27.88 20.80 -19.00
N SER A 632 27.52 22.06 -19.28
CA SER A 632 26.22 22.63 -18.89
C SER A 632 25.05 21.92 -19.56
N ILE A 633 25.14 21.63 -20.86
CA ILE A 633 24.10 20.91 -21.63
C ILE A 633 23.98 19.46 -21.14
N VAL A 634 25.11 18.79 -20.90
CA VAL A 634 25.14 17.44 -20.33
C VAL A 634 24.45 17.40 -18.97
N ALA A 635 24.73 18.39 -18.11
CA ALA A 635 24.11 18.50 -16.80
C ALA A 635 22.58 18.70 -16.89
N ASP A 636 22.12 19.56 -17.80
CA ASP A 636 20.69 19.81 -18.02
C ASP A 636 19.98 18.55 -18.54
N ILE A 637 20.57 17.87 -19.53
CA ILE A 637 20.00 16.61 -20.05
C ILE A 637 19.99 15.54 -18.95
N ASN A 638 21.04 15.40 -18.15
CA ASN A 638 21.06 14.46 -17.03
C ASN A 638 19.96 14.77 -16.00
N MET A 639 19.63 16.05 -15.77
CA MET A 639 18.50 16.41 -14.91
C MET A 639 17.17 15.98 -15.54
N ILE A 640 16.97 16.17 -16.85
CA ILE A 640 15.80 15.62 -17.56
C ILE A 640 15.72 14.11 -17.38
N ILE A 641 16.82 13.41 -17.62
CA ILE A 641 16.90 11.96 -17.48
C ILE A 641 16.45 11.59 -16.07
N PHE A 642 17.03 12.21 -15.04
CA PHE A 642 16.65 11.97 -13.66
C PHE A 642 15.14 12.18 -13.42
N CYS A 643 14.57 13.27 -13.91
CA CYS A 643 13.13 13.56 -13.81
C CYS A 643 12.26 12.53 -14.54
N GLU A 644 12.68 12.02 -15.69
CA GLU A 644 11.98 10.94 -16.40
C GLU A 644 12.00 9.63 -15.59
N PHE A 645 13.05 9.39 -14.81
CA PHE A 645 13.16 8.21 -13.97
C PHE A 645 12.34 8.29 -12.67
N LEU A 646 11.68 9.42 -12.35
CA LEU A 646 10.75 9.51 -11.21
C LEU A 646 9.65 8.44 -11.25
N HIS A 647 9.22 8.04 -12.46
CA HIS A 647 8.24 6.96 -12.63
C HIS A 647 8.73 5.62 -12.04
N TYR A 648 10.04 5.40 -11.96
CA TYR A 648 10.61 4.18 -11.40
C TYR A 648 10.43 4.17 -9.87
N GLY A 649 10.76 5.28 -9.22
CA GLY A 649 10.50 5.46 -7.78
C GLY A 649 9.01 5.38 -7.45
N GLU A 650 8.15 5.97 -8.31
CA GLU A 650 6.68 5.81 -8.22
C GLU A 650 6.26 4.34 -8.22
N MET A 651 6.73 3.55 -9.20
CA MET A 651 6.40 2.13 -9.28
C MET A 651 6.87 1.35 -8.04
N LYS A 652 8.07 1.64 -7.52
CA LYS A 652 8.60 1.01 -6.30
C LYS A 652 7.77 1.35 -5.08
N PHE A 653 7.44 2.63 -4.89
CA PHE A 653 6.60 3.09 -3.79
C PHE A 653 5.21 2.48 -3.86
N LEU A 654 4.56 2.43 -5.03
CA LEU A 654 3.21 1.87 -5.16
C LEU A 654 3.17 0.36 -4.92
N LYS A 655 4.20 -0.39 -5.35
CA LYS A 655 4.35 -1.82 -4.99
C LYS A 655 4.46 -2.00 -3.48
N GLN A 656 5.22 -1.13 -2.82
CA GLN A 656 5.33 -1.14 -1.37
C GLN A 656 4.00 -0.80 -0.68
N ASN A 657 3.32 0.24 -1.16
CA ASN A 657 2.03 0.65 -0.66
C ASN A 657 0.96 -0.45 -0.79
N GLN A 658 1.01 -1.25 -1.87
CA GLN A 658 0.13 -2.39 -2.07
C GLN A 658 0.26 -3.42 -0.93
N ILE A 659 1.49 -3.70 -0.48
CA ILE A 659 1.75 -4.61 0.64
C ILE A 659 1.18 -4.04 1.95
N SER A 660 1.37 -2.74 2.20
CA SER A 660 0.81 -2.08 3.38
C SER A 660 -0.72 -2.11 3.40
N LEU A 661 -1.37 -1.86 2.25
CA LEU A 661 -2.83 -1.95 2.11
C LEU A 661 -3.36 -3.37 2.38
N LEU A 662 -2.72 -4.39 1.80
CA LEU A 662 -3.10 -5.79 2.05
C LEU A 662 -2.91 -6.18 3.51
N THR A 663 -1.83 -5.72 4.15
CA THR A 663 -1.57 -5.93 5.58
C THR A 663 -2.66 -5.28 6.43
N ALA A 664 -3.13 -4.09 6.03
CA ALA A 664 -4.22 -3.41 6.70
C ALA A 664 -5.54 -4.19 6.61
N PHE A 665 -5.90 -4.64 5.41
CA PHE A 665 -7.10 -5.44 5.17
C PHE A 665 -7.08 -6.81 5.86
N ASP A 666 -5.91 -7.38 6.09
CA ASP A 666 -5.75 -8.64 6.83
C ASP A 666 -6.18 -8.54 8.31
N ILE A 667 -6.16 -7.33 8.85
CA ILE A 667 -6.38 -7.06 10.28
C ILE A 667 -7.74 -6.40 10.53
N PHE A 668 -8.22 -5.62 9.58
CA PHE A 668 -9.53 -4.98 9.65
C PHE A 668 -10.67 -6.01 9.80
N LYS A 669 -11.69 -5.63 10.56
CA LYS A 669 -13.02 -6.26 10.47
C LYS A 669 -13.64 -5.94 9.11
N ALA A 670 -14.62 -6.73 8.67
CA ALA A 670 -15.30 -6.51 7.40
C ALA A 670 -15.84 -5.08 7.25
N GLU A 671 -16.53 -4.55 8.26
CA GLU A 671 -17.06 -3.18 8.27
C GLU A 671 -15.96 -2.11 8.24
N GLN A 672 -14.81 -2.35 8.88
CA GLN A 672 -13.65 -1.45 8.85
C GLN A 672 -13.03 -1.39 7.45
N ALA A 673 -12.94 -2.55 6.77
CA ALA A 673 -12.44 -2.61 5.40
C ALA A 673 -13.41 -1.94 4.42
N ASP A 674 -14.72 -2.08 4.63
CA ASP A 674 -15.75 -1.36 3.85
C ASP A 674 -15.62 0.16 4.08
N LEU A 675 -15.50 0.63 5.33
CA LEU A 675 -15.29 2.04 5.67
C LEU A 675 -14.04 2.61 4.99
N PHE A 676 -12.90 1.91 5.09
CA PHE A 676 -11.63 2.34 4.50
C PHE A 676 -11.74 2.55 2.98
N GLN A 677 -12.49 1.69 2.28
CA GLN A 677 -12.73 1.80 0.84
C GLN A 677 -13.73 2.92 0.47
N ILE A 678 -14.68 3.25 1.36
CA ILE A 678 -15.73 4.24 1.12
C ILE A 678 -15.23 5.68 1.37
N ILE A 679 -14.37 5.92 2.36
CA ILE A 679 -13.90 7.27 2.73
C ILE A 679 -13.39 8.10 1.53
N PRO A 680 -12.54 7.57 0.63
CA PRO A 680 -12.08 8.34 -0.53
C PRO A 680 -13.23 8.80 -1.43
N PHE A 681 -14.27 7.97 -1.61
CA PHE A 681 -15.46 8.36 -2.36
C PHE A 681 -16.27 9.45 -1.65
N LEU A 682 -16.45 9.36 -0.33
CA LEU A 682 -17.16 10.38 0.45
C LEU A 682 -16.41 11.73 0.50
N LEU A 683 -15.09 11.74 0.36
CA LEU A 683 -14.31 12.96 0.17
C LEU A 683 -14.42 13.48 -1.28
N HIS A 684 -14.52 12.57 -2.25
CA HIS A 684 -14.62 12.89 -3.67
C HIS A 684 -15.98 13.50 -4.06
N GLU A 685 -17.09 13.00 -3.51
CA GLU A 685 -18.44 13.49 -3.80
C GLU A 685 -19.21 13.88 -2.54
N ASN A 686 -20.07 14.89 -2.65
CA ASN A 686 -21.00 15.29 -1.58
C ASN A 686 -22.30 14.52 -1.75
N ILE A 687 -22.37 13.31 -1.18
CA ILE A 687 -23.54 12.44 -1.29
C ILE A 687 -24.29 12.34 0.04
N VAL A 688 -25.56 11.97 -0.03
CA VAL A 688 -26.31 11.53 1.15
C VAL A 688 -25.88 10.11 1.49
N PHE A 689 -25.42 9.90 2.73
CA PHE A 689 -25.03 8.60 3.23
C PHE A 689 -25.67 8.36 4.61
N PRO A 690 -26.11 7.14 4.95
CA PRO A 690 -26.74 6.86 6.22
C PRO A 690 -25.86 7.26 7.42
N GLY A 691 -26.39 8.10 8.31
CA GLY A 691 -25.65 8.63 9.46
C GLY A 691 -24.86 9.92 9.18
N ILE A 692 -24.96 10.48 7.96
CA ILE A 692 -24.43 11.80 7.62
C ILE A 692 -25.61 12.77 7.49
N GLU A 693 -25.51 13.94 8.14
CA GLU A 693 -26.42 15.07 7.92
C GLU A 693 -26.32 15.59 6.48
N LYS A 694 -27.28 16.41 6.02
CA LYS A 694 -27.20 16.99 4.66
C LYS A 694 -25.95 17.88 4.53
N ILE A 695 -25.01 17.48 3.68
CA ILE A 695 -23.83 18.27 3.33
C ILE A 695 -24.24 19.41 2.39
N ASP A 696 -23.76 20.63 2.65
CA ASP A 696 -23.99 21.78 1.77
C ASP A 696 -23.36 21.53 0.39
N GLU A 697 -24.08 21.81 -0.70
CA GLU A 697 -23.61 21.61 -2.07
C GLU A 697 -22.36 22.43 -2.40
N LYS A 698 -22.15 23.56 -1.71
CA LYS A 698 -20.96 24.41 -1.83
C LYS A 698 -19.73 23.85 -1.10
N THR A 699 -19.90 22.78 -0.32
CA THR A 699 -18.78 22.16 0.39
C THR A 699 -17.72 21.68 -0.61
N PRO A 700 -16.46 22.10 -0.48
CA PRO A 700 -15.40 21.63 -1.37
C PRO A 700 -15.28 20.10 -1.35
N CYS A 701 -15.12 19.50 -2.52
CA CYS A 701 -14.94 18.06 -2.68
C CYS A 701 -14.13 17.73 -3.94
N GLY A 702 -13.80 16.45 -4.11
CA GLY A 702 -12.98 15.96 -5.21
C GLY A 702 -11.54 15.74 -4.75
N ILE A 703 -10.99 14.60 -5.16
CA ILE A 703 -9.59 14.21 -4.97
C ILE A 703 -8.93 14.21 -6.35
N TRP A 704 -7.73 14.78 -6.44
CA TRP A 704 -6.97 14.87 -7.70
C TRP A 704 -6.87 13.51 -8.42
N ASP A 705 -7.26 13.47 -9.70
CA ASP A 705 -7.26 12.29 -10.58
C ASP A 705 -7.83 10.98 -9.97
N TYR A 706 -8.69 11.10 -8.94
CA TYR A 706 -9.35 9.95 -8.36
C TYR A 706 -10.52 9.52 -9.24
N LEU A 707 -10.53 8.24 -9.59
CA LEU A 707 -11.64 7.58 -10.26
C LEU A 707 -12.11 6.40 -9.39
N PRO A 708 -13.36 6.41 -8.90
CA PRO A 708 -13.87 5.31 -8.08
C PRO A 708 -13.84 3.98 -8.85
N SER A 709 -13.31 2.93 -8.22
CA SER A 709 -13.28 1.60 -8.83
C SER A 709 -14.65 0.90 -8.80
N LEU A 710 -14.81 -0.15 -9.61
CA LEU A 710 -16.03 -0.97 -9.62
C LEU A 710 -16.28 -1.64 -8.27
N GLU A 711 -15.23 -1.99 -7.56
CA GLU A 711 -15.33 -2.66 -6.25
C GLU A 711 -15.89 -1.71 -5.20
N ILE A 712 -15.57 -0.42 -5.28
CA ILE A 712 -16.17 0.60 -4.42
C ILE A 712 -17.66 0.74 -4.71
N GLN A 713 -18.09 0.63 -5.97
CA GLN A 713 -19.52 0.61 -6.32
C GLN A 713 -20.23 -0.58 -5.67
N GLU A 714 -19.64 -1.78 -5.73
CA GLU A 714 -20.19 -2.98 -5.07
C GLU A 714 -20.27 -2.84 -3.55
N VAL A 715 -19.24 -2.27 -2.92
CA VAL A 715 -19.24 -2.00 -1.48
C VAL A 715 -20.31 -0.97 -1.11
N LEU A 716 -20.45 0.11 -1.89
CA LEU A 716 -21.45 1.16 -1.66
C LEU A 716 -22.90 0.65 -1.77
N LYS A 717 -23.19 -0.32 -2.64
CA LYS A 717 -24.53 -0.94 -2.76
C LYS A 717 -25.06 -1.50 -1.44
N LYS A 718 -24.17 -1.90 -0.53
CA LYS A 718 -24.55 -2.39 0.81
C LYS A 718 -25.15 -1.29 1.71
N TYR A 719 -24.87 -0.03 1.40
CA TYR A 719 -25.17 1.12 2.25
C TYR A 719 -26.11 2.14 1.61
N VAL A 720 -26.05 2.32 0.28
CA VAL A 720 -26.81 3.34 -0.46
C VAL A 720 -27.29 2.82 -1.81
N SER A 721 -28.41 3.38 -2.31
CA SER A 721 -28.85 3.17 -3.69
C SER A 721 -27.93 3.92 -4.66
N LEU A 722 -27.60 3.29 -5.80
CA LEU A 722 -26.68 3.86 -6.79
C LEU A 722 -27.36 4.72 -7.87
N GLU A 723 -28.70 4.74 -7.95
CA GLU A 723 -29.45 5.30 -9.09
C GLU A 723 -29.16 6.78 -9.40
N HIS A 724 -28.63 7.53 -8.43
CA HIS A 724 -28.30 8.95 -8.57
C HIS A 724 -26.84 9.29 -8.29
N LEU A 725 -25.96 8.29 -8.15
CA LEU A 725 -24.54 8.51 -7.86
C LEU A 725 -23.73 8.67 -9.13
N MET A 726 -22.78 9.61 -9.11
CA MET A 726 -21.85 9.84 -10.21
C MET A 726 -20.48 9.25 -9.88
N PHE A 727 -20.01 8.30 -10.71
CA PHE A 727 -18.68 7.72 -10.62
C PHE A 727 -17.80 8.28 -11.74
N ARG A 728 -17.08 9.37 -11.47
CA ARG A 728 -16.28 10.09 -12.47
C ARG A 728 -15.04 10.70 -11.84
N ARG A 729 -14.08 11.11 -12.68
CA ARG A 729 -13.06 12.10 -12.29
C ARG A 729 -13.70 13.48 -12.22
N ARG A 730 -13.21 14.31 -11.31
CA ARG A 730 -13.56 15.73 -11.24
C ARG A 730 -12.46 16.60 -11.83
N GLU A 731 -12.85 17.60 -12.62
CA GLU A 731 -11.92 18.60 -13.16
C GLU A 731 -11.43 19.55 -12.06
N LYS A 732 -12.32 19.94 -11.15
CA LYS A 732 -12.00 20.71 -9.94
C LYS A 732 -11.97 19.79 -8.74
N TYR A 733 -10.89 19.85 -7.97
CA TYR A 733 -10.65 19.01 -6.81
C TYR A 733 -10.23 19.88 -5.62
N ALA A 734 -10.65 19.49 -4.42
CA ALA A 734 -10.27 20.14 -3.17
C ALA A 734 -9.05 19.47 -2.53
N VAL A 735 -8.96 18.14 -2.65
CA VAL A 735 -7.93 17.32 -2.01
C VAL A 735 -6.83 17.00 -3.02
N GLU A 736 -5.62 17.44 -2.72
CA GLU A 736 -4.41 17.18 -3.50
C GLU A 736 -3.93 15.74 -3.27
N GLY A 737 -3.99 15.22 -2.03
CA GLY A 737 -3.58 13.87 -1.67
C GLY A 737 -4.24 13.36 -0.38
N LEU A 738 -4.43 12.06 -0.28
CA LEU A 738 -5.05 11.39 0.86
C LEU A 738 -4.17 10.22 1.32
N PHE A 739 -3.78 10.26 2.58
CA PHE A 739 -2.88 9.27 3.19
C PHE A 739 -3.39 8.85 4.56
N THR A 740 -3.03 7.66 5.01
CA THR A 740 -3.10 7.33 6.45
C THR A 740 -1.72 7.33 7.08
N ILE A 741 -1.66 7.54 8.41
CA ILE A 741 -0.43 7.53 9.21
C ILE A 741 -0.61 6.61 10.43
N GLY A 742 0.49 6.15 11.02
CA GLY A 742 0.49 5.46 12.31
C GLY A 742 0.68 3.96 12.19
N SER A 743 -0.18 3.17 12.86
CA SER A 743 -0.01 1.71 12.89
C SER A 743 -0.73 0.96 11.77
N ILE A 744 -1.62 1.62 11.02
CA ILE A 744 -2.35 0.98 9.92
C ILE A 744 -1.37 0.41 8.88
N GLY A 745 -1.65 -0.79 8.37
CA GLY A 745 -0.84 -1.55 7.42
C GLY A 745 0.52 -2.02 7.94
N SER A 746 0.68 -2.13 9.26
CA SER A 746 1.86 -2.71 9.90
C SER A 746 1.50 -3.85 10.85
N ILE A 747 2.48 -4.63 11.28
CA ILE A 747 2.33 -5.70 12.28
C ILE A 747 1.73 -5.18 13.60
N ALA A 748 1.96 -3.90 13.93
CA ALA A 748 1.47 -3.27 15.15
C ALA A 748 0.00 -2.82 15.08
N GLN A 749 -0.64 -2.91 13.91
CA GLN A 749 -2.08 -2.69 13.76
C GLN A 749 -2.86 -3.72 14.59
N THR A 750 -3.90 -3.24 15.24
CA THR A 750 -4.90 -4.05 15.92
C THR A 750 -6.29 -3.67 15.43
N LYS A 751 -7.30 -4.51 15.71
CA LYS A 751 -8.71 -4.23 15.40
C LYS A 751 -9.25 -2.97 16.09
N ASP A 752 -8.58 -2.54 17.16
CA ASP A 752 -8.90 -1.35 17.95
C ASP A 752 -7.99 -0.15 17.60
N SER A 753 -7.22 -0.23 16.51
CA SER A 753 -6.37 0.89 16.08
C SER A 753 -7.20 1.98 15.40
N ASP A 754 -6.94 3.23 15.77
CA ASP A 754 -7.49 4.42 15.13
C ASP A 754 -6.99 4.53 13.67
N ILE A 755 -7.81 5.12 12.79
CA ILE A 755 -7.43 5.44 11.41
C ILE A 755 -7.25 6.96 11.28
N ASP A 756 -6.00 7.39 11.21
CA ASP A 756 -5.64 8.80 11.09
C ASP A 756 -5.39 9.13 9.61
N TYR A 757 -6.19 10.02 9.03
CA TYR A 757 -6.04 10.48 7.64
C TYR A 757 -5.37 11.84 7.57
N TRP A 758 -4.37 11.99 6.71
CA TRP A 758 -3.89 13.28 6.23
C TRP A 758 -4.63 13.63 4.95
N VAL A 759 -5.42 14.71 5.02
CA VAL A 759 -6.13 15.30 3.89
C VAL A 759 -5.30 16.50 3.42
N CYS A 760 -4.48 16.27 2.40
CA CYS A 760 -3.58 17.28 1.86
C CYS A 760 -4.34 18.24 0.95
N ILE A 761 -4.25 19.54 1.21
CA ILE A 761 -4.91 20.61 0.45
C ILE A 761 -3.91 21.73 0.15
N ASN A 762 -4.29 22.63 -0.75
CA ASN A 762 -3.62 23.93 -0.91
C ASN A 762 -4.60 25.01 -0.42
N GLU A 763 -4.39 25.54 0.78
CA GLU A 763 -5.27 26.54 1.42
C GLU A 763 -5.45 27.80 0.57
N ASP A 764 -4.47 28.19 -0.25
CA ASP A 764 -4.55 29.37 -1.12
C ASP A 764 -5.70 29.28 -2.15
N HIS A 765 -6.21 28.08 -2.40
CA HIS A 765 -7.34 27.83 -3.30
C HIS A 765 -8.72 27.93 -2.63
N PHE A 766 -8.78 28.22 -1.33
CA PHE A 766 -10.03 28.19 -0.56
C PHE A 766 -10.35 29.55 0.08
N SER A 767 -11.64 29.90 0.09
CA SER A 767 -12.15 30.94 0.97
C SER A 767 -12.29 30.43 2.42
N SER A 768 -12.34 31.35 3.39
CA SER A 768 -12.55 31.00 4.80
C SER A 768 -13.89 30.28 5.04
N GLN A 769 -14.90 30.50 4.20
CA GLN A 769 -16.19 29.80 4.29
C GLN A 769 -16.08 28.37 3.77
N GLU A 770 -15.41 28.16 2.63
CA GLU A 770 -15.15 26.83 2.07
C GLU A 770 -14.33 25.96 3.02
N MET A 771 -13.31 26.53 3.66
CA MET A 771 -12.53 25.83 4.69
C MET A 771 -13.39 25.36 5.87
N LYS A 772 -14.30 26.21 6.37
CA LYS A 772 -15.23 25.83 7.44
C LYS A 772 -16.17 24.71 7.03
N LEU A 773 -16.69 24.75 5.80
CA LEU A 773 -17.56 23.70 5.27
C LEU A 773 -16.81 22.37 5.12
N LEU A 774 -15.58 22.40 4.62
CA LEU A 774 -14.73 21.21 4.51
C LEU A 774 -14.45 20.61 5.89
N GLN A 775 -14.07 21.44 6.87
CA GLN A 775 -13.83 20.98 8.24
C GLN A 775 -15.09 20.37 8.87
N ARG A 776 -16.25 21.02 8.70
CA ARG A 776 -17.53 20.46 9.16
C ARG A 776 -17.85 19.11 8.50
N LYS A 777 -17.57 18.96 7.21
CA LYS A 777 -17.73 17.67 6.52
C LYS A 777 -16.85 16.58 7.14
N LEU A 778 -15.59 16.89 7.45
CA LEU A 778 -14.68 15.93 8.09
C LEU A 778 -15.19 15.52 9.48
N GLU A 779 -15.64 16.45 10.32
CA GLU A 779 -16.23 16.15 11.64
C GLU A 779 -17.45 15.22 11.56
N ILE A 780 -18.31 15.42 10.56
CA ILE A 780 -19.46 14.55 10.32
C ILE A 780 -19.00 13.14 9.94
N LEU A 781 -17.96 13.03 9.10
CA LEU A 781 -17.39 11.74 8.72
C LEU A 781 -16.73 11.00 9.90
N GLU A 782 -16.08 11.71 10.82
CA GLU A 782 -15.53 11.12 12.06
C GLU A 782 -16.64 10.56 12.95
N THR A 783 -17.70 11.35 13.15
CA THR A 783 -18.87 10.96 13.95
C THR A 783 -19.55 9.73 13.35
N MET A 784 -19.80 9.76 12.03
CA MET A 784 -20.40 8.65 11.29
C MET A 784 -19.53 7.38 11.39
N SER A 785 -18.22 7.50 11.28
CA SER A 785 -17.29 6.37 11.40
C SER A 785 -17.36 5.71 12.77
N SER A 786 -17.45 6.51 13.84
CA SER A 786 -17.55 6.01 15.20
C SER A 786 -18.91 5.38 15.50
N GLU A 787 -20.00 6.05 15.13
CA GLU A 787 -21.37 5.60 15.47
C GLU A 787 -21.84 4.41 14.62
N ARG A 788 -21.53 4.41 13.32
CA ARG A 788 -22.02 3.38 12.39
C ARG A 788 -21.07 2.20 12.24
N PHE A 789 -19.76 2.44 12.20
CA PHE A 789 -18.75 1.41 11.93
C PHE A 789 -17.94 1.03 13.18
N GLY A 790 -18.25 1.61 14.35
CA GLY A 790 -17.53 1.37 15.60
C GLY A 790 -16.03 1.64 15.49
N THR A 791 -15.62 2.53 14.58
CA THR A 791 -14.22 2.75 14.21
C THR A 791 -13.87 4.20 14.38
N LYS A 792 -12.85 4.45 15.19
CA LYS A 792 -12.36 5.80 15.42
C LYS A 792 -11.51 6.25 14.23
N VAL A 793 -12.00 7.27 13.55
CA VAL A 793 -11.32 7.94 12.42
C VAL A 793 -11.02 9.38 12.84
N THR A 794 -9.87 9.89 12.44
CA THR A 794 -9.51 11.30 12.63
C THR A 794 -8.93 11.85 11.35
N PHE A 795 -9.43 13.00 10.89
CA PHE A 795 -8.94 13.70 9.70
C PHE A 795 -8.10 14.91 10.09
N PHE A 796 -6.88 14.95 9.61
CA PHE A 796 -5.97 16.08 9.73
C PHE A 796 -5.92 16.81 8.40
N LEU A 797 -6.38 18.07 8.38
CA LEU A 797 -6.17 18.97 7.25
C LEU A 797 -4.70 19.40 7.24
N VAL A 798 -4.03 19.15 6.13
CA VAL A 798 -2.60 19.45 5.94
C VAL A 798 -2.45 20.35 4.74
N ASP A 799 -2.05 21.59 4.97
CA ASP A 799 -1.64 22.46 3.88
C ASP A 799 -0.28 22.04 3.32
N ILE A 800 -0.20 21.81 2.01
CA ILE A 800 1.03 21.31 1.37
C ILE A 800 2.18 22.33 1.42
N THR A 801 1.89 23.63 1.38
CA THR A 801 2.92 24.69 1.40
C THR A 801 3.50 24.86 2.79
N LYS A 802 2.67 24.87 3.83
CA LYS A 802 3.11 24.90 5.23
C LYS A 802 3.84 23.63 5.62
N ALA A 803 3.31 22.46 5.22
CA ALA A 803 3.93 21.18 5.50
C ALA A 803 5.34 21.09 4.91
N ARG A 804 5.58 21.64 3.71
CA ARG A 804 6.91 21.76 3.09
C ARG A 804 7.93 22.39 4.06
N ASP A 805 7.56 23.50 4.67
CA ASP A 805 8.41 24.26 5.60
C ASP A 805 8.42 23.70 7.03
N ASN A 806 7.79 22.54 7.25
CA ASN A 806 7.61 21.90 8.56
C ASN A 806 6.73 22.73 9.49
N ASP A 807 5.73 23.41 8.94
CA ASP A 807 4.66 24.03 9.69
C ASP A 807 3.38 23.19 9.52
N PHE A 808 2.91 22.61 10.63
CA PHE A 808 1.66 21.86 10.67
C PHE A 808 0.59 22.61 11.49
N GLY A 809 0.82 23.88 11.84
CA GLY A 809 -0.06 24.70 12.67
C GLY A 809 -0.27 24.19 14.10
N ASP A 810 -1.31 24.69 14.77
CA ASP A 810 -1.77 24.23 16.09
C ASP A 810 -2.53 22.90 16.03
N SER A 811 -2.22 22.02 15.06
CA SER A 811 -2.95 20.79 14.68
C SER A 811 -2.99 19.68 15.76
N THR A 812 -2.71 20.02 17.00
CA THR A 812 -3.05 19.21 18.16
C THR A 812 -3.82 20.09 19.14
N ILE A 813 -5.06 19.71 19.45
CA ILE A 813 -5.84 20.21 20.61
C ILE A 813 -5.04 20.09 21.93
N GLU A 814 -3.91 19.35 21.92
CA GLU A 814 -2.91 19.32 22.98
C GLU A 814 -1.55 19.94 22.54
N SER A 815 -1.54 21.22 22.16
CA SER A 815 -0.41 22.18 22.32
C SER A 815 1.03 21.67 22.09
N SER A 816 1.29 20.94 20.99
CA SER A 816 2.65 20.47 20.64
C SER A 816 3.02 20.60 19.15
N GLY A 817 2.09 21.08 18.31
CA GLY A 817 2.25 21.13 16.84
C GLY A 817 3.51 21.86 16.33
N SER A 818 3.92 22.95 16.98
CA SER A 818 5.14 23.69 16.61
C SER A 818 6.45 23.11 17.19
N ALA A 819 6.37 22.25 18.21
CA ALA A 819 7.53 21.75 18.95
C ALA A 819 8.05 20.38 18.45
N GLN A 820 7.33 19.70 17.55
CA GLN A 820 7.66 18.35 17.05
C GLN A 820 7.38 18.15 15.55
N ALA A 821 7.31 19.25 14.78
CA ALA A 821 6.91 19.20 13.38
C ALA A 821 7.74 18.24 12.52
N ARG A 822 9.06 18.21 12.67
CA ARG A 822 9.90 17.30 11.88
C ARG A 822 9.82 15.87 12.37
N LEU A 823 9.61 15.64 13.67
CA LEU A 823 9.31 14.29 14.18
C LEU A 823 8.00 13.74 13.62
N LEU A 824 6.97 14.59 13.51
CA LEU A 824 5.70 14.21 12.89
C LEU A 824 5.89 13.87 11.40
N LYS A 825 6.63 14.69 10.65
CA LYS A 825 6.97 14.40 9.24
C LYS A 825 7.79 13.12 9.08
N GLU A 826 8.73 12.86 9.99
CA GLU A 826 9.50 11.60 10.03
C GLU A 826 8.57 10.40 10.23
N GLU A 827 7.65 10.47 11.20
CA GLU A 827 6.66 9.42 11.44
C GLU A 827 5.73 9.23 10.24
N PHE A 828 5.31 10.33 9.59
CA PHE A 828 4.51 10.29 8.36
C PHE A 828 5.25 9.54 7.26
N TYR A 829 6.44 9.98 6.87
CA TYR A 829 7.22 9.32 5.81
C TYR A 829 7.58 7.85 6.13
N ARG A 830 7.72 7.51 7.42
CA ARG A 830 7.97 6.14 7.84
C ARG A 830 6.72 5.25 7.84
N THR A 831 5.53 5.79 8.02
CA THR A 831 4.31 4.99 8.25
C THR A 831 3.17 5.25 7.26
N MET A 832 3.36 6.17 6.31
CA MET A 832 2.29 6.58 5.41
C MET A 832 1.80 5.42 4.53
N ILE A 833 0.49 5.37 4.34
CA ILE A 833 -0.15 4.59 3.28
C ILE A 833 -0.85 5.57 2.35
N TYR A 834 -0.50 5.51 1.08
CA TYR A 834 -1.18 6.23 0.02
C TYR A 834 -2.56 5.61 -0.25
N VAL A 835 -3.59 6.44 -0.19
CA VAL A 835 -4.99 6.04 -0.42
C VAL A 835 -5.49 6.57 -1.77
N ALA A 836 -5.30 7.86 -2.04
CA ALA A 836 -5.70 8.48 -3.31
C ALA A 836 -5.00 9.85 -3.54
N GLY A 837 -5.00 10.34 -4.78
CA GLY A 837 -4.51 11.68 -5.14
C GLY A 837 -3.05 11.72 -5.61
N LYS A 838 -2.38 12.83 -5.35
CA LYS A 838 -0.97 13.06 -5.67
C LYS A 838 -0.06 12.35 -4.67
N LEU A 839 1.17 12.04 -5.08
CA LEU A 839 2.19 11.38 -4.25
C LEU A 839 3.18 12.39 -3.66
N PRO A 840 3.70 12.18 -2.44
CA PRO A 840 4.78 13.02 -1.92
C PRO A 840 6.04 12.85 -2.76
N LEU A 841 6.65 13.94 -3.20
CA LEU A 841 7.86 13.90 -4.03
C LEU A 841 9.00 13.10 -3.36
N TRP A 842 9.11 13.21 -2.02
CA TRP A 842 10.08 12.44 -1.22
C TRP A 842 9.99 10.93 -1.43
N SER A 843 8.79 10.37 -1.67
CA SER A 843 8.58 8.91 -1.74
C SER A 843 9.09 8.29 -3.04
N VAL A 844 9.15 9.09 -4.10
CA VAL A 844 9.58 8.67 -5.45
C VAL A 844 11.01 9.06 -5.77
N LEU A 845 11.66 9.84 -4.90
CA LEU A 845 13.05 10.24 -5.04
C LEU A 845 14.02 9.27 -4.36
N PRO A 846 15.21 9.01 -4.94
CA PRO A 846 16.27 8.23 -4.32
C PRO A 846 16.59 8.67 -2.88
N THR A 847 17.06 7.75 -2.05
CA THR A 847 17.46 8.01 -0.65
C THR A 847 18.74 8.81 -0.52
N ALA A 848 19.70 8.58 -1.43
CA ALA A 848 21.00 9.22 -1.43
C ALA A 848 21.02 10.46 -2.33
N ILE A 849 20.18 11.47 -2.05
CA ILE A 849 20.29 12.79 -2.70
C ILE A 849 20.59 13.85 -1.65
N SER A 850 21.41 14.83 -2.03
CA SER A 850 21.67 16.00 -1.19
C SER A 850 20.50 16.97 -1.25
N LEU A 851 20.31 17.77 -0.19
CA LEU A 851 19.28 18.81 -0.16
C LEU A 851 19.38 19.79 -1.35
N ASN A 852 20.60 20.14 -1.75
CA ASN A 852 20.82 21.02 -2.91
C ASN A 852 20.33 20.38 -4.21
N TYR A 853 20.53 19.07 -4.35
CA TYR A 853 20.04 18.32 -5.52
C TYR A 853 18.52 18.16 -5.47
N TYR A 854 17.94 17.92 -4.29
CA TYR A 854 16.49 17.93 -4.07
C TYR A 854 15.86 19.26 -4.52
N ASN A 855 16.44 20.39 -4.11
CA ASN A 855 15.98 21.71 -4.53
C ASN A 855 16.17 21.93 -6.04
N SER A 856 17.29 21.49 -6.61
CA SER A 856 17.51 21.57 -8.06
C SER A 856 16.48 20.77 -8.86
N ILE A 857 16.07 19.60 -8.34
CA ILE A 857 15.00 18.80 -8.93
C ILE A 857 13.69 19.58 -8.86
N ILE A 858 13.35 20.17 -7.72
CA ILE A 858 12.13 20.99 -7.56
C ILE A 858 12.13 22.19 -8.50
N ASP A 859 13.26 22.86 -8.69
CA ASP A 859 13.34 24.03 -9.58
C ASP A 859 13.24 23.63 -11.06
N ALA A 860 13.77 22.46 -11.42
CA ALA A 860 13.67 21.92 -12.78
C ALA A 860 12.28 21.33 -13.06
N ILE A 861 11.59 20.89 -12.01
CA ILE A 861 10.31 20.19 -12.04
C ILE A 861 9.31 21.00 -12.89
N PRO A 862 8.88 22.24 -12.55
CA PRO A 862 7.83 22.99 -13.26
C PRO A 862 7.87 22.98 -14.80
N ASP A 863 9.06 22.93 -15.40
CA ASP A 863 9.28 22.90 -16.85
C ASP A 863 8.83 21.58 -17.52
N PHE A 864 8.55 20.51 -16.76
CA PHE A 864 8.06 19.23 -17.32
C PHE A 864 6.53 19.07 -17.17
N SER A 865 5.87 18.36 -18.08
CA SER A 865 4.41 18.19 -18.06
C SER A 865 3.85 17.32 -16.90
N HIS A 866 4.70 16.78 -16.01
CA HIS A 866 4.35 15.74 -15.03
C HIS A 866 4.15 16.26 -13.59
N HIS A 867 4.18 17.58 -13.37
CA HIS A 867 4.07 18.21 -12.04
C HIS A 867 2.77 18.00 -11.33
N ALA A 868 1.69 17.83 -12.08
CA ALA A 868 0.38 17.66 -11.50
C ALA A 868 0.28 16.42 -10.60
N ARG A 869 1.25 15.49 -10.61
CA ARG A 869 1.15 14.21 -9.89
C ARG A 869 1.78 14.19 -8.51
N TYR A 870 2.66 15.14 -8.21
CA TYR A 870 3.45 15.12 -6.99
C TYR A 870 3.15 16.34 -6.12
N ILE A 871 3.15 16.15 -4.81
CA ILE A 871 3.14 17.23 -3.82
C ILE A 871 4.51 17.30 -3.14
N ASP A 872 5.04 18.51 -2.98
CA ASP A 872 6.27 18.71 -2.21
C ASP A 872 5.92 18.97 -0.75
N LEU A 873 6.10 17.95 0.09
CA LEU A 873 5.98 18.07 1.55
C LEU A 873 7.34 18.34 2.22
N GLY A 874 8.39 18.64 1.44
CA GLY A 874 9.74 18.93 1.91
C GLY A 874 10.56 17.70 2.32
N ASP A 875 11.88 17.77 2.13
CA ASP A 875 12.80 16.71 2.55
C ASP A 875 13.08 16.75 4.08
N ILE A 876 13.59 15.65 4.62
CA ILE A 876 13.98 15.52 6.02
C ILE A 876 15.33 14.80 6.16
N HIS A 877 16.39 15.58 6.42
CA HIS A 877 17.73 15.05 6.67
C HIS A 877 18.10 14.99 8.16
N ALA A 878 17.58 15.94 8.95
CA ALA A 878 17.87 16.06 10.37
C ALA A 878 16.68 16.66 11.11
N ILE A 879 16.57 16.32 12.39
CA ILE A 879 15.55 16.83 13.30
C ILE A 879 16.26 17.65 14.38
N PRO A 880 15.90 18.93 14.61
CA PRO A 880 16.50 19.74 15.66
C PRO A 880 16.42 19.06 17.02
N THR A 881 17.51 19.12 17.78
CA THR A 881 17.61 18.42 19.06
C THR A 881 16.62 18.91 20.11
N SER A 882 16.17 20.16 20.00
CA SER A 882 15.09 20.72 20.80
C SER A 882 13.75 19.98 20.61
N GLU A 883 13.47 19.47 19.41
CA GLU A 883 12.24 18.69 19.15
C GLU A 883 12.30 17.33 19.86
N PHE A 884 13.47 16.68 19.94
CA PHE A 884 13.62 15.44 20.70
C PHE A 884 13.37 15.64 22.20
N PHE A 885 13.86 16.75 22.76
CA PHE A 885 13.62 17.09 24.16
C PHE A 885 12.12 17.30 24.42
N GLY A 886 11.46 18.14 23.62
CA GLY A 886 10.01 18.36 23.71
C GLY A 886 9.21 17.06 23.56
N ALA A 887 9.60 16.19 22.61
CA ALA A 887 8.99 14.88 22.42
C ALA A 887 9.21 13.93 23.59
N SER A 888 10.37 13.97 24.26
CA SER A 888 10.64 13.11 25.42
C SER A 888 9.71 13.46 26.58
N ILE A 889 9.50 14.76 26.82
CA ILE A 889 8.55 15.24 27.81
C ILE A 889 7.13 14.78 27.47
N TRP A 890 6.75 14.90 26.20
CA TRP A 890 5.44 14.45 25.73
C TRP A 890 5.20 12.96 25.98
N GLN A 891 6.19 12.12 25.71
CA GLN A 891 6.09 10.67 25.99
C GLN A 891 5.98 10.37 27.50
N MET A 892 6.57 11.20 28.38
CA MET A 892 6.40 11.08 29.84
C MET A 892 4.95 11.31 30.31
N PHE A 893 4.10 11.95 29.51
CA PHE A 893 2.67 12.09 29.79
C PHE A 893 1.81 11.08 29.03
N LYS A 894 2.13 10.82 27.77
CA LYS A 894 1.35 9.92 26.93
C LYS A 894 1.38 8.47 27.40
N TRP A 895 2.47 8.02 28.03
CA TRP A 895 2.57 6.62 28.49
C TRP A 895 1.49 6.28 29.54
N LEU A 896 0.95 7.26 30.27
CA LEU A 896 -0.17 7.06 31.19
C LEU A 896 -1.45 6.57 30.50
N LYS A 897 -1.64 6.96 29.23
CA LYS A 897 -2.78 6.53 28.40
C LYS A 897 -2.38 5.41 27.44
N SER A 898 -1.13 5.42 26.95
CA SER A 898 -0.63 4.47 25.96
C SER A 898 0.81 4.02 26.29
N PRO A 899 0.99 3.21 27.34
CA PRO A 899 2.29 2.92 27.94
C PRO A 899 3.25 2.26 26.95
N PHE A 900 2.76 1.25 26.24
CA PHE A 900 3.59 0.43 25.35
C PHE A 900 4.08 1.20 24.12
N LYS A 901 3.23 2.05 23.53
CA LYS A 901 3.64 2.92 22.39
C LYS A 901 4.68 3.93 22.85
N SER A 902 4.51 4.52 24.03
CA SER A 902 5.40 5.56 24.56
C SER A 902 6.78 5.03 24.96
N VAL A 903 6.90 3.77 25.44
CA VAL A 903 8.20 3.10 25.66
C VAL A 903 8.99 3.01 24.35
N ILE A 904 8.34 2.55 23.27
CA ILE A 904 8.97 2.42 21.94
C ILE A 904 9.36 3.81 21.38
N LYS A 905 8.48 4.82 21.51
CA LYS A 905 8.78 6.19 21.07
C LYS A 905 9.92 6.82 21.89
N MET A 906 9.97 6.60 23.21
CA MET A 906 11.06 7.08 24.06
C MET A 906 12.42 6.45 23.69
N ALA A 907 12.43 5.15 23.38
CA ALA A 907 13.60 4.46 22.84
C ALA A 907 14.08 5.09 21.52
N LEU A 908 13.16 5.41 20.61
CA LEU A 908 13.49 6.07 19.34
C LEU A 908 14.14 7.44 19.55
N LEU A 909 13.63 8.25 20.48
CA LEU A 909 14.22 9.54 20.82
C LEU A 909 15.64 9.41 21.38
N GLU A 910 15.89 8.43 22.25
CA GLU A 910 17.23 8.17 22.78
C GLU A 910 18.21 7.79 21.65
N LYS A 911 17.80 6.87 20.77
CA LYS A 911 18.58 6.47 19.60
C LYS A 911 18.90 7.66 18.70
N TYR A 912 17.89 8.48 18.37
CA TYR A 912 18.09 9.63 17.49
C TYR A 912 19.05 10.66 18.06
N ILE A 913 18.97 10.96 19.37
CA ILE A 913 19.95 11.86 20.00
C ILE A 913 21.36 11.25 19.97
N TYR A 914 21.50 9.94 20.18
CA TYR A 914 22.80 9.28 20.16
C TYR A 914 23.46 9.25 18.77
N GLU A 915 22.65 9.00 17.75
CA GLU A 915 23.07 8.86 16.35
C GLU A 915 23.00 10.18 15.56
N TYR A 916 22.68 11.29 16.23
CA TYR A 916 22.55 12.61 15.59
C TYR A 916 23.80 12.96 14.77
N GLY A 917 23.60 13.22 13.48
CA GLY A 917 24.67 13.52 12.51
C GLY A 917 25.54 12.33 12.10
N LYS A 918 25.33 11.12 12.65
CA LYS A 918 26.11 9.91 12.33
C LYS A 918 25.41 8.96 11.38
N LYS A 919 24.09 8.85 11.49
CA LYS A 919 23.26 7.99 10.64
C LYS A 919 22.05 8.75 10.10
N SER A 920 21.51 8.25 8.99
CA SER A 920 20.26 8.71 8.42
C SER A 920 19.08 8.46 9.36
N LEU A 921 18.04 9.30 9.24
CA LEU A 921 16.76 9.10 9.91
C LEU A 921 16.10 7.79 9.48
N LEU A 922 15.26 7.22 10.35
CA LEU A 922 14.65 5.92 10.12
C LEU A 922 13.71 5.92 8.91
N CYS A 923 12.97 6.99 8.64
CA CYS A 923 12.17 7.13 7.41
C CYS A 923 13.01 6.99 6.13
N ASN A 924 14.24 7.51 6.10
CA ASN A 924 15.14 7.39 4.94
C ASN A 924 15.74 5.98 4.85
N GLN A 925 16.02 5.33 5.99
CA GLN A 925 16.41 3.91 6.03
C GLN A 925 15.27 3.02 5.52
N TYR A 926 14.04 3.32 5.93
CA TYR A 926 12.84 2.62 5.46
C TYR A 926 12.63 2.82 3.95
N LYS A 927 12.76 4.06 3.43
CA LYS A 927 12.71 4.34 1.99
C LYS A 927 13.73 3.55 1.19
N ASP A 928 14.90 3.33 1.77
CA ASP A 928 15.98 2.59 1.12
C ASP A 928 15.57 1.16 0.79
N GLU A 929 14.82 0.52 1.69
CA GLU A 929 14.38 -0.88 1.55
C GLU A 929 13.53 -1.12 0.29
N TRP A 930 12.65 -0.19 -0.10
CA TRP A 930 11.91 -0.31 -1.37
C TRP A 930 12.58 0.39 -2.54
N MET A 931 13.22 1.54 -2.33
CA MET A 931 13.78 2.35 -3.43
C MET A 931 14.96 1.64 -4.09
N ASN A 932 15.82 1.01 -3.29
CA ASN A 932 16.97 0.23 -3.75
C ASN A 932 16.69 -1.28 -3.74
N SER A 933 15.41 -1.66 -3.65
CA SER A 933 14.99 -3.06 -3.75
C SER A 933 15.33 -3.66 -5.11
N GLY A 934 15.52 -4.99 -5.10
CA GLY A 934 15.74 -5.78 -6.30
C GLY A 934 14.54 -5.84 -7.25
N ALA A 935 14.50 -6.86 -8.13
CA ALA A 935 13.25 -7.17 -8.82
C ALA A 935 12.15 -7.54 -7.81
N HIS A 936 12.56 -8.07 -6.65
CA HIS A 936 11.69 -8.65 -5.63
C HIS A 936 11.60 -7.80 -4.36
N LEU A 937 10.39 -7.40 -3.98
CA LEU A 937 10.11 -6.73 -2.70
C LEU A 937 9.76 -7.78 -1.62
N LYS A 938 10.43 -7.75 -0.46
CA LYS A 938 10.21 -8.73 0.62
C LYS A 938 9.39 -8.12 1.76
N LEU A 939 8.43 -8.86 2.29
CA LEU A 939 7.45 -8.39 3.28
C LEU A 939 8.08 -7.79 4.55
N ALA A 940 8.97 -8.52 5.24
CA ALA A 940 9.56 -8.06 6.51
C ALA A 940 10.51 -6.87 6.35
N GLN A 941 11.11 -6.69 5.16
CA GLN A 941 11.92 -5.51 4.82
C GLN A 941 11.08 -4.26 4.60
N ASN A 942 9.77 -4.36 4.75
CA ASN A 942 8.82 -3.35 4.30
C ASN A 942 7.71 -3.10 5.32
N ASP A 943 7.89 -3.55 6.57
CA ASP A 943 6.99 -3.23 7.66
C ASP A 943 7.60 -2.14 8.55
N SER A 944 6.88 -1.02 8.68
CA SER A 944 7.36 0.19 9.36
C SER A 944 7.63 -0.01 10.87
N TYR A 945 6.95 -0.96 11.51
CA TYR A 945 7.11 -1.28 12.93
C TYR A 945 8.17 -2.36 13.17
N TYR A 946 8.28 -3.34 12.27
CA TYR A 946 9.36 -4.31 12.28
C TYR A 946 10.72 -3.63 12.14
N ILE A 947 10.86 -2.72 11.17
CA ILE A 947 12.10 -1.97 10.93
C ILE A 947 12.44 -1.07 12.10
N LEU A 948 11.43 -0.40 12.68
CA LEU A 948 11.58 0.38 13.89
C LEU A 948 12.17 -0.48 15.01
N LEU A 949 11.56 -1.62 15.32
CA LEU A 949 12.01 -2.47 16.41
C LEU A 949 13.38 -3.09 16.15
N LYS A 950 13.63 -3.60 14.94
CA LYS A 950 14.94 -4.13 14.55
C LYS A 950 16.05 -3.09 14.78
N ASN A 951 15.80 -1.84 14.38
CA ASN A 951 16.77 -0.75 14.58
C ASN A 951 16.95 -0.36 16.05
N LEU A 952 15.88 -0.41 16.87
CA LEU A 952 15.96 -0.14 18.30
C LEU A 952 16.68 -1.25 19.06
N VAL A 953 16.38 -2.52 18.75
CA VAL A 953 17.03 -3.70 19.34
C VAL A 953 18.52 -3.68 19.02
N ASN A 954 18.89 -3.54 17.75
CA ASN A 954 20.30 -3.45 17.33
C ASN A 954 21.05 -2.30 18.04
N TYR A 955 20.39 -1.16 18.24
CA TYR A 955 20.97 -0.03 18.98
C TYR A 955 21.24 -0.41 20.44
N PHE A 956 20.26 -0.96 21.17
CA PHE A 956 20.45 -1.28 22.58
C PHE A 956 21.37 -2.48 22.80
N GLU A 957 21.42 -3.45 21.90
CA GLU A 957 22.42 -4.52 21.91
C GLU A 957 23.83 -3.96 21.72
N ALA A 958 24.04 -3.05 20.79
CA ALA A 958 25.34 -2.42 20.55
C ALA A 958 25.87 -1.60 21.75
N VAL A 959 24.97 -1.09 22.59
CA VAL A 959 25.33 -0.37 23.83
C VAL A 959 25.30 -1.29 25.07
N GLY A 960 24.92 -2.56 24.92
CA GLY A 960 24.86 -3.56 26.00
C GLY A 960 23.71 -3.37 27.01
N ASP A 961 22.59 -2.77 26.61
CA ASP A 961 21.41 -2.54 27.48
C ASP A 961 20.31 -3.61 27.23
N GLU A 962 20.60 -4.85 27.62
CA GLU A 962 19.70 -6.00 27.44
C GLU A 962 18.33 -5.83 28.13
N LEU A 963 18.28 -5.10 29.25
CA LEU A 963 17.04 -4.80 29.96
C LEU A 963 16.09 -3.95 29.11
N SER A 964 16.64 -2.97 28.38
CA SER A 964 15.87 -2.16 27.44
C SER A 964 15.36 -2.98 26.26
N VAL A 965 16.18 -3.89 25.72
CA VAL A 965 15.77 -4.83 24.66
C VAL A 965 14.59 -5.67 25.13
N ARG A 966 14.70 -6.31 26.30
CA ARG A 966 13.64 -7.15 26.87
C ARG A 966 12.35 -6.36 27.06
N LEU A 967 12.42 -5.16 27.65
CA LEU A 967 11.23 -4.32 27.86
C LEU A 967 10.59 -3.88 26.54
N LEU A 968 11.39 -3.51 25.54
CA LEU A 968 10.88 -3.10 24.22
C LEU A 968 10.10 -4.22 23.55
N LEU A 969 10.65 -5.44 23.56
CA LEU A 969 9.99 -6.62 23.01
C LEU A 969 8.73 -6.97 23.80
N THR A 970 8.77 -6.91 25.14
CA THR A 970 7.57 -7.09 25.99
C THR A 970 6.48 -6.07 25.63
N CYS A 971 6.80 -4.77 25.58
CA CYS A 971 5.86 -3.73 25.19
C CYS A 971 5.32 -3.92 23.76
N PHE A 972 6.16 -4.37 22.83
CA PHE A 972 5.71 -4.67 21.48
C PHE A 972 4.67 -5.79 21.45
N PHE A 973 4.95 -6.96 22.05
CA PHE A 973 4.01 -8.08 22.06
C PHE A 973 2.74 -7.77 22.86
N LEU A 974 2.84 -7.00 23.95
CA LEU A 974 1.67 -6.45 24.66
C LEU A 974 0.82 -5.56 23.76
N LYS A 975 1.45 -4.73 22.92
CA LYS A 975 0.75 -3.86 21.97
C LYS A 975 0.05 -4.65 20.86
N LEU A 976 0.56 -5.83 20.48
CA LEU A 976 -0.08 -6.69 19.49
C LEU A 976 -1.38 -7.33 20.03
N GLY A 977 -1.42 -7.64 21.33
CA GLY A 977 -2.59 -8.20 22.01
C GLY A 977 -2.99 -9.59 21.50
N ILE A 978 -2.03 -10.41 21.08
CA ILE A 978 -2.27 -11.74 20.50
C ILE A 978 -2.22 -12.79 21.62
N SER A 979 -3.37 -13.33 22.00
CA SER A 979 -3.49 -14.27 23.13
C SER A 979 -3.74 -15.72 22.72
N GLU A 980 -4.03 -15.97 21.44
CA GLU A 980 -4.40 -17.30 20.92
C GLU A 980 -4.08 -17.41 19.42
N GLU A 981 -4.00 -18.64 18.92
CA GLU A 981 -3.58 -18.95 17.56
C GLU A 981 -4.58 -18.52 16.48
N SER A 982 -5.88 -18.61 16.78
CA SER A 982 -6.97 -18.26 15.86
C SER A 982 -6.95 -16.78 15.41
N GLN A 983 -6.32 -15.89 16.19
CA GLN A 983 -6.24 -14.46 15.95
C GLN A 983 -5.29 -14.07 14.80
N PHE A 984 -4.42 -14.99 14.34
CA PHE A 984 -3.54 -14.75 13.19
C PHE A 984 -3.59 -15.84 12.10
N ASP A 985 -4.07 -17.06 12.40
CA ASP A 985 -4.21 -18.13 11.40
C ASP A 985 -5.40 -17.94 10.42
N ASN A 986 -6.44 -17.25 10.87
CA ASN A 986 -7.67 -17.04 10.09
C ASN A 986 -7.65 -15.76 9.22
N THR A 987 -6.50 -15.11 9.07
CA THR A 987 -6.35 -13.95 8.20
C THR A 987 -6.54 -14.34 6.73
N VAL A 988 -7.03 -13.39 5.92
CA VAL A 988 -7.40 -13.65 4.51
C VAL A 988 -6.15 -13.95 3.70
N PHE A 989 -5.10 -13.15 3.87
CA PHE A 989 -3.86 -13.22 3.12
C PHE A 989 -2.72 -13.93 3.86
N GLY A 990 -2.73 -13.93 5.20
CA GLY A 990 -1.67 -14.57 5.99
C GLY A 990 -0.47 -13.67 6.31
N LEU A 991 -0.54 -12.37 5.96
CA LEU A 991 0.60 -11.43 6.08
C LEU A 991 1.02 -11.25 7.53
N ARG A 992 0.04 -11.07 8.42
CA ARG A 992 0.31 -10.89 9.85
C ARG A 992 0.99 -12.10 10.47
N LYS A 993 0.59 -13.32 10.06
CA LYS A 993 1.20 -14.57 10.54
C LYS A 993 2.68 -14.62 10.16
N ILE A 994 3.00 -14.36 8.89
CA ILE A 994 4.38 -14.38 8.38
C ILE A 994 5.26 -13.36 9.13
N LEU A 995 4.75 -12.14 9.32
CA LEU A 995 5.46 -11.10 10.06
C LEU A 995 5.67 -11.50 11.53
N LEU A 996 4.66 -12.09 12.18
CA LEU A 996 4.75 -12.52 13.58
C LEU A 996 5.74 -13.67 13.77
N GLU A 997 5.70 -14.68 12.89
CA GLU A 997 6.64 -15.80 12.91
C GLU A 997 8.08 -15.32 12.69
N ASN A 998 8.28 -14.35 11.80
CA ASN A 998 9.58 -13.71 11.60
C ASN A 998 10.06 -12.95 12.85
N CYS A 999 9.19 -12.18 13.50
CA CYS A 999 9.51 -11.52 14.78
C CYS A 999 9.92 -12.54 15.86
N MET A 1000 9.14 -13.61 16.01
CA MET A 1000 9.41 -14.69 16.96
C MET A 1000 10.76 -15.35 16.71
N LYS A 1001 11.04 -15.71 15.45
CA LYS A 1001 12.32 -16.32 15.05
C LYS A 1001 13.50 -15.37 15.27
N THR A 1002 13.35 -14.10 14.88
CA THR A 1002 14.43 -13.10 14.94
C THR A 1002 14.80 -12.77 16.38
N TRP A 1003 13.84 -12.69 17.28
CA TRP A 1003 14.07 -12.28 18.68
C TRP A 1003 14.00 -13.42 19.70
N GLY A 1004 13.89 -14.67 19.24
CA GLY A 1004 13.89 -15.85 20.11
C GLY A 1004 12.66 -15.99 21.01
N TRP A 1005 11.49 -15.51 20.58
CA TRP A 1005 10.23 -15.62 21.34
C TRP A 1005 9.44 -16.86 20.93
N SER A 1006 9.02 -17.66 21.93
CA SER A 1006 8.12 -18.79 21.71
C SER A 1006 6.67 -18.30 21.52
N LYS A 1007 5.83 -19.12 20.85
CA LYS A 1007 4.38 -18.86 20.75
C LYS A 1007 3.74 -18.68 22.14
N GLN A 1008 4.15 -19.50 23.10
CA GLN A 1008 3.67 -19.44 24.47
C GLN A 1008 3.96 -18.07 25.12
N ASN A 1009 5.19 -17.56 24.99
CA ASN A 1009 5.55 -16.24 25.53
C ASN A 1009 4.70 -15.13 24.91
N VAL A 1010 4.44 -15.20 23.60
CA VAL A 1010 3.59 -14.21 22.91
C VAL A 1010 2.16 -14.24 23.45
N PHE A 1011 1.59 -15.44 23.62
CA PHE A 1011 0.21 -15.60 24.13
C PHE A 1011 0.08 -15.17 25.59
N GLU A 1012 1.07 -15.49 26.41
CA GLU A 1012 1.16 -15.00 27.79
C GLU A 1012 1.13 -13.47 27.81
N MET A 1013 1.95 -12.78 26.98
CA MET A 1013 1.89 -11.32 26.85
C MET A 1013 0.54 -10.82 26.34
N GLY A 1014 -0.02 -11.41 25.28
CA GLY A 1014 -1.30 -10.99 24.73
C GLY A 1014 -2.47 -11.17 25.70
N SER A 1015 -2.35 -12.08 26.67
CA SER A 1015 -3.29 -12.27 27.76
C SER A 1015 -3.20 -11.21 28.88
N PHE A 1016 -2.61 -10.04 28.59
CA PHE A 1016 -2.46 -8.92 29.55
C PHE A 1016 -3.72 -8.56 30.32
N LYS A 1017 -4.90 -8.62 29.67
CA LYS A 1017 -6.20 -8.36 30.32
C LYS A 1017 -6.53 -9.38 31.41
N THR A 1018 -5.86 -10.54 31.42
CA THR A 1018 -6.01 -11.62 32.39
C THR A 1018 -4.82 -11.79 33.33
N TRP A 1019 -3.88 -10.83 33.34
CA TRP A 1019 -2.73 -10.90 34.22
C TRP A 1019 -3.10 -10.70 35.68
N GLN A 1020 -2.25 -11.23 36.56
CA GLN A 1020 -2.36 -10.96 37.99
C GLN A 1020 -1.95 -9.52 38.28
N TYR A 1021 -2.59 -8.90 39.26
CA TYR A 1021 -2.30 -7.57 39.75
C TYR A 1021 -0.82 -7.39 40.09
N ARG A 1022 -0.19 -8.40 40.70
CA ARG A 1022 1.26 -8.39 40.99
C ARG A 1022 2.10 -8.17 39.74
N ASP A 1023 1.77 -8.85 38.64
CA ASP A 1023 2.53 -8.76 37.38
C ASP A 1023 2.28 -7.41 36.69
N ILE A 1024 1.06 -6.89 36.77
CA ILE A 1024 0.70 -5.55 36.26
C ILE A 1024 1.48 -4.47 37.01
N VAL A 1025 1.54 -4.54 38.34
CA VAL A 1025 2.30 -3.58 39.17
C VAL A 1025 3.80 -3.69 38.88
N TYR A 1026 4.32 -4.92 38.75
CA TYR A 1026 5.72 -5.15 38.40
C TYR A 1026 6.10 -4.53 37.04
N LEU A 1027 5.28 -4.76 36.01
CA LEU A 1027 5.49 -4.14 34.70
C LEU A 1027 5.36 -2.61 34.77
N SER A 1028 4.40 -2.10 35.52
CA SER A 1028 4.21 -0.65 35.71
C SER A 1028 5.46 0.01 36.30
N ASP A 1029 6.05 -0.59 37.33
CA ASP A 1029 7.28 -0.09 37.98
C ASP A 1029 8.49 -0.17 37.03
N ILE A 1030 8.60 -1.23 36.22
CA ILE A 1030 9.65 -1.32 35.19
C ILE A 1030 9.50 -0.20 34.16
N ILE A 1031 8.30 0.00 33.62
CA ILE A 1031 8.05 1.05 32.61
C ILE A 1031 8.33 2.42 33.21
N GLU A 1032 7.87 2.70 34.41
CA GLU A 1032 8.13 3.96 35.12
C GLU A 1032 9.64 4.23 35.25
N LYS A 1033 10.39 3.27 35.81
CA LYS A 1033 11.85 3.38 35.96
C LYS A 1033 12.53 3.58 34.62
N TYR A 1034 12.09 2.87 33.59
CA TYR A 1034 12.61 3.01 32.23
C TYR A 1034 12.37 4.42 31.69
N MET A 1035 11.13 4.90 31.72
CA MET A 1035 10.74 6.21 31.20
C MET A 1035 11.52 7.34 31.89
N VAL A 1036 11.62 7.31 33.22
CA VAL A 1036 12.39 8.29 34.00
C VAL A 1036 13.88 8.21 33.67
N LYS A 1037 14.46 7.01 33.58
CA LYS A 1037 15.87 6.81 33.22
C LYS A 1037 16.17 7.37 31.83
N LYS A 1038 15.36 7.02 30.82
CA LYS A 1038 15.58 7.44 29.43
C LYS A 1038 15.35 8.94 29.26
N TYR A 1039 14.32 9.51 29.88
CA TYR A 1039 14.12 10.96 29.92
C TYR A 1039 15.35 11.69 30.49
N LYS A 1040 15.90 11.23 31.62
CA LYS A 1040 17.13 11.80 32.19
C LYS A 1040 18.32 11.72 31.23
N ILE A 1041 18.49 10.60 30.51
CA ILE A 1041 19.56 10.45 29.51
C ILE A 1041 19.39 11.44 28.36
N VAL A 1042 18.18 11.55 27.80
CA VAL A 1042 17.83 12.50 26.74
C VAL A 1042 18.11 13.93 27.21
N ASN A 1043 17.65 14.30 28.40
CA ASN A 1043 17.84 15.64 28.96
C ASN A 1043 19.32 15.95 29.24
N GLN A 1044 20.07 15.03 29.87
CA GLN A 1044 21.49 15.23 30.16
C GLN A 1044 22.33 15.42 28.88
N ARG A 1045 22.01 14.69 27.81
CA ARG A 1045 22.69 14.87 26.51
C ARG A 1045 22.35 16.21 25.88
N PHE A 1046 21.08 16.61 25.93
CA PHE A 1046 20.65 17.93 25.48
C PHE A 1046 21.40 19.05 26.22
N ASP A 1047 21.41 19.02 27.55
CA ASP A 1047 22.07 20.02 28.40
C ASP A 1047 23.60 20.10 28.15
N ARG A 1048 24.26 18.96 27.92
CA ARG A 1048 25.71 18.90 27.65
C ARG A 1048 26.10 19.38 26.26
N GLN A 1049 25.30 19.06 25.24
CA GLN A 1049 25.66 19.35 23.85
C GLN A 1049 25.19 20.72 23.37
N PHE A 1050 24.19 21.35 24.00
CA PHE A 1050 23.49 22.50 23.43
C PHE A 1050 23.15 23.61 24.44
N GLN A 1051 24.09 23.98 25.31
CA GLN A 1051 23.94 25.12 26.24
C GLN A 1051 23.43 26.38 25.50
N GLY A 1052 22.20 26.81 25.81
CA GLY A 1052 21.66 28.12 25.39
C GLY A 1052 20.60 28.14 24.27
N GLN A 1053 20.17 27.01 23.70
CA GLN A 1053 19.17 26.97 22.61
C GLN A 1053 17.88 26.18 22.96
N SER A 1054 17.19 26.56 24.04
CA SER A 1054 15.86 26.00 24.35
C SER A 1054 14.74 26.88 23.78
N ARG A 1055 13.95 26.33 22.85
CA ARG A 1055 12.67 26.94 22.40
C ARG A 1055 11.50 26.68 23.37
N ILE A 1056 11.69 25.88 24.43
CA ILE A 1056 10.64 25.64 25.44
C ILE A 1056 10.68 26.74 26.49
N THR A 1057 9.53 27.33 26.79
CA THR A 1057 9.39 28.41 27.77
C THR A 1057 9.73 27.91 29.19
N PRO A 1058 10.31 28.76 30.07
CA PRO A 1058 10.54 28.42 31.48
C PRO A 1058 9.26 27.95 32.22
N GLU A 1059 8.12 28.51 31.84
CA GLU A 1059 6.79 28.18 32.35
C GLU A 1059 6.41 26.74 31.98
N ASP A 1060 6.56 26.35 30.71
CA ASP A 1060 6.32 24.98 30.25
C ASP A 1060 7.26 24.00 30.94
N ARG A 1061 8.55 24.34 31.07
CA ARG A 1061 9.52 23.49 31.80
C ARG A 1061 9.08 23.28 33.26
N THR A 1062 8.54 24.30 33.91
CA THR A 1062 8.05 24.24 35.29
C THR A 1062 6.79 23.39 35.41
N VAL A 1063 5.80 23.59 34.55
CA VAL A 1063 4.55 22.79 34.57
C VAL A 1063 4.84 21.33 34.26
N LEU A 1064 5.66 21.07 33.24
CA LEU A 1064 5.98 19.71 32.82
C LEU A 1064 6.85 19.01 33.87
N GLY A 1065 7.82 19.72 34.47
CA GLY A 1065 8.59 19.22 35.61
C GLY A 1065 7.71 18.90 36.83
N ARG A 1066 6.72 19.74 37.13
CA ARG A 1066 5.76 19.50 38.21
C ARG A 1066 4.82 18.33 37.92
N LYS A 1067 4.34 18.15 36.69
CA LYS A 1067 3.53 16.97 36.35
C LYS A 1067 4.32 15.67 36.46
N VAL A 1068 5.60 15.66 36.06
CA VAL A 1068 6.51 14.52 36.29
C VAL A 1068 6.70 14.32 37.80
N PHE A 1069 6.95 15.38 38.55
CA PHE A 1069 7.05 15.28 40.01
C PHE A 1069 5.77 14.72 40.65
N ILE A 1070 4.61 15.24 40.26
CA ILE A 1070 3.31 14.78 40.72
C ILE A 1070 3.16 13.31 40.40
N GLU A 1071 3.47 12.81 39.20
CA GLU A 1071 3.20 11.41 38.92
C GLU A 1071 4.21 10.45 39.59
N PHE A 1072 5.47 10.87 39.75
CA PHE A 1072 6.59 9.95 40.06
C PHE A 1072 7.29 10.18 41.41
N SER A 1073 6.98 11.24 42.15
CA SER A 1073 7.58 11.49 43.46
C SER A 1073 6.91 10.67 44.56
N LYS A 1074 7.71 9.92 45.33
CA LYS A 1074 7.25 9.30 46.57
C LYS A 1074 7.21 10.36 47.68
N GLN A 1075 6.02 10.62 48.21
CA GLN A 1075 5.79 11.58 49.30
C GLN A 1075 5.13 10.86 50.47
N PRO A 1076 5.49 11.18 51.73
CA PRO A 1076 4.83 10.60 52.91
C PRO A 1076 3.33 10.87 52.91
N GLY A 1077 2.53 9.84 53.23
CA GLY A 1077 1.06 9.94 53.29
C GLY A 1077 0.37 10.04 51.93
N ARG A 1078 1.11 10.06 50.81
CA ARG A 1078 0.48 10.12 49.48
C ARG A 1078 -0.14 8.78 49.10
N VAL A 1079 -1.39 8.80 48.67
CA VAL A 1079 -2.09 7.62 48.16
C VAL A 1079 -1.49 7.21 46.82
N ALA A 1080 -1.03 5.96 46.72
CA ALA A 1080 -0.39 5.45 45.52
C ALA A 1080 -1.37 5.30 44.36
N LYS A 1081 -0.89 5.59 43.15
CA LYS A 1081 -1.62 5.44 41.90
C LYS A 1081 -1.05 4.29 41.08
N VAL A 1082 -1.92 3.46 40.50
CA VAL A 1082 -1.55 2.31 39.67
C VAL A 1082 -1.82 2.65 38.21
N LEU A 1083 -0.76 2.73 37.41
CA LEU A 1083 -0.78 3.41 36.11
C LEU A 1083 -1.19 2.50 34.94
N LEU A 1084 -1.20 1.17 35.14
CA LEU A 1084 -1.62 0.17 34.15
C LEU A 1084 -2.99 -0.46 34.42
N VAL A 1085 -3.65 -0.11 35.53
CA VAL A 1085 -4.99 -0.62 35.86
C VAL A 1085 -6.04 0.34 35.28
N THR A 1086 -6.52 0.05 34.08
CA THR A 1086 -7.65 0.74 33.46
C THR A 1086 -8.98 0.09 33.79
N ARG A 1087 -10.07 0.86 33.75
CA ARG A 1087 -11.48 0.55 34.07
C ARG A 1087 -12.12 -0.71 33.45
N SER A 1088 -11.40 -1.62 32.80
CA SER A 1088 -12.01 -2.80 32.17
C SER A 1088 -12.75 -3.66 33.21
N ASP A 1089 -14.09 -3.61 33.11
CA ASP A 1089 -15.13 -3.96 34.08
C ASP A 1089 -15.22 -5.44 34.53
N ARG A 1090 -14.13 -6.21 34.56
CA ARG A 1090 -14.22 -7.65 34.90
C ARG A 1090 -13.22 -8.20 35.91
N TYR A 1091 -12.13 -7.50 36.25
CA TYR A 1091 -11.12 -8.08 37.14
C TYR A 1091 -11.46 -7.97 38.64
N TYR A 1092 -12.12 -6.90 39.08
CA TYR A 1092 -12.38 -6.61 40.50
C TYR A 1092 -13.83 -6.84 40.93
N GLY A 1093 -14.46 -7.92 40.45
CA GLY A 1093 -15.89 -8.20 40.72
C GLY A 1093 -16.21 -8.70 42.13
N ARG A 1094 -15.21 -9.11 42.93
CA ARG A 1094 -15.37 -9.66 44.29
C ARG A 1094 -14.22 -9.20 45.20
N LEU A 1095 -14.32 -7.97 45.68
CA LEU A 1095 -13.36 -7.40 46.61
C LEU A 1095 -13.69 -7.80 48.05
N HIS A 1096 -12.70 -8.23 48.82
CA HIS A 1096 -12.85 -8.63 50.21
C HIS A 1096 -11.88 -7.87 51.11
N LEU A 1097 -12.37 -7.44 52.26
CA LEU A 1097 -11.60 -6.84 53.33
C LEU A 1097 -11.37 -7.86 54.45
N LYS A 1098 -10.12 -8.01 54.87
CA LYS A 1098 -9.71 -8.86 56.00
C LYS A 1098 -8.85 -8.06 56.96
N TYR A 1099 -9.07 -8.26 58.24
CA TYR A 1099 -8.20 -7.71 59.29
C TYR A 1099 -7.15 -8.76 59.68
N LEU A 1100 -5.89 -8.34 59.70
CA LEU A 1100 -4.73 -9.13 60.09
C LEU A 1100 -4.26 -8.65 61.46
N GLN A 1101 -4.35 -9.52 62.46
CA GLN A 1101 -3.89 -9.24 63.81
C GLN A 1101 -2.39 -9.58 63.91
N GLU A 1102 -1.56 -8.63 64.35
CA GLU A 1102 -0.14 -8.83 64.64
C GLU A 1102 0.07 -8.86 66.16
N ASP A 1103 0.94 -9.75 66.64
CA ASP A 1103 1.23 -9.87 68.07
C ASP A 1103 1.97 -8.62 68.57
N ASN A 1104 1.32 -7.86 69.46
CA ASN A 1104 1.78 -6.62 70.13
C ASN A 1104 1.78 -5.30 69.32
N ASP A 1105 1.17 -5.23 68.13
CA ASP A 1105 1.03 -3.96 67.38
C ASP A 1105 -0.41 -3.74 66.85
N VAL A 1106 -0.73 -2.53 66.40
CA VAL A 1106 -2.03 -2.23 65.78
C VAL A 1106 -2.15 -3.02 64.46
N GLY A 1107 -3.07 -3.98 64.39
CA GLY A 1107 -3.26 -4.85 63.22
C GLY A 1107 -3.63 -4.10 61.93
N MET A 1108 -3.40 -4.74 60.78
CA MET A 1108 -3.55 -4.15 59.44
C MET A 1108 -4.79 -4.66 58.70
N TRP A 1109 -5.37 -3.81 57.86
CA TRP A 1109 -6.40 -4.18 56.90
C TRP A 1109 -5.79 -4.61 55.57
N GLU A 1110 -6.32 -5.69 55.00
CA GLU A 1110 -5.93 -6.25 53.71
C GLU A 1110 -7.14 -6.23 52.77
N LEU A 1111 -6.97 -5.64 51.59
CA LEU A 1111 -7.91 -5.75 50.48
C LEU A 1111 -7.40 -6.81 49.50
N PHE A 1112 -8.22 -7.80 49.21
CA PHE A 1112 -7.90 -8.84 48.24
C PHE A 1112 -9.09 -9.11 47.30
N ASN A 1113 -8.79 -9.70 46.14
CA ASN A 1113 -9.77 -10.11 45.14
C ASN A 1113 -9.96 -11.63 45.16
N GLN A 1114 -11.17 -12.10 45.42
CA GLN A 1114 -11.47 -13.53 45.55
C GLN A 1114 -11.77 -14.16 44.18
N LYS A 1115 -10.97 -15.15 43.77
CA LYS A 1115 -11.14 -15.86 42.49
C LYS A 1115 -12.20 -16.97 42.57
N THR A 1116 -12.90 -17.21 41.45
CA THR A 1116 -14.03 -18.17 41.35
C THR A 1116 -13.64 -19.65 41.39
N LYS A 1117 -12.35 -20.02 41.37
CA LYS A 1117 -11.88 -21.41 41.39
C LYS A 1117 -11.16 -21.70 42.72
N ALA A 1118 -11.63 -22.69 43.48
CA ALA A 1118 -11.20 -23.08 44.83
C ALA A 1118 -9.72 -23.53 45.00
N LEU A 1119 -8.91 -23.46 43.94
CA LEU A 1119 -7.50 -23.93 43.89
C LEU A 1119 -6.48 -22.80 43.69
N GLN A 1120 -6.89 -21.53 43.66
CA GLN A 1120 -5.98 -20.39 43.49
C GLN A 1120 -5.94 -19.52 44.75
N GLN A 1121 -4.74 -19.08 45.13
CA GLN A 1121 -4.52 -18.16 46.26
C GLN A 1121 -5.20 -16.81 46.01
N ASP A 1122 -5.70 -16.20 47.09
CA ASP A 1122 -6.30 -14.87 47.09
C ASP A 1122 -5.30 -13.81 46.61
N GLU A 1123 -5.77 -12.89 45.76
CA GLU A 1123 -4.92 -11.87 45.16
C GLU A 1123 -4.95 -10.58 46.01
N ILE A 1124 -3.88 -10.35 46.77
CA ILE A 1124 -3.74 -9.17 47.63
C ILE A 1124 -3.50 -7.92 46.78
N LEU A 1125 -4.34 -6.90 46.95
CA LEU A 1125 -4.27 -5.63 46.21
C LEU A 1125 -3.55 -4.53 46.99
N ILE A 1126 -3.90 -4.36 48.27
CA ILE A 1126 -3.29 -3.37 49.16
C ILE A 1126 -3.40 -3.83 50.62
N LYS A 1127 -2.36 -3.51 51.42
CA LYS A 1127 -2.38 -3.57 52.88
C LYS A 1127 -2.29 -2.16 53.43
N ALA A 1128 -3.09 -1.84 54.43
CA ALA A 1128 -3.25 -0.51 54.97
C ALA A 1128 -3.50 -0.57 56.48
N LYS A 1129 -3.17 0.49 57.21
CA LYS A 1129 -3.43 0.52 58.66
C LYS A 1129 -4.90 0.79 58.98
N THR A 1130 -5.61 1.50 58.09
CA THR A 1130 -7.02 1.81 58.29
C THR A 1130 -7.84 1.60 57.02
N VAL A 1131 -9.16 1.37 57.16
CA VAL A 1131 -10.04 1.16 56.00
C VAL A 1131 -10.26 2.42 55.17
N GLU A 1132 -10.05 3.61 55.76
CA GLU A 1132 -10.05 4.89 55.06
C GLU A 1132 -8.96 4.98 53.99
N GLU A 1133 -7.77 4.47 54.29
CA GLU A 1133 -6.64 4.44 53.34
C GLU A 1133 -6.99 3.55 52.14
N ILE A 1134 -7.59 2.38 52.39
CA ILE A 1134 -8.06 1.48 51.33
C ILE A 1134 -9.14 2.17 50.48
N CYS A 1135 -10.07 2.89 51.12
CA CYS A 1135 -11.10 3.64 50.40
C CYS A 1135 -10.51 4.74 49.52
N ALA A 1136 -9.58 5.53 50.08
CA ALA A 1136 -8.89 6.59 49.36
C ALA A 1136 -8.14 6.01 48.16
N TRP A 1137 -7.47 4.87 48.33
CA TRP A 1137 -6.80 4.16 47.25
C TRP A 1137 -7.77 3.67 46.17
N LEU A 1138 -8.90 3.07 46.54
CA LEU A 1138 -9.93 2.60 45.61
C LEU A 1138 -10.54 3.76 44.80
N ILE A 1139 -10.84 4.89 45.44
CA ILE A 1139 -11.40 6.08 44.79
C ILE A 1139 -10.36 6.73 43.86
N HIS A 1140 -9.12 6.91 44.34
CA HIS A 1140 -8.04 7.53 43.56
C HIS A 1140 -7.69 6.73 42.30
N ASN A 1141 -7.75 5.40 42.38
CA ASN A 1141 -7.51 4.50 41.25
C ASN A 1141 -8.77 4.19 40.42
N HIS A 1142 -9.90 4.83 40.70
CA HIS A 1142 -11.18 4.62 40.01
C HIS A 1142 -11.69 3.16 40.03
N LEU A 1143 -11.40 2.43 41.10
CA LEU A 1143 -11.81 1.04 41.31
C LEU A 1143 -13.09 0.89 42.14
N TYR A 1144 -13.61 1.99 42.69
CA TYR A 1144 -14.89 2.04 43.40
C TYR A 1144 -15.93 2.84 42.61
N ASN A 1145 -17.12 2.27 42.46
CA ASN A 1145 -18.29 2.92 41.88
C ASN A 1145 -19.54 2.59 42.72
N GLU A 1146 -20.69 3.19 42.41
CA GLU A 1146 -21.94 2.96 43.18
C GLU A 1146 -22.46 1.50 43.12
N THR A 1147 -21.96 0.69 42.19
CA THR A 1147 -22.36 -0.71 41.98
C THR A 1147 -21.34 -1.73 42.49
N ALA A 1148 -20.20 -1.28 43.03
CA ALA A 1148 -19.11 -2.14 43.49
C ALA A 1148 -19.51 -2.83 44.80
N VAL A 1149 -19.54 -4.16 44.80
CA VAL A 1149 -19.80 -4.97 46.00
C VAL A 1149 -18.47 -5.31 46.65
N ILE A 1150 -18.24 -4.75 47.84
CA ILE A 1150 -17.14 -5.14 48.73
C ILE A 1150 -17.72 -6.08 49.78
N HIS A 1151 -16.98 -7.11 50.16
CA HIS A 1151 -17.33 -8.05 51.22
C HIS A 1151 -16.39 -7.86 52.42
N LEU A 1152 -16.89 -8.09 53.62
CA LEU A 1152 -16.11 -8.05 54.84
C LEU A 1152 -15.96 -9.47 55.41
N VAL A 1153 -14.72 -9.94 55.56
CA VAL A 1153 -14.42 -11.15 56.30
C VAL A 1153 -14.65 -10.87 57.80
N PRO A 1154 -15.21 -11.81 58.58
CA PRO A 1154 -15.35 -11.64 60.03
C PRO A 1154 -14.05 -11.14 60.66
N ASN A 1155 -14.14 -10.05 61.42
CA ASN A 1155 -12.99 -9.36 61.98
C ASN A 1155 -13.22 -9.08 63.47
N PRO A 1156 -12.15 -9.02 64.28
CA PRO A 1156 -12.23 -8.82 65.73
C PRO A 1156 -12.46 -7.35 66.14
N THR A 1157 -12.58 -6.41 65.20
CA THR A 1157 -12.75 -4.98 65.49
C THR A 1157 -14.23 -4.62 65.71
N CYS A 1158 -14.50 -3.42 66.21
CA CYS A 1158 -15.88 -2.91 66.34
C CYS A 1158 -16.49 -2.40 65.02
N VAL A 1159 -15.75 -2.48 63.91
CA VAL A 1159 -16.17 -1.99 62.58
C VAL A 1159 -17.07 -3.02 61.90
N THR A 1160 -18.30 -2.61 61.59
CA THR A 1160 -19.26 -3.47 60.87
C THR A 1160 -19.22 -3.23 59.36
N PHE A 1161 -19.78 -4.17 58.59
CA PHE A 1161 -19.91 -4.06 57.14
C PHE A 1161 -20.65 -2.77 56.73
N ASP A 1162 -21.77 -2.47 57.40
CA ASP A 1162 -22.55 -1.27 57.12
C ASP A 1162 -21.74 0.01 57.38
N ASP A 1163 -20.84 0.01 58.36
CA ASP A 1163 -20.04 1.19 58.70
C ASP A 1163 -19.03 1.49 57.58
N ILE A 1164 -18.39 0.45 57.04
CA ILE A 1164 -17.49 0.56 55.87
C ILE A 1164 -18.27 1.04 54.64
N GLN A 1165 -19.43 0.45 54.34
CA GLN A 1165 -20.22 0.82 53.16
C GLN A 1165 -20.67 2.30 53.21
N ASN A 1166 -21.07 2.78 54.39
CA ASN A 1166 -21.46 4.19 54.56
C ASN A 1166 -20.26 5.15 54.46
N LEU A 1167 -19.10 4.77 55.02
CA LEU A 1167 -17.86 5.55 54.89
C LEU A 1167 -17.45 5.65 53.42
N TYR A 1168 -17.42 4.52 52.71
CA TYR A 1168 -16.93 4.47 51.33
C TYR A 1168 -17.83 5.27 50.40
N LYS A 1169 -19.15 5.19 50.58
CA LYS A 1169 -20.11 6.05 49.87
C LYS A 1169 -19.87 7.53 50.17
N ALA A 1170 -19.72 7.91 51.44
CA ALA A 1170 -19.50 9.31 51.82
C ALA A 1170 -18.18 9.87 51.24
N MET A 1171 -17.10 9.10 51.27
CA MET A 1171 -15.82 9.49 50.67
C MET A 1171 -15.92 9.61 49.15
N HIS A 1172 -16.57 8.65 48.49
CA HIS A 1172 -16.77 8.67 47.04
C HIS A 1172 -17.57 9.90 46.60
N ASP A 1173 -18.70 10.18 47.25
CA ASP A 1173 -19.57 11.31 46.90
C ASP A 1173 -18.86 12.66 47.14
N PHE A 1174 -17.97 12.73 48.15
CA PHE A 1174 -17.18 13.92 48.45
C PHE A 1174 -16.06 14.16 47.44
N PHE A 1175 -15.27 13.13 47.09
CA PHE A 1175 -14.10 13.29 46.22
C PHE A 1175 -14.42 13.23 44.72
N SER A 1176 -15.46 12.49 44.30
CA SER A 1176 -15.82 12.33 42.88
C SER A 1176 -16.02 13.65 42.12
N PRO A 1177 -16.74 14.66 42.64
CA PRO A 1177 -16.89 15.95 41.95
C PRO A 1177 -15.57 16.70 41.76
N VAL A 1178 -14.61 16.51 42.68
CA VAL A 1178 -13.30 17.18 42.64
C VAL A 1178 -12.37 16.46 41.67
N LEU A 1179 -12.35 15.13 41.69
CA LEU A 1179 -11.55 14.28 40.79
C LEU A 1179 -11.99 14.37 39.31
N LYS A 1180 -13.26 14.72 39.05
CA LYS A 1180 -13.78 14.94 37.70
C LYS A 1180 -13.32 16.27 37.06
N LYS A 1181 -12.77 17.22 37.83
CA LYS A 1181 -12.28 18.50 37.30
C LYS A 1181 -10.94 18.32 36.60
N THR A 1182 -10.83 18.82 35.38
CA THR A 1182 -9.56 18.88 34.65
C THR A 1182 -8.62 19.91 35.27
N ILE A 1183 -7.39 19.50 35.53
CA ILE A 1183 -6.35 20.38 36.08
C ILE A 1183 -5.78 21.23 34.94
N SER A 1184 -5.86 22.55 35.06
CA SER A 1184 -5.36 23.47 34.03
C SER A 1184 -3.86 23.71 34.14
N PHE A 1185 -3.21 24.11 33.04
CA PHE A 1185 -1.79 24.49 33.05
C PHE A 1185 -1.49 25.59 34.08
N ASN A 1186 -2.38 26.58 34.19
CA ASN A 1186 -2.24 27.70 35.13
C ASN A 1186 -2.27 27.24 36.61
N GLN A 1187 -3.04 26.20 36.94
CA GLN A 1187 -3.05 25.66 38.30
C GLN A 1187 -1.72 25.00 38.70
N LEU A 1188 -1.04 24.39 37.75
CA LEU A 1188 0.25 23.73 37.99
C LEU A 1188 1.41 24.73 38.10
N LEU A 1189 1.26 25.96 37.60
CA LEU A 1189 2.21 27.05 37.82
C LEU A 1189 2.13 27.61 39.25
N MET A 1190 1.00 27.46 39.93
CA MET A 1190 0.82 27.90 41.31
C MET A 1190 1.26 26.83 42.33
N PRO A 1191 1.64 27.22 43.57
CA PRO A 1191 1.88 26.28 44.67
C PRO A 1191 0.63 25.43 44.96
N SER A 1192 0.85 24.18 45.35
CA SER A 1192 -0.24 23.25 45.68
C SER A 1192 -1.08 23.74 46.87
N LYS A 1193 -2.41 23.64 46.75
CA LYS A 1193 -3.39 24.00 47.78
C LYS A 1193 -4.40 22.88 47.99
N ILE A 1194 -4.93 22.72 49.20
CA ILE A 1194 -5.94 21.70 49.49
C ILE A 1194 -7.29 22.10 48.89
N MET A 1195 -7.86 21.23 48.06
CA MET A 1195 -9.15 21.44 47.37
C MET A 1195 -10.33 20.76 48.06
N GLY A 1196 -10.07 19.66 48.78
CA GLY A 1196 -11.08 18.96 49.57
C GLY A 1196 -10.42 18.22 50.71
N LEU A 1197 -10.96 18.36 51.92
CA LEU A 1197 -10.48 17.69 53.14
C LEU A 1197 -11.62 16.85 53.74
N PHE A 1198 -11.42 15.55 53.81
CA PHE A 1198 -12.33 14.62 54.48
C PHE A 1198 -11.69 14.19 55.80
N VAL A 1199 -12.43 14.32 56.90
CA VAL A 1199 -11.97 13.99 58.24
C VAL A 1199 -12.85 12.89 58.81
N SER A 1200 -12.35 11.66 58.86
CA SER A 1200 -13.01 10.53 59.54
C SER A 1200 -12.63 10.56 61.02
N ILE A 1201 -13.60 10.56 61.94
CA ILE A 1201 -13.34 10.67 63.38
C ILE A 1201 -13.88 9.42 64.09
N ASN A 1202 -13.05 8.82 64.95
CA ASN A 1202 -13.40 7.66 65.79
C ASN A 1202 -14.05 6.51 65.00
N PHE A 1203 -13.46 6.12 63.86
CA PHE A 1203 -14.04 5.08 63.02
C PHE A 1203 -13.82 3.67 63.59
N ASN A 1204 -12.63 3.40 64.14
CA ASN A 1204 -12.19 2.14 64.73
C ASN A 1204 -12.42 2.09 66.27
N VAL A 1205 -13.13 3.06 66.84
CA VAL A 1205 -13.36 3.17 68.29
C VAL A 1205 -14.75 2.62 68.69
N PRO A 1206 -14.91 1.96 69.85
CA PRO A 1206 -16.20 1.49 70.34
C PRO A 1206 -17.26 2.60 70.47
N ARG A 1207 -18.51 2.24 70.17
CA ARG A 1207 -19.68 3.17 70.06
C ARG A 1207 -19.95 4.04 71.29
N HIS A 1208 -19.46 3.66 72.47
CA HIS A 1208 -19.73 4.37 73.73
C HIS A 1208 -18.74 5.49 74.04
N GLN A 1209 -17.64 5.60 73.28
CA GLN A 1209 -16.59 6.60 73.50
C GLN A 1209 -16.99 7.98 72.95
N ARG A 1210 -17.01 8.98 73.84
CA ARG A 1210 -17.50 10.34 73.53
C ARG A 1210 -16.40 11.30 73.09
N GLU A 1211 -15.18 11.10 73.59
CA GLU A 1211 -13.98 11.87 73.24
C GLU A 1211 -13.46 11.48 71.86
N MET A 1212 -12.95 12.46 71.11
CA MET A 1212 -12.35 12.24 69.79
C MET A 1212 -10.89 11.82 70.00
N THR A 1213 -10.63 10.51 70.02
CA THR A 1213 -9.32 9.92 70.33
C THR A 1213 -8.57 9.46 69.10
N GLU A 1214 -9.23 9.36 67.96
CA GLU A 1214 -8.56 9.14 66.67
C GLU A 1214 -9.25 9.92 65.56
N TYR A 1215 -8.47 10.32 64.57
CA TYR A 1215 -9.01 10.85 63.34
C TYR A 1215 -8.08 10.58 62.15
N THR A 1216 -8.69 10.42 60.99
CA THR A 1216 -8.02 10.23 59.72
C THR A 1216 -8.33 11.41 58.81
N LEU A 1217 -7.28 12.03 58.28
CA LEU A 1217 -7.37 13.06 57.26
C LEU A 1217 -7.13 12.44 55.90
N ILE A 1218 -8.06 12.65 54.97
CA ILE A 1218 -7.85 12.38 53.55
C ILE A 1218 -8.05 13.70 52.81
N TYR A 1219 -7.13 14.08 51.94
CA TYR A 1219 -7.29 15.32 51.18
C TYR A 1219 -6.80 15.21 49.75
N LEU A 1220 -7.43 15.99 48.88
CA LEU A 1220 -7.00 16.17 47.50
C LEU A 1220 -6.45 17.59 47.33
N ASN A 1221 -5.28 17.72 46.71
CA ASN A 1221 -4.69 19.02 46.44
C ASN A 1221 -5.03 19.53 45.02
N SER A 1222 -4.65 20.78 44.72
CA SER A 1222 -4.90 21.45 43.44
C SER A 1222 -4.07 20.92 42.28
N TRP A 1223 -3.14 20.02 42.57
CA TRP A 1223 -2.34 19.28 41.60
C TRP A 1223 -2.91 17.87 41.33
N GLY A 1224 -4.03 17.50 41.98
CA GLY A 1224 -4.69 16.21 41.81
C GLY A 1224 -4.10 15.06 42.63
N GLU A 1225 -3.17 15.35 43.54
CA GLU A 1225 -2.61 14.34 44.44
C GLU A 1225 -3.55 14.12 45.63
N MET A 1226 -3.79 12.85 45.95
CA MET A 1226 -4.54 12.45 47.14
C MET A 1226 -3.58 12.01 48.25
N PHE A 1227 -3.84 12.47 49.46
CA PHE A 1227 -3.06 12.16 50.65
C PHE A 1227 -3.97 11.61 51.75
N TYR A 1228 -3.36 10.84 52.64
CA TYR A 1228 -3.93 10.20 53.79
C TYR A 1228 -2.96 10.33 54.98
N ASN A 1229 -3.50 10.71 56.14
CA ASN A 1229 -2.77 10.75 57.40
C ASN A 1229 -3.72 10.35 58.54
N ALA A 1230 -3.42 9.27 59.25
CA ALA A 1230 -4.13 8.88 60.46
C ALA A 1230 -3.37 9.33 61.73
N PHE A 1231 -4.12 9.78 62.73
CA PHE A 1231 -3.60 10.27 63.99
C PHE A 1231 -4.36 9.67 65.16
N CYS A 1232 -3.60 9.25 66.18
CA CYS A 1232 -4.09 8.84 67.50
C CYS A 1232 -3.41 9.74 68.55
N PRO A 1233 -3.99 10.91 68.87
CA PRO A 1233 -3.43 11.81 69.87
C PRO A 1233 -3.43 11.19 71.27
N ASP A 1234 -2.38 11.48 72.06
CA ASP A 1234 -2.23 10.97 73.44
C ASP A 1234 -3.34 11.43 74.39
N GLN A 1235 -3.98 12.57 74.08
CA GLN A 1235 -5.14 13.11 74.79
C GLN A 1235 -6.30 13.30 73.81
N GLY A 1236 -7.46 12.72 74.13
CA GLY A 1236 -8.67 12.86 73.32
C GLY A 1236 -9.22 14.28 73.32
N PHE A 1237 -9.81 14.71 72.21
CA PHE A 1237 -10.44 16.03 72.14
C PHE A 1237 -11.89 15.96 72.63
N THR A 1238 -12.26 16.92 73.47
CA THR A 1238 -13.63 17.05 73.95
C THR A 1238 -14.44 17.93 73.02
N THR A 1239 -13.81 18.81 72.23
CA THR A 1239 -14.47 19.70 71.27
C THR A 1239 -13.97 19.61 69.81
N LEU A 1240 -14.86 19.81 68.83
CA LEU A 1240 -14.50 19.96 67.41
C LEU A 1240 -13.58 21.17 67.19
N HIS A 1241 -13.63 22.19 68.05
CA HIS A 1241 -12.75 23.35 67.98
C HIS A 1241 -11.30 22.98 68.32
N GLU A 1242 -11.09 22.21 69.39
CA GLU A 1242 -9.79 21.62 69.75
C GLU A 1242 -9.24 20.76 68.62
N LEU A 1243 -10.07 19.86 68.07
CA LEU A 1243 -9.68 19.01 66.94
C LEU A 1243 -9.28 19.84 65.71
N LYS A 1244 -10.06 20.88 65.34
CA LYS A 1244 -9.72 21.77 64.22
C LYS A 1244 -8.37 22.48 64.43
N LYS A 1245 -8.05 22.88 65.67
CA LYS A 1245 -6.77 23.52 66.00
C LYS A 1245 -5.60 22.53 65.83
N ASP A 1246 -5.78 21.28 66.27
CA ASP A 1246 -4.78 20.23 66.06
C ASP A 1246 -4.58 19.93 64.57
N ILE A 1247 -5.67 19.79 63.79
CA ILE A 1247 -5.61 19.58 62.34
C ILE A 1247 -4.86 20.72 61.65
N MET A 1248 -5.16 21.98 61.99
CA MET A 1248 -4.47 23.14 61.42
C MET A 1248 -2.96 23.12 61.70
N ASN A 1249 -2.57 22.78 62.93
CA ASN A 1249 -1.17 22.65 63.31
C ASN A 1249 -0.47 21.52 62.56
N ARG A 1250 -1.07 20.32 62.51
CA ARG A 1250 -0.46 19.14 61.86
C ARG A 1250 -0.37 19.28 60.35
N MET A 1251 -1.34 19.93 59.72
CA MET A 1251 -1.32 20.19 58.27
C MET A 1251 -0.54 21.45 57.88
N GLY A 1252 -0.11 22.27 58.83
CA GLY A 1252 0.59 23.53 58.55
C GLY A 1252 -0.27 24.57 57.83
N ILE A 1253 -1.60 24.57 58.06
CA ILE A 1253 -2.55 25.46 57.39
C ILE A 1253 -3.09 26.52 58.35
N LYS A 1254 -3.30 27.75 57.84
CA LYS A 1254 -3.79 28.88 58.64
C LYS A 1254 -5.29 28.80 58.96
N SER A 1255 -6.06 28.10 58.14
CA SER A 1255 -7.50 27.88 58.31
C SER A 1255 -7.93 26.57 57.65
N ILE A 1256 -9.00 25.97 58.16
CA ILE A 1256 -9.62 24.77 57.57
C ILE A 1256 -10.18 25.12 56.18
N PRO A 1257 -9.92 24.31 55.12
CA PRO A 1257 -10.43 24.57 53.79
C PRO A 1257 -11.96 24.66 53.76
N ALA A 1258 -12.51 25.55 52.94
CA ALA A 1258 -13.96 25.74 52.83
C ALA A 1258 -14.70 24.44 52.46
N ASN A 1259 -14.08 23.61 51.63
CA ASN A 1259 -14.58 22.29 51.26
C ASN A 1259 -14.02 21.22 52.21
N THR A 1260 -14.53 21.16 53.44
CA THR A 1260 -14.15 20.16 54.45
C THR A 1260 -15.38 19.40 54.95
N LEU A 1261 -15.31 18.07 55.00
CA LEU A 1261 -16.36 17.20 55.54
C LEU A 1261 -15.85 16.44 56.77
N PHE A 1262 -16.56 16.56 57.89
CA PHE A 1262 -16.30 15.78 59.11
C PHE A 1262 -17.28 14.60 59.18
N TYR A 1263 -16.77 13.37 59.15
CA TYR A 1263 -17.51 12.12 59.13
C TYR A 1263 -17.43 11.40 60.48
N PHE A 1264 -18.57 10.84 60.95
CA PHE A 1264 -18.71 10.10 62.20
C PHE A 1264 -19.49 8.79 61.95
N SER A 1265 -18.99 7.63 62.40
CA SER A 1265 -19.45 6.31 61.91
C SER A 1265 -20.86 5.84 62.30
N LYS A 1266 -21.60 6.48 63.23
CA LYS A 1266 -23.10 6.58 63.31
C LYS A 1266 -23.62 7.11 64.65
N ASN A 1267 -24.83 7.65 64.59
CA ASN A 1267 -25.73 8.12 65.67
C ASN A 1267 -25.30 9.30 66.56
N ARG A 1268 -24.75 10.35 65.95
CA ARG A 1268 -24.78 11.73 66.51
C ARG A 1268 -25.90 12.62 65.94
N LYS A 1269 -26.99 12.06 65.39
CA LYS A 1269 -28.20 12.85 65.03
C LYS A 1269 -28.88 13.53 66.23
N LYS A 1270 -28.57 13.13 67.47
CA LYS A 1270 -28.98 13.85 68.70
C LYS A 1270 -27.95 14.84 69.24
N VAL A 1271 -26.78 14.93 68.62
CA VAL A 1271 -25.68 15.78 69.10
C VAL A 1271 -25.47 17.00 68.19
N SER A 1272 -25.90 16.98 66.92
CA SER A 1272 -25.73 18.11 65.98
C SER A 1272 -26.40 19.43 66.41
N LYS A 1273 -27.36 19.43 67.35
CA LYS A 1273 -27.91 20.68 67.92
C LYS A 1273 -26.98 21.40 68.91
N ARG A 1274 -25.83 20.82 69.28
CA ARG A 1274 -24.89 21.40 70.27
C ARG A 1274 -23.52 21.79 69.72
N TRP A 1275 -23.29 21.66 68.42
CA TRP A 1275 -21.98 21.95 67.78
C TRP A 1275 -22.05 23.03 66.69
N SER A 1276 -23.16 23.75 66.63
CA SER A 1276 -23.34 24.96 65.83
C SER A 1276 -23.49 26.16 66.76
N ILE A 1277 -22.36 26.62 67.30
CA ILE A 1277 -22.02 28.04 67.56
C ILE A 1277 -20.55 28.18 67.17
#